data_AF-A0A1J5N0F1-F1
#
_entry.id   AF-A0A1J5N0F1-F1
#
_cell.length_a   1.000
_cell.length_b   1.000
_cell.length_c   1.000
_cell.angle_alpha   90.00
_cell.angle_beta   90.00
_cell.angle_gamma   90.00
#
_symmetry.space_group_name_H-M   'P 1'
#
loop_
_entity.id
_entity.type
_entity.pdbx_description
1 polymer ?
#
loop_
_entity_poly.entity_id
_entity_poly.type
_entity_poly.pdbx_seq_one_letter_code
_entity_poly.pdbx_strand_id
1 'polypeptide(L)'
;MGQDIPNIRTLARDIGALSEGAPSGGPGIGELTADVMRWCDATPHPAHGEAVPLAEALLALYRLAANSADIHTVQACLQALVRSNRFGRTLCVRCLNARNTPLPRLEPKVAAWPARDRLALAHAMLKDFPGDMDRDTLTWIEERLKPLMGTDPEELVPFVARLGEQDEVLAFPVRQVIVGGLFGRHLNSRLTNGVAEAYLEELCRVIRGLGDSAHGEALAQGVALGRFKANETLLRTIAAVGEAGNKTILDTLLKILPKADAKVGGACLEALIRQDHPGMGKLLASVRSRMPGIRAAAIARAPLLGDIGYVQYISSQPEERRADVQLEMLGALEAIAPDFVRNVSGECPARGTGSPRVLEAAPPAQPRRDAPEAQRTGFLKGLFRSRPRTLQDILPKPGNVRDQDLPGSAVDGGQLENRELTGLGLAGSSFVNTGFFRGKLSNVDLADGLMRDCTLSGIEFREVRLTGMEFAGTRFEECVFTDCTFTGAFFSGCAFKGCRFRTSTFSETALRDCRMDRSDFTACTLAGSILHGCSVRSSRFEECDLSFSEWIGDDFRGVEFCRACLHGLYIRDCVLLSMELPGSSVTRSVIKNSDAGHPQFMANRLRQLTVFAREAEKNGVSKSRETDPFRAQRALAAWSRELTFMRRERRMLDNNRQRMHRAMGTLTRDQQAFLRMLPLLLDSDLFERRHNFGNIPSSRVWGYYPCLTELELVGERMGLEPEFEPSPEVRIQAVYAMGSLGTVAQTSSSDLDCWVCYDGDVTMTVENGLRRKLDAMALWADSDFGLEVHFYPMRMDDVRDNRFLSGDEESSGSAQVLLLKEEFYRTALKLAGKNIAWWVTPAGASRKMYESCIRAARRYPLCGKPRLEDFGHLAEVPPAEYFGGSLWQMVKAIHSPFKSVLKLGLLETYAAPGASALPLCDRIKRNLIRNRQGRQDTDPYTALYSTLHDYYSGRGEDNAAALLKESFRLKANLSDIPLFMNLPTRPEDESLISVLFGSGYVEPGRLAESHRTWPFDKSLRMGAHVRRYMVDTYQRIQEGLSAGRRDKGRTRALINPEDLTRMGRRIAANFARKNHKIMRVPFMDTRENGFPLLHFSAEKATGKPTVWTVRGGTRVQAKQAAEHLQLLHRNQFPVHLLAWLLANRIFHPKSLLQADRSIAPIALADLQKLMAALHDAFPFAETFEPDINEGLRAEEISRAFFIVNMAVPREASRIERVSVIYSTNWGEMFCRTFLQPGPLFERDPARFLAEKVGQTLSETVKLGLFTPKGSQCRRITLI
;
A
#
# COMPACT_ATOMS: atom_id res chain seq x y z
N MET A 1 -7.90 6.84 50.02
CA MET A 1 -6.77 6.01 50.44
C MET A 1 -5.75 6.05 49.31
N GLY A 2 -4.63 6.75 49.50
CA GLY A 2 -3.52 6.72 48.53
C GLY A 2 -2.86 5.36 48.65
N GLN A 3 -3.10 4.46 47.68
CA GLN A 3 -2.28 3.26 47.56
C GLN A 3 -0.95 3.69 46.96
N ASP A 4 0.15 3.37 47.65
CA ASP A 4 1.50 3.63 47.15
C ASP A 4 1.68 2.97 45.77
N ILE A 5 2.08 3.76 44.77
CA ILE A 5 2.37 3.27 43.43
C ILE A 5 3.63 2.37 43.54
N PRO A 6 3.58 1.10 43.09
CA PRO A 6 4.71 0.19 43.18
C PRO A 6 5.97 0.72 42.45
N ASN A 7 7.16 0.40 42.93
CA ASN A 7 8.39 0.79 42.24
C ASN A 7 8.70 -0.18 41.08
N ILE A 8 8.74 0.33 39.85
CA ILE A 8 8.93 -0.49 38.65
C ILE A 8 10.29 -1.23 38.60
N ARG A 9 11.35 -0.68 39.19
CA ARG A 9 12.66 -1.35 39.26
C ARG A 9 12.62 -2.57 40.17
N THR A 10 11.95 -2.43 41.31
CA THR A 10 11.72 -3.55 42.24
C THR A 10 10.91 -4.63 41.56
N LEU A 11 9.81 -4.27 40.88
CA LEU A 11 8.99 -5.22 40.14
C LEU A 11 9.78 -5.94 39.04
N ALA A 12 10.57 -5.23 38.24
CA ALA A 12 11.38 -5.83 37.18
C ALA A 12 12.37 -6.86 37.73
N ARG A 13 13.06 -6.52 38.83
CA ARG A 13 13.99 -7.43 39.50
C ARG A 13 13.29 -8.68 40.04
N ASP A 14 12.17 -8.50 40.74
CA ASP A 14 11.49 -9.62 41.41
C ASP A 14 10.82 -10.56 40.38
N ILE A 15 10.25 -10.01 39.30
CA ILE A 15 9.73 -10.80 38.17
C ILE A 15 10.88 -11.50 37.41
N GLY A 16 12.01 -10.82 37.22
CA GLY A 16 13.21 -11.40 36.61
C GLY A 16 13.71 -12.61 37.38
N ALA A 17 13.85 -12.50 38.71
CA ALA A 17 14.27 -13.60 39.58
C ALA A 17 13.34 -14.82 39.51
N LEU A 18 12.02 -14.59 39.42
CA LEU A 18 11.04 -15.66 39.20
C LEU A 18 11.19 -16.30 37.82
N SER A 19 11.43 -15.51 36.78
CA SER A 19 11.67 -16.02 35.42
C SER A 19 12.93 -16.87 35.30
N GLU A 20 13.93 -16.66 36.17
CA GLU A 20 15.19 -17.40 36.22
C GLU A 20 15.14 -18.62 37.18
N GLY A 21 14.01 -18.89 37.83
CA GLY A 21 13.82 -20.07 38.68
C GLY A 21 14.43 -19.98 40.09
N ALA A 22 14.68 -18.77 40.62
CA ALA A 22 15.20 -18.59 41.97
C ALA A 22 14.17 -19.02 43.06
N PRO A 23 14.59 -19.66 44.18
CA PRO A 23 13.68 -20.10 45.24
C PRO A 23 12.95 -18.91 45.89
N SER A 24 11.62 -18.96 45.91
CA SER A 24 10.75 -17.84 46.25
C SER A 24 10.60 -17.63 47.78
N GLY A 25 11.28 -16.62 48.31
CA GLY A 25 10.96 -15.97 49.60
C GLY A 25 10.15 -14.67 49.46
N GLY A 26 9.73 -14.32 48.23
CA GLY A 26 9.07 -13.06 47.87
C GLY A 26 7.61 -13.23 47.37
N PRO A 27 6.97 -12.14 46.91
CA PRO A 27 5.58 -12.14 46.44
C PRO A 27 5.37 -13.06 45.23
N GLY A 28 4.20 -13.70 45.17
CA GLY A 28 3.84 -14.61 44.08
C GLY A 28 3.51 -13.88 42.77
N ILE A 29 3.52 -14.60 41.64
CA ILE A 29 3.28 -14.00 40.30
C ILE A 29 1.95 -13.25 40.18
N GLY A 30 0.90 -13.69 40.89
CA GLY A 30 -0.39 -13.00 40.91
C GLY A 30 -0.34 -11.60 41.54
N GLU A 31 0.47 -11.42 42.58
CA GLU A 31 0.66 -10.11 43.25
C GLU A 31 1.51 -9.19 42.37
N LEU A 32 2.62 -9.70 41.83
CA LEU A 32 3.51 -8.94 40.95
C LEU A 32 2.82 -8.46 39.67
N THR A 33 2.02 -9.31 39.03
CA THR A 33 1.25 -8.92 37.84
C THR A 33 0.18 -7.87 38.16
N ALA A 34 -0.47 -7.96 39.33
CA ALA A 34 -1.40 -6.93 39.80
C ALA A 34 -0.69 -5.58 40.02
N ASP A 35 0.52 -5.60 40.57
CA ASP A 35 1.33 -4.40 40.79
C ASP A 35 1.80 -3.76 39.49
N VAL A 36 2.25 -4.56 38.52
CA VAL A 36 2.58 -4.06 37.17
C VAL A 36 1.36 -3.40 36.54
N MET A 37 0.17 -3.99 36.64
CA MET A 37 -1.06 -3.39 36.12
C MET A 37 -1.41 -2.07 36.81
N ARG A 38 -1.33 -2.02 38.16
CA ARG A 38 -1.55 -0.78 38.93
C ARG A 38 -0.56 0.31 38.54
N TRP A 39 0.70 -0.04 38.35
CA TRP A 39 1.72 0.89 37.90
C TRP A 39 1.46 1.38 36.47
N CYS A 40 1.10 0.50 35.54
CA CYS A 40 0.77 0.88 34.17
C CYS A 40 -0.45 1.80 34.08
N ASP A 41 -1.44 1.60 34.96
CA ASP A 41 -2.62 2.45 35.07
C ASP A 41 -2.27 3.85 35.61
N ALA A 42 -1.28 3.96 36.51
CA ALA A 42 -0.82 5.23 37.09
C ALA A 42 0.22 5.98 36.22
N THR A 43 1.02 5.25 35.42
CA THR A 43 2.16 5.79 34.66
C THR A 43 2.03 5.46 33.16
N PRO A 44 1.10 6.10 32.42
CA PRO A 44 0.88 5.81 30.99
C PRO A 44 2.03 6.28 30.08
N HIS A 45 2.89 7.17 30.59
CA HIS A 45 4.08 7.71 29.91
C HIS A 45 5.31 7.57 30.80
N PRO A 46 5.93 6.38 30.82
CA PRO A 46 7.14 6.19 31.61
C PRO A 46 8.24 7.13 31.16
N ALA A 47 8.91 7.76 32.12
CA ALA A 47 10.15 8.47 31.83
C ALA A 47 11.25 7.47 31.42
N HIS A 48 12.35 7.95 30.82
CA HIS A 48 13.46 7.11 30.40
C HIS A 48 13.92 6.12 31.49
N GLY A 49 14.14 6.60 32.72
CA GLY A 49 14.59 5.78 33.85
C GLY A 49 13.59 4.76 34.39
N GLU A 50 12.35 4.78 33.91
CA GLU A 50 11.26 3.84 34.23
C GLU A 50 10.93 2.91 33.05
N ALA A 51 11.12 3.39 31.82
CA ALA A 51 10.81 2.64 30.60
C ALA A 51 11.70 1.41 30.43
N VAL A 52 12.99 1.53 30.80
CA VAL A 52 13.94 0.42 30.75
C VAL A 52 13.51 -0.74 31.69
N PRO A 53 13.32 -0.51 33.01
CA PRO A 53 12.81 -1.55 33.91
C PRO A 53 11.45 -2.12 33.49
N LEU A 54 10.56 -1.29 32.95
CA LEU A 54 9.28 -1.76 32.43
C LEU A 54 9.48 -2.75 31.28
N ALA A 55 10.32 -2.43 30.29
CA ALA A 55 10.56 -3.32 29.15
C ALA A 55 11.15 -4.66 29.59
N GLU A 56 12.09 -4.65 30.54
CA GLU A 56 12.65 -5.87 31.14
C GLU A 56 11.59 -6.69 31.89
N ALA A 57 10.76 -6.05 32.71
CA ALA A 57 9.66 -6.71 33.42
C ALA A 57 8.68 -7.38 32.46
N LEU A 58 8.29 -6.68 31.37
CA LEU A 58 7.37 -7.21 30.37
C LEU A 58 7.97 -8.39 29.61
N LEU A 59 9.25 -8.32 29.25
CA LEU A 59 9.93 -9.43 28.59
C LEU A 59 10.03 -10.66 29.52
N ALA A 60 10.30 -10.45 30.82
CA ALA A 60 10.31 -11.53 31.81
C ALA A 60 8.91 -12.14 32.01
N LEU A 61 7.84 -11.34 32.05
CA LEU A 61 6.46 -11.84 32.08
C LEU A 61 6.13 -12.67 30.83
N TYR A 62 6.60 -12.25 29.66
CA TYR A 62 6.46 -13.03 28.42
C TYR A 62 7.19 -14.38 28.50
N ARG A 63 8.45 -14.40 28.98
CA ARG A 63 9.22 -15.65 29.16
C ARG A 63 8.51 -16.60 30.13
N LEU A 64 8.01 -16.09 31.26
CA LEU A 64 7.21 -16.85 32.23
C LEU A 64 5.95 -17.43 31.58
N ALA A 65 5.21 -16.65 30.80
CA ALA A 65 4.01 -17.13 30.11
C ALA A 65 4.33 -18.17 29.03
N ALA A 66 5.42 -17.96 28.27
CA ALA A 66 5.81 -18.85 27.17
C ALA A 66 6.31 -20.21 27.67
N ASN A 67 6.95 -20.25 28.85
CA ASN A 67 7.60 -21.44 29.39
C ASN A 67 6.81 -22.15 30.50
N SER A 68 5.70 -21.57 31.00
CA SER A 68 4.89 -22.16 32.06
C SER A 68 3.82 -23.12 31.53
N ALA A 69 3.67 -24.27 32.19
CA ALA A 69 2.54 -25.18 32.00
C ALA A 69 1.34 -24.82 32.91
N ASP A 70 1.52 -23.94 33.90
CA ASP A 70 0.46 -23.49 34.79
C ASP A 70 -0.39 -22.40 34.12
N ILE A 71 -1.64 -22.74 33.85
CA ILE A 71 -2.60 -21.85 33.21
C ILE A 71 -2.85 -20.56 34.00
N HIS A 72 -2.74 -20.59 35.33
CA HIS A 72 -2.93 -19.42 36.17
C HIS A 72 -1.79 -18.41 35.99
N THR A 73 -0.55 -18.88 35.99
CA THR A 73 0.64 -18.08 35.66
C THR A 73 0.53 -17.50 34.25
N VAL A 74 0.21 -18.33 33.25
CA VAL A 74 0.04 -17.88 31.85
C VAL A 74 -1.00 -16.77 31.76
N GLN A 75 -2.17 -16.97 32.37
CA GLN A 75 -3.24 -15.97 32.37
C GLN A 75 -2.83 -14.65 33.03
N ALA A 76 -2.22 -14.72 34.23
CA ALA A 76 -1.82 -13.53 34.98
C ALA A 76 -0.80 -12.68 34.20
N CYS A 77 0.21 -13.35 33.61
CA CYS A 77 1.19 -12.70 32.74
C CYS A 77 0.54 -12.08 31.49
N LEU A 78 -0.31 -12.82 30.77
CA LEU A 78 -0.99 -12.31 29.58
C LEU A 78 -1.87 -11.08 29.88
N GLN A 79 -2.57 -11.09 31.02
CA GLN A 79 -3.39 -9.95 31.43
C GLN A 79 -2.54 -8.72 31.78
N ALA A 80 -1.42 -8.89 32.47
CA ALA A 80 -0.48 -7.80 32.74
C ALA A 80 0.14 -7.24 31.45
N LEU A 81 0.55 -8.13 30.54
CA LEU A 81 1.10 -7.76 29.23
C LEU A 81 0.11 -6.93 28.41
N VAL A 82 -1.15 -7.37 28.29
CA VAL A 82 -2.15 -6.67 27.48
C VAL A 82 -2.55 -5.30 28.06
N ARG A 83 -2.50 -5.15 29.39
CA ARG A 83 -2.75 -3.88 30.09
C ARG A 83 -1.60 -2.87 30.01
N SER A 84 -0.40 -3.32 29.69
CA SER A 84 0.79 -2.48 29.69
C SER A 84 0.85 -1.54 28.47
N ASN A 85 2.06 -1.22 28.00
CA ASN A 85 2.28 -0.41 26.81
C ASN A 85 2.18 -1.25 25.52
N ARG A 86 2.54 -0.65 24.38
CA ARG A 86 2.51 -1.31 23.07
C ARG A 86 3.40 -2.55 23.02
N PHE A 87 4.58 -2.51 23.64
CA PHE A 87 5.53 -3.64 23.65
C PHE A 87 4.90 -4.85 24.35
N GLY A 88 4.35 -4.68 25.56
CA GLY A 88 3.71 -5.80 26.25
C GLY A 88 2.46 -6.31 25.53
N ARG A 89 1.64 -5.45 24.91
CA ARG A 89 0.52 -5.90 24.04
C ARG A 89 1.01 -6.75 22.87
N THR A 90 2.14 -6.38 22.27
CA THR A 90 2.74 -7.11 21.16
C THR A 90 3.26 -8.47 21.63
N LEU A 91 3.94 -8.53 22.77
CA LEU A 91 4.38 -9.78 23.39
C LEU A 91 3.20 -10.69 23.79
N CYS A 92 2.09 -10.12 24.25
CA CYS A 92 0.86 -10.86 24.53
C CYS A 92 0.35 -11.59 23.28
N VAL A 93 0.22 -10.87 22.15
CA VAL A 93 -0.21 -11.46 20.87
C VAL A 93 0.79 -12.50 20.38
N ARG A 94 2.10 -12.24 20.52
CA ARG A 94 3.16 -13.21 20.20
C ARG A 94 2.97 -14.52 20.97
N CYS A 95 2.75 -14.43 22.28
CA CYS A 95 2.54 -15.60 23.14
C CYS A 95 1.30 -16.41 22.72
N LEU A 96 0.22 -15.74 22.30
CA LEU A 96 -0.98 -16.40 21.78
C LEU A 96 -0.72 -17.07 20.43
N ASN A 97 -0.01 -16.40 19.52
CA ASN A 97 0.30 -16.90 18.18
C ASN A 97 1.31 -18.06 18.19
N ALA A 98 2.19 -18.12 19.20
CA ALA A 98 3.12 -19.25 19.39
C ALA A 98 2.37 -20.57 19.69
N ARG A 99 1.09 -20.50 20.09
CA ARG A 99 0.23 -21.66 20.39
C ARG A 99 0.79 -22.62 21.45
N ASN A 100 1.65 -22.15 22.35
CA ASN A 100 2.16 -22.94 23.48
C ASN A 100 1.02 -23.42 24.39
N THR A 101 -0.03 -22.61 24.54
CA THR A 101 -1.31 -23.00 25.17
C THR A 101 -2.44 -22.84 24.14
N PRO A 102 -3.23 -23.90 23.84
CA PRO A 102 -4.34 -23.79 22.90
C PRO A 102 -5.39 -22.75 23.34
N LEU A 103 -5.91 -21.95 22.38
CA LEU A 103 -6.94 -20.94 22.64
C LEU A 103 -8.15 -21.47 23.44
N PRO A 104 -8.69 -22.68 23.18
CA PRO A 104 -9.81 -23.22 23.98
C PRO A 104 -9.50 -23.39 25.48
N ARG A 105 -8.23 -23.59 25.87
CA ARG A 105 -7.84 -23.68 27.28
C ARG A 105 -7.79 -22.32 27.96
N LEU A 106 -7.44 -21.27 27.21
CA LEU A 106 -7.42 -19.89 27.71
C LEU A 106 -8.84 -19.30 27.79
N GLU A 107 -9.77 -19.84 27.00
CA GLU A 107 -11.09 -19.26 26.76
C GLU A 107 -11.88 -18.90 28.03
N PRO A 108 -12.13 -19.81 28.99
CA PRO A 108 -12.95 -19.48 30.16
C PRO A 108 -12.36 -18.36 31.01
N LYS A 109 -11.04 -18.21 30.97
CA LYS A 109 -10.29 -17.23 31.76
C LYS A 109 -10.23 -15.87 31.08
N VAL A 110 -9.97 -15.82 29.77
CA VAL A 110 -9.99 -14.58 28.99
C VAL A 110 -11.40 -14.02 28.91
N ALA A 111 -12.43 -14.87 28.79
CA ALA A 111 -13.83 -14.45 28.83
C ALA A 111 -14.21 -13.76 30.15
N ALA A 112 -13.58 -14.16 31.26
CA ALA A 112 -13.77 -13.57 32.58
C ALA A 112 -12.97 -12.27 32.81
N TRP A 113 -12.11 -11.86 31.86
CA TRP A 113 -11.38 -10.60 31.98
C TRP A 113 -12.32 -9.38 31.91
N PRO A 114 -11.97 -8.28 32.60
CA PRO A 114 -12.62 -6.99 32.45
C PRO A 114 -12.76 -6.59 30.97
N ALA A 115 -13.84 -5.90 30.62
CA ALA A 115 -14.14 -5.56 29.24
C ALA A 115 -13.02 -4.75 28.55
N ARG A 116 -12.37 -3.84 29.28
CA ARG A 116 -11.18 -3.11 28.81
C ARG A 116 -10.00 -4.00 28.40
N ASP A 117 -9.79 -5.11 29.09
CA ASP A 117 -8.65 -6.01 28.84
C ASP A 117 -8.94 -6.87 27.60
N ARG A 118 -10.19 -7.32 27.45
CA ARG A 118 -10.68 -7.97 26.21
C ARG A 118 -10.62 -7.01 25.02
N LEU A 119 -10.95 -5.73 25.22
CA LEU A 119 -10.82 -4.70 24.19
C LEU A 119 -9.35 -4.46 23.80
N ALA A 120 -8.46 -4.41 24.78
CA ALA A 120 -7.03 -4.24 24.56
C ALA A 120 -6.43 -5.41 23.77
N LEU A 121 -6.87 -6.63 24.08
CA LEU A 121 -6.48 -7.83 23.35
C LEU A 121 -6.95 -7.78 21.89
N ALA A 122 -8.24 -7.52 21.68
CA ALA A 122 -8.80 -7.42 20.34
C ALA A 122 -8.13 -6.31 19.51
N HIS A 123 -7.83 -5.16 20.14
CA HIS A 123 -7.05 -4.10 19.51
C HIS A 123 -5.69 -4.62 19.04
N ALA A 124 -4.94 -5.28 19.93
CA ALA A 124 -3.60 -5.77 19.61
C ALA A 124 -3.61 -6.82 18.48
N MET A 125 -4.58 -7.74 18.48
CA MET A 125 -4.68 -8.80 17.47
C MET A 125 -5.15 -8.28 16.10
N LEU A 126 -5.95 -7.21 16.06
CA LEU A 126 -6.56 -6.69 14.82
C LEU A 126 -5.92 -5.38 14.31
N LYS A 127 -4.90 -4.84 14.98
CA LYS A 127 -4.26 -3.55 14.63
C LYS A 127 -3.68 -3.54 13.22
N ASP A 128 -3.06 -4.65 12.83
CA ASP A 128 -2.46 -4.87 11.52
C ASP A 128 -3.11 -6.10 10.86
N PHE A 129 -4.46 -6.18 10.90
CA PHE A 129 -5.22 -7.33 10.41
C PHE A 129 -4.84 -7.64 8.94
N PRO A 130 -4.14 -8.77 8.69
CA PRO A 130 -3.55 -9.03 7.37
C PRO A 130 -4.58 -9.55 6.36
N GLY A 131 -5.80 -9.91 6.81
CA GLY A 131 -6.85 -10.50 5.99
C GLY A 131 -6.78 -12.03 5.89
N ASP A 132 -5.66 -12.65 6.31
CA ASP A 132 -5.40 -14.09 6.22
C ASP A 132 -5.17 -14.75 7.60
N MET A 133 -5.83 -14.24 8.66
CA MET A 133 -5.85 -14.94 9.95
C MET A 133 -6.60 -16.27 9.84
N ASP A 134 -6.15 -17.28 10.57
CA ASP A 134 -6.83 -18.58 10.58
C ASP A 134 -8.24 -18.47 11.17
N ARG A 135 -9.15 -19.29 10.64
CA ARG A 135 -10.59 -19.22 10.94
C ARG A 135 -10.88 -19.42 12.43
N ASP A 136 -10.10 -20.25 13.11
CA ASP A 136 -10.28 -20.53 14.54
C ASP A 136 -9.94 -19.30 15.38
N THR A 137 -8.79 -18.67 15.10
CA THR A 137 -8.39 -17.41 15.76
C THR A 137 -9.39 -16.29 15.49
N LEU A 138 -9.90 -16.17 14.25
CA LEU A 138 -10.92 -15.19 13.90
C LEU A 138 -12.21 -15.39 14.71
N THR A 139 -12.75 -16.61 14.68
CA THR A 139 -13.95 -16.97 15.45
C THR A 139 -13.73 -16.70 16.94
N TRP A 140 -12.52 -17.00 17.43
CA TRP A 140 -12.16 -16.77 18.81
C TRP A 140 -12.16 -15.29 19.20
N ILE A 141 -11.66 -14.40 18.34
CA ILE A 141 -11.70 -12.95 18.62
C ILE A 141 -13.13 -12.40 18.50
N GLU A 142 -13.92 -12.87 17.53
CA GLU A 142 -15.31 -12.43 17.33
C GLU A 142 -16.17 -12.66 18.57
N GLU A 143 -16.10 -13.86 19.15
CA GLU A 143 -16.85 -14.21 20.36
C GLU A 143 -16.43 -13.38 21.59
N ARG A 144 -15.20 -12.87 21.62
CA ARG A 144 -14.68 -11.98 22.68
C ARG A 144 -15.08 -10.52 22.48
N LEU A 145 -15.20 -10.09 21.23
CA LEU A 145 -15.53 -8.71 20.87
C LEU A 145 -17.05 -8.45 20.84
N LYS A 146 -17.85 -9.43 20.41
CA LYS A 146 -19.32 -9.30 20.31
C LYS A 146 -20.00 -8.85 21.62
N PRO A 147 -19.64 -9.38 22.81
CA PRO A 147 -20.22 -8.92 24.07
C PRO A 147 -19.92 -7.44 24.38
N LEU A 148 -18.82 -6.89 23.88
CA LEU A 148 -18.41 -5.50 24.16
C LEU A 148 -19.38 -4.46 23.57
N MET A 149 -20.18 -4.85 22.56
CA MET A 149 -21.21 -3.97 21.98
C MET A 149 -22.30 -3.60 23.00
N GLY A 150 -22.57 -4.50 23.96
CA GLY A 150 -23.57 -4.34 25.02
C GLY A 150 -22.99 -3.99 26.39
N THR A 151 -21.68 -3.77 26.49
CA THR A 151 -21.02 -3.40 27.75
C THR A 151 -21.26 -1.92 28.07
N ASP A 152 -21.28 -1.60 29.37
CA ASP A 152 -21.25 -0.21 29.85
C ASP A 152 -20.06 0.54 29.21
N PRO A 153 -20.30 1.64 28.48
CA PRO A 153 -19.25 2.45 27.88
C PRO A 153 -18.16 2.88 28.86
N GLU A 154 -18.49 3.12 30.13
CA GLU A 154 -17.52 3.55 31.16
C GLU A 154 -16.45 2.49 31.41
N GLU A 155 -16.72 1.20 31.16
CA GLU A 155 -15.71 0.14 31.25
C GLU A 155 -14.70 0.18 30.09
N LEU A 156 -15.09 0.71 28.92
CA LEU A 156 -14.27 0.73 27.71
C LEU A 156 -13.45 2.02 27.56
N VAL A 157 -13.99 3.14 28.07
CA VAL A 157 -13.39 4.48 28.01
C VAL A 157 -11.92 4.51 28.45
N PRO A 158 -11.51 3.90 29.58
CA PRO A 158 -10.12 4.01 30.06
C PRO A 158 -9.07 3.52 29.05
N PHE A 159 -9.37 2.44 28.33
CA PHE A 159 -8.45 1.89 27.34
C PHE A 159 -8.39 2.77 26.09
N VAL A 160 -9.54 3.21 25.57
CA VAL A 160 -9.58 4.08 24.38
C VAL A 160 -8.93 5.45 24.67
N ALA A 161 -9.16 6.00 25.87
CA ALA A 161 -8.49 7.22 26.33
C ALA A 161 -6.97 7.04 26.40
N ARG A 162 -6.49 5.91 26.95
CA ARG A 162 -5.05 5.58 27.00
C ARG A 162 -4.41 5.54 25.62
N LEU A 163 -5.07 4.95 24.62
CA LEU A 163 -4.57 4.98 23.24
C LEU A 163 -4.38 6.44 22.75
N GLY A 164 -5.36 7.30 22.99
CA GLY A 164 -5.30 8.72 22.62
C GLY A 164 -4.33 9.57 23.44
N GLU A 165 -3.88 9.11 24.61
CA GLU A 165 -2.74 9.66 25.35
C GLU A 165 -1.41 9.20 24.75
N GLN A 166 -1.33 7.93 24.32
CA GLN A 166 -0.15 7.29 23.73
C GLN A 166 0.08 7.64 22.24
N ASP A 167 -0.71 8.57 21.68
CA ASP A 167 -0.72 8.88 20.24
C ASP A 167 -0.98 7.63 19.36
N GLU A 168 -1.76 6.68 19.86
CA GLU A 168 -2.22 5.49 19.15
C GLU A 168 -3.70 5.61 18.79
N VAL A 169 -4.09 4.88 17.74
CA VAL A 169 -5.49 4.78 17.30
C VAL A 169 -5.95 3.34 17.41
N LEU A 170 -7.18 3.16 17.86
CA LEU A 170 -7.85 1.88 17.97
C LEU A 170 -7.89 1.18 16.60
N ALA A 171 -7.73 -0.15 16.61
CA ALA A 171 -7.73 -0.95 15.40
C ALA A 171 -9.05 -0.74 14.65
N PHE A 172 -9.01 -0.49 13.34
CA PHE A 172 -10.20 -0.12 12.58
C PHE A 172 -11.35 -1.14 12.69
N PRO A 173 -11.12 -2.48 12.56
CA PRO A 173 -12.19 -3.46 12.74
C PRO A 173 -12.82 -3.41 14.15
N VAL A 174 -12.00 -3.20 15.18
CA VAL A 174 -12.46 -3.10 16.57
C VAL A 174 -13.30 -1.84 16.78
N ARG A 175 -12.82 -0.72 16.22
CA ARG A 175 -13.51 0.58 16.26
C ARG A 175 -14.91 0.47 15.66
N GLN A 176 -15.03 -0.13 14.47
CA GLN A 176 -16.30 -0.31 13.77
C GLN A 176 -17.33 -1.02 14.66
N VAL A 177 -16.91 -2.09 15.33
CA VAL A 177 -17.79 -2.91 16.18
C VAL A 177 -18.27 -2.14 17.40
N ILE A 178 -17.36 -1.53 18.17
CA ILE A 178 -17.75 -0.86 19.43
C ILE A 178 -18.53 0.43 19.17
N VAL A 179 -18.22 1.16 18.09
CA VAL A 179 -18.96 2.37 17.69
C VAL A 179 -20.38 2.01 17.22
N GLY A 180 -20.59 0.82 16.66
CA GLY A 180 -21.93 0.30 16.36
C GLY A 180 -22.78 -0.05 17.59
N GLY A 181 -22.19 -0.09 18.80
CA GLY A 181 -22.85 -0.52 20.05
C GLY A 181 -23.28 0.60 21.00
N LEU A 182 -23.39 0.27 22.30
CA LEU A 182 -23.68 1.24 23.37
C LEU A 182 -22.61 2.34 23.47
N PHE A 183 -21.34 2.00 23.24
CA PHE A 183 -20.23 2.94 23.30
C PHE A 183 -20.38 4.10 22.29
N GLY A 184 -20.72 3.81 21.03
CA GLY A 184 -20.96 4.87 20.04
C GLY A 184 -22.19 5.74 20.37
N ARG A 185 -23.28 5.15 20.87
CA ARG A 185 -24.45 5.91 21.35
C ARG A 185 -24.09 6.84 22.50
N HIS A 186 -23.29 6.37 23.44
CA HIS A 186 -22.79 7.15 24.56
C HIS A 186 -21.88 8.30 24.11
N LEU A 187 -20.95 8.03 23.18
CA LEU A 187 -20.09 9.05 22.58
C LEU A 187 -20.90 10.13 21.86
N ASN A 188 -21.86 9.73 21.01
CA ASN A 188 -22.72 10.65 20.29
C ASN A 188 -23.60 11.48 21.24
N SER A 189 -24.10 10.87 22.32
CA SER A 189 -24.82 11.59 23.38
C SER A 189 -23.94 12.66 24.04
N ARG A 190 -22.72 12.33 24.45
CA ARG A 190 -21.76 13.30 25.04
C ARG A 190 -21.39 14.42 24.06
N LEU A 191 -21.22 14.12 22.77
CA LEU A 191 -20.96 15.11 21.72
C LEU A 191 -22.16 16.03 21.46
N THR A 192 -23.38 15.49 21.55
CA THR A 192 -24.61 16.21 21.24
C THR A 192 -25.14 17.01 22.43
N ASN A 193 -25.05 16.47 23.64
CA ASN A 193 -25.60 17.10 24.85
C ASN A 193 -24.57 17.92 25.62
N GLY A 194 -23.28 17.75 25.32
CA GLY A 194 -22.19 18.34 26.10
C GLY A 194 -21.78 17.46 27.28
N VAL A 195 -20.66 17.82 27.91
CA VAL A 195 -20.16 17.19 29.15
C VAL A 195 -19.65 18.27 30.10
N ALA A 196 -19.66 17.98 31.40
CA ALA A 196 -19.04 18.87 32.38
C ALA A 196 -17.51 18.99 32.13
N GLU A 197 -16.91 20.11 32.53
CA GLU A 197 -15.50 20.42 32.26
C GLU A 197 -14.53 19.33 32.77
N ALA A 198 -14.86 18.68 33.89
CA ALA A 198 -14.09 17.57 34.45
C ALA A 198 -13.99 16.33 33.54
N TYR A 199 -14.98 16.08 32.68
CA TYR A 199 -15.01 14.92 31.77
C TYR A 199 -14.59 15.25 30.35
N LEU A 200 -14.35 16.53 30.04
CA LEU A 200 -14.01 16.97 28.69
C LEU A 200 -12.63 16.47 28.24
N GLU A 201 -11.68 16.40 29.17
CA GLU A 201 -10.33 15.90 28.87
C GLU A 201 -10.33 14.43 28.49
N GLU A 202 -11.09 13.62 29.22
CA GLU A 202 -11.28 12.20 28.94
C GLU A 202 -11.94 12.01 27.57
N LEU A 203 -13.02 12.74 27.28
CA LEU A 203 -13.67 12.72 25.97
C LEU A 203 -12.69 13.08 24.85
N CYS A 204 -11.84 14.09 25.06
CA CYS A 204 -10.80 14.48 24.11
C CYS A 204 -9.78 13.37 23.87
N ARG A 205 -9.38 12.64 24.90
CA ARG A 205 -8.46 11.48 24.78
C ARG A 205 -9.13 10.33 24.05
N VAL A 206 -10.39 10.01 24.37
CA VAL A 206 -11.18 9.00 23.66
C VAL A 206 -11.27 9.34 22.17
N ILE A 207 -11.58 10.58 21.81
CA ILE A 207 -11.66 11.01 20.41
C ILE A 207 -10.33 10.86 19.69
N ARG A 208 -9.20 11.19 20.33
CA ARG A 208 -7.87 10.95 19.77
C ARG A 208 -7.59 9.45 19.58
N GLY A 209 -7.98 8.62 20.56
CA GLY A 209 -7.84 7.16 20.49
C GLY A 209 -8.71 6.51 19.42
N LEU A 210 -9.85 7.12 19.04
CA LEU A 210 -10.67 6.66 17.91
C LEU A 210 -10.12 7.13 16.56
N GLY A 211 -9.45 8.29 16.54
CA GLY A 211 -8.77 8.84 15.37
C GLY A 211 -9.69 9.12 14.18
N ASP A 212 -10.99 9.33 14.40
CA ASP A 212 -11.96 9.62 13.35
C ASP A 212 -12.22 11.13 13.24
N SER A 213 -11.99 11.64 12.03
CA SER A 213 -12.13 13.05 11.66
C SER A 213 -13.52 13.65 11.87
N ALA A 214 -14.58 12.84 11.78
CA ALA A 214 -15.96 13.31 12.00
C ALA A 214 -16.14 13.90 13.42
N HIS A 215 -15.44 13.32 14.41
CA HIS A 215 -15.48 13.82 15.78
C HIS A 215 -14.81 15.19 15.94
N GLY A 216 -13.80 15.51 15.11
CA GLY A 216 -13.18 16.84 15.12
C GLY A 216 -14.16 17.94 14.71
N GLU A 217 -14.99 17.66 13.70
CA GLU A 217 -16.08 18.55 13.32
C GLU A 217 -17.18 18.61 14.39
N ALA A 218 -17.59 17.47 14.94
CA ALA A 218 -18.58 17.43 16.01
C ALA A 218 -18.16 18.25 17.25
N LEU A 219 -16.89 18.16 17.66
CA LEU A 219 -16.33 19.00 18.73
C LEU A 219 -16.39 20.49 18.38
N ALA A 220 -16.02 20.87 17.16
CA ALA A 220 -16.09 22.26 16.71
C ALA A 220 -17.53 22.80 16.67
N GLN A 221 -18.50 21.98 16.25
CA GLN A 221 -19.92 22.30 16.31
C GLN A 221 -20.40 22.45 17.77
N GLY A 222 -19.99 21.55 18.65
CA GLY A 222 -20.33 21.61 20.07
C GLY A 222 -19.83 22.89 20.74
N VAL A 223 -18.63 23.36 20.40
CA VAL A 223 -18.13 24.67 20.86
C VAL A 223 -18.96 25.81 20.28
N ALA A 224 -19.29 25.78 18.99
CA ALA A 224 -20.10 26.82 18.35
C ALA A 224 -21.51 26.94 18.96
N LEU A 225 -22.07 25.82 19.44
CA LEU A 225 -23.38 25.74 20.10
C LEU A 225 -23.32 25.98 21.61
N GLY A 226 -22.15 26.28 22.18
CA GLY A 226 -21.98 26.53 23.62
C GLY A 226 -22.03 25.29 24.51
N ARG A 227 -21.97 24.08 23.94
CA ARG A 227 -21.99 22.80 24.66
C ARG A 227 -20.65 22.48 25.32
N PHE A 228 -19.56 23.01 24.76
CA PHE A 228 -18.22 22.88 25.29
C PHE A 228 -17.58 24.25 25.44
N LYS A 229 -16.91 24.45 26.57
CA LYS A 229 -16.00 25.58 26.77
C LYS A 229 -14.69 25.29 26.04
N ALA A 230 -14.25 26.21 25.18
CA ALA A 230 -12.98 26.08 24.49
C ALA A 230 -11.82 26.11 25.49
N ASN A 231 -10.97 25.08 25.45
CA ASN A 231 -9.74 25.00 26.23
C ASN A 231 -8.59 24.41 25.39
N GLU A 232 -7.38 24.40 25.95
CA GLU A 232 -6.16 23.92 25.28
C GLU A 232 -6.30 22.48 24.75
N THR A 233 -6.81 21.57 25.59
CA THR A 233 -6.96 20.15 25.27
C THR A 233 -7.94 19.92 24.12
N LEU A 234 -9.11 20.55 24.16
CA LEU A 234 -10.14 20.43 23.13
C LEU A 234 -9.64 20.95 21.78
N LEU A 235 -9.05 22.15 21.75
CA LEU A 235 -8.58 22.76 20.51
C LEU A 235 -7.45 21.93 19.88
N ARG A 236 -6.57 21.35 20.70
CA ARG A 236 -5.53 20.44 20.22
C ARG A 236 -6.08 19.10 19.72
N THR A 237 -7.15 18.59 20.32
CA THR A 237 -7.86 17.43 19.77
C THR A 237 -8.46 17.75 18.41
N ILE A 238 -9.18 18.87 18.26
CA ILE A 238 -9.68 19.33 16.95
C ILE A 238 -8.53 19.44 15.94
N ALA A 239 -7.38 19.98 16.35
CA ALA A 239 -6.20 20.07 15.50
C ALA A 239 -5.56 18.71 15.15
N ALA A 240 -5.75 17.69 15.98
CA ALA A 240 -5.15 16.37 15.80
C ALA A 240 -6.01 15.47 14.91
N VAL A 241 -7.33 15.48 15.09
CA VAL A 241 -8.26 14.60 14.35
C VAL A 241 -8.97 15.31 13.19
N GLY A 242 -9.10 16.63 13.22
CA GLY A 242 -9.85 17.39 12.21
C GLY A 242 -9.19 17.38 10.83
N GLU A 243 -10.00 17.28 9.79
CA GLU A 243 -9.54 17.43 8.40
C GLU A 243 -9.15 18.88 8.11
N ALA A 244 -8.14 19.08 7.25
CA ALA A 244 -7.70 20.41 6.89
C ALA A 244 -8.66 21.04 5.87
N GLY A 245 -9.00 22.31 6.09
CA GLY A 245 -9.95 23.06 5.26
C GLY A 245 -11.42 22.73 5.58
N ASN A 246 -11.71 22.09 6.72
CA ASN A 246 -13.07 21.91 7.20
C ASN A 246 -13.64 23.29 7.61
N LYS A 247 -14.72 23.72 6.93
CA LYS A 247 -15.32 25.05 7.12
C LYS A 247 -15.83 25.24 8.55
N THR A 248 -16.50 24.24 9.11
CA THR A 248 -17.05 24.27 10.46
C THR A 248 -15.96 24.47 11.50
N ILE A 249 -14.87 23.71 11.40
CA ILE A 249 -13.71 23.84 12.28
C ILE A 249 -13.11 25.24 12.15
N LEU A 250 -12.88 25.71 10.92
CA LEU A 250 -12.28 27.02 10.66
C LEU A 250 -13.13 28.16 11.25
N ASP A 251 -14.42 28.19 10.96
CA ASP A 251 -15.35 29.23 11.43
C ASP A 251 -15.40 29.27 12.96
N THR A 252 -15.40 28.10 13.62
CA THR A 252 -15.35 28.00 15.08
C THR A 252 -14.04 28.56 15.63
N LEU A 253 -12.88 28.17 15.08
CA LEU A 253 -11.59 28.65 15.55
C LEU A 253 -11.44 30.17 15.40
N LEU A 254 -11.88 30.74 14.27
CA LEU A 254 -11.84 32.18 14.01
C LEU A 254 -12.73 32.98 14.96
N LYS A 255 -13.84 32.40 15.47
CA LYS A 255 -14.70 33.03 16.48
C LYS A 255 -14.10 33.00 17.89
N ILE A 256 -13.31 31.97 18.21
CA ILE A 256 -12.66 31.81 19.53
C ILE A 256 -11.48 32.77 19.67
N LEU A 257 -10.66 32.86 18.62
CA LEU A 257 -9.36 33.55 18.67
C LEU A 257 -9.42 34.98 19.27
N PRO A 258 -10.36 35.88 18.90
CA PRO A 258 -10.38 37.25 19.42
C PRO A 258 -10.60 37.37 20.94
N LYS A 259 -11.16 36.33 21.57
CA LYS A 259 -11.53 36.31 23.00
C LYS A 259 -10.61 35.42 23.83
N ALA A 260 -9.61 34.79 23.21
CA ALA A 260 -8.77 33.78 23.85
C ALA A 260 -7.67 34.39 24.73
N ASP A 261 -7.40 33.75 25.87
CA ASP A 261 -6.19 34.01 26.66
C ASP A 261 -4.93 33.46 25.95
N ALA A 262 -3.76 33.63 26.56
CA ALA A 262 -2.49 33.16 26.01
C ALA A 262 -2.49 31.66 25.64
N LYS A 263 -2.97 30.80 26.56
CA LYS A 263 -2.94 29.33 26.39
C LYS A 263 -3.92 28.87 25.31
N VAL A 264 -5.17 29.33 25.41
CA VAL A 264 -6.23 29.01 24.45
C VAL A 264 -5.90 29.60 23.09
N GLY A 265 -5.34 30.80 23.05
CA GLY A 265 -4.89 31.47 21.82
C GLY A 265 -3.78 30.69 21.12
N GLY A 266 -2.76 30.23 21.85
CA GLY A 266 -1.72 29.36 21.31
C GLY A 266 -2.26 28.06 20.71
N ALA A 267 -3.14 27.36 21.43
CA ALA A 267 -3.78 26.15 20.93
C ALA A 267 -4.69 26.41 19.71
N CYS A 268 -5.40 27.54 19.68
CA CYS A 268 -6.22 27.97 18.56
C CYS A 268 -5.37 28.25 17.31
N LEU A 269 -4.23 28.93 17.47
CA LEU A 269 -3.29 29.19 16.37
C LEU A 269 -2.68 27.89 15.81
N GLU A 270 -2.35 26.91 16.66
CA GLU A 270 -1.90 25.59 16.20
C GLU A 270 -2.97 24.88 15.37
N ALA A 271 -4.22 24.90 15.83
CA ALA A 271 -5.35 24.33 15.12
C ALA A 271 -5.54 25.01 13.76
N LEU A 272 -5.50 26.34 13.71
CA LEU A 272 -5.63 27.12 12.48
C LEU A 272 -4.49 26.85 11.49
N ILE A 273 -3.24 26.73 11.96
CA ILE A 273 -2.10 26.40 11.10
C ILE A 273 -2.27 25.01 10.49
N ARG A 274 -2.77 24.04 11.26
CA ARG A 274 -3.06 22.68 10.74
C ARG A 274 -4.21 22.65 9.73
N GLN A 275 -5.14 23.60 9.80
CA GLN A 275 -6.21 23.74 8.81
C GLN A 275 -5.72 24.24 7.44
N ASP A 276 -4.45 24.65 7.31
CA ASP A 276 -3.82 25.10 6.07
C ASP A 276 -4.62 26.22 5.38
N HIS A 277 -5.14 27.16 6.18
CA HIS A 277 -6.02 28.22 5.70
C HIS A 277 -5.28 29.17 4.72
N PRO A 278 -5.85 29.50 3.54
CA PRO A 278 -5.18 30.35 2.55
C PRO A 278 -4.77 31.74 3.03
N GLY A 279 -5.43 32.27 4.08
CA GLY A 279 -5.10 33.57 4.69
C GLY A 279 -4.29 33.47 5.99
N MET A 280 -3.72 32.31 6.32
CA MET A 280 -3.10 32.06 7.63
C MET A 280 -1.95 33.04 7.92
N GLY A 281 -1.13 33.38 6.93
CA GLY A 281 -0.05 34.34 7.12
C GLY A 281 -0.55 35.74 7.51
N LYS A 282 -1.60 36.21 6.82
CA LYS A 282 -2.26 37.49 7.14
C LYS A 282 -2.85 37.47 8.55
N LEU A 283 -3.47 36.36 8.94
CA LEU A 283 -4.07 36.21 10.27
C LEU A 283 -2.98 36.26 11.36
N LEU A 284 -1.90 35.49 11.24
CA LEU A 284 -0.79 35.53 12.19
C LEU A 284 -0.17 36.93 12.29
N ALA A 285 -0.03 37.64 11.17
CA ALA A 285 0.47 39.01 11.15
C ALA A 285 -0.46 39.99 11.90
N SER A 286 -1.78 39.84 11.72
CA SER A 286 -2.79 40.62 12.44
C SER A 286 -2.77 40.32 13.94
N VAL A 287 -2.67 39.05 14.33
CA VAL A 287 -2.57 38.65 15.75
C VAL A 287 -1.32 39.25 16.39
N ARG A 288 -0.16 39.13 15.72
CA ARG A 288 1.10 39.70 16.19
C ARG A 288 1.02 41.21 16.45
N SER A 289 0.30 41.94 15.60
CA SER A 289 0.23 43.41 15.66
C SER A 289 -0.87 43.94 16.58
N ARG A 290 -2.04 43.28 16.63
CA ARG A 290 -3.25 43.81 17.27
C ARG A 290 -3.62 43.11 18.59
N MET A 291 -3.00 41.98 18.93
CA MET A 291 -3.38 41.15 20.07
C MET A 291 -2.19 40.87 21.01
N PRO A 292 -1.84 41.80 21.92
CA PRO A 292 -0.64 41.69 22.75
C PRO A 292 -0.64 40.44 23.65
N GLY A 293 -1.79 40.01 24.17
CA GLY A 293 -1.91 38.84 25.06
C GLY A 293 -1.57 37.49 24.41
N ILE A 294 -1.62 37.39 23.08
CA ILE A 294 -1.29 36.16 22.32
C ILE A 294 -0.15 36.40 21.30
N ARG A 295 0.54 37.53 21.40
CA ARG A 295 1.61 37.92 20.47
C ARG A 295 2.78 36.94 20.50
N ALA A 296 3.24 36.52 21.68
CA ALA A 296 4.34 35.57 21.83
C ALA A 296 4.01 34.23 21.16
N ALA A 297 2.76 33.76 21.32
CA ALA A 297 2.27 32.55 20.69
C ALA A 297 2.31 32.62 19.15
N ALA A 298 1.96 33.78 18.57
CA ALA A 298 2.02 34.01 17.14
C ALA A 298 3.45 34.04 16.60
N ILE A 299 4.39 34.66 17.32
CA ILE A 299 5.81 34.72 16.94
C ILE A 299 6.42 33.32 16.94
N ALA A 300 6.26 32.57 18.04
CA ALA A 300 6.84 31.24 18.18
C ALA A 300 6.32 30.23 17.13
N ARG A 301 5.12 30.46 16.58
CA ARG A 301 4.49 29.62 15.55
C ARG A 301 4.64 30.14 14.14
N ALA A 302 5.13 31.36 13.92
CA ALA A 302 5.35 31.89 12.57
C ALA A 302 6.24 30.98 11.70
N PRO A 303 7.31 30.34 12.23
CA PRO A 303 8.09 29.33 11.48
C PRO A 303 7.29 28.09 11.06
N LEU A 304 6.11 27.83 11.62
CA LEU A 304 5.26 26.70 11.21
C LEU A 304 4.41 27.03 9.96
N LEU A 305 4.51 28.25 9.42
CA LEU A 305 3.84 28.63 8.18
C LEU A 305 4.49 27.97 6.96
N GLY A 306 3.66 27.49 6.04
CA GLY A 306 4.13 27.07 4.72
C GLY A 306 4.56 28.27 3.87
N ASP A 307 5.05 28.00 2.65
CA ASP A 307 5.63 29.01 1.74
C ASP A 307 4.69 30.19 1.46
N ILE A 308 3.43 29.92 1.10
CA ILE A 308 2.41 30.95 0.86
C ILE A 308 2.12 31.74 2.15
N GLY A 309 2.00 31.03 3.28
CA GLY A 309 1.74 31.64 4.58
C GLY A 309 2.87 32.57 5.02
N TYR A 310 4.12 32.17 4.82
CA TYR A 310 5.31 32.99 5.11
C TYR A 310 5.31 34.29 4.28
N VAL A 311 5.11 34.19 2.96
CA VAL A 311 5.07 35.37 2.08
C VAL A 311 3.97 36.35 2.52
N GLN A 312 2.78 35.83 2.84
CA GLN A 312 1.68 36.64 3.36
C GLN A 312 2.00 37.29 4.71
N TYR A 313 2.63 36.54 5.62
CA TYR A 313 2.97 37.02 6.95
C TYR A 313 3.94 38.21 6.90
N ILE A 314 4.99 38.13 6.07
CA ILE A 314 5.96 39.21 5.89
C ILE A 314 5.38 40.39 5.12
N SER A 315 4.68 40.14 4.00
CA SER A 315 4.09 41.22 3.19
C SER A 315 3.02 42.03 3.92
N SER A 316 2.37 41.43 4.92
CA SER A 316 1.37 42.10 5.77
C SER A 316 1.98 42.97 6.88
N GLN A 317 3.30 42.96 7.06
CA GLN A 317 3.98 43.86 8.01
C GLN A 317 4.25 45.23 7.38
N PRO A 318 4.30 46.32 8.19
CA PRO A 318 4.81 47.60 7.74
C PRO A 318 6.20 47.45 7.13
N GLU A 319 6.47 48.13 6.02
CA GLU A 319 7.70 47.96 5.24
C GLU A 319 8.97 48.17 6.08
N GLU A 320 8.98 49.21 6.92
CA GLU A 320 10.06 49.54 7.85
C GLU A 320 10.36 48.45 8.89
N ARG A 321 9.39 47.57 9.19
CA ARG A 321 9.52 46.53 10.23
C ARG A 321 9.76 45.13 9.65
N ARG A 322 9.77 44.97 8.33
CA ARG A 322 9.89 43.63 7.70
C ARG A 322 11.19 42.93 8.09
N ALA A 323 12.30 43.67 8.11
CA ALA A 323 13.61 43.14 8.50
C ALA A 323 13.61 42.64 9.95
N ASP A 324 13.14 43.45 10.91
CA ASP A 324 13.06 43.06 12.32
C ASP A 324 12.17 41.83 12.53
N VAL A 325 11.03 41.76 11.83
CA VAL A 325 10.12 40.61 11.92
C VAL A 325 10.77 39.34 11.35
N GLN A 326 11.59 39.46 10.30
CA GLN A 326 12.35 38.33 9.77
C GLN A 326 13.40 37.84 10.78
N LEU A 327 14.14 38.75 11.43
CA LEU A 327 15.13 38.37 12.45
C LEU A 327 14.46 37.73 13.69
N GLU A 328 13.32 38.26 14.12
CA GLU A 328 12.50 37.69 15.21
C GLU A 328 11.98 36.29 14.84
N MET A 329 11.49 36.12 13.62
CA MET A 329 11.03 34.82 13.11
C MET A 329 12.19 33.83 12.95
N LEU A 330 13.38 34.28 12.57
CA LEU A 330 14.59 33.45 12.51
C LEU A 330 15.01 32.98 13.90
N GLY A 331 14.93 33.84 14.92
CA GLY A 331 15.18 33.44 16.31
C GLY A 331 14.22 32.37 16.80
N ALA A 332 12.93 32.47 16.43
CA ALA A 332 11.97 31.40 16.67
C ALA A 332 12.30 30.12 15.88
N LEU A 333 12.79 30.24 14.64
CA LEU A 333 13.22 29.10 13.84
C LEU A 333 14.45 28.39 14.45
N GLU A 334 15.42 29.14 14.98
CA GLU A 334 16.59 28.58 15.68
C GLU A 334 16.18 27.76 16.90
N ALA A 335 15.15 28.17 17.62
CA ALA A 335 14.63 27.42 18.76
C ALA A 335 13.97 26.10 18.36
N ILE A 336 13.26 26.06 17.22
CA ILE A 336 12.49 24.86 16.82
C ILE A 336 13.21 23.93 15.85
N ALA A 337 14.16 24.45 15.06
CA ALA A 337 14.90 23.70 14.04
C ALA A 337 16.37 24.21 13.95
N PRO A 338 17.15 24.11 15.04
CA PRO A 338 18.53 24.61 15.09
C PRO A 338 19.46 23.89 14.11
N ASP A 339 19.18 22.63 13.78
CA ASP A 339 19.90 21.85 12.78
C ASP A 339 19.74 22.47 11.38
N PHE A 340 18.52 22.83 11.01
CA PHE A 340 18.24 23.44 9.71
C PHE A 340 18.98 24.78 9.56
N VAL A 341 18.89 25.67 10.55
CA VAL A 341 19.50 27.00 10.47
C VAL A 341 21.01 26.91 10.26
N ARG A 342 21.70 26.03 11.02
CA ARG A 342 23.13 25.78 10.88
C ARG A 342 23.51 25.26 9.49
N ASN A 343 22.68 24.39 8.90
CA ASN A 343 22.95 23.83 7.58
C ASN A 343 22.76 24.86 6.46
N VAL A 344 21.85 25.82 6.63
CA VAL A 344 21.62 26.89 5.65
C VAL A 344 22.65 28.02 5.76
N SER A 345 23.18 28.30 6.96
CA SER A 345 24.22 29.32 7.17
C SER A 345 25.61 28.90 6.66
N GLY A 346 25.81 27.62 6.34
CA GLY A 346 27.09 27.09 5.84
C GLY A 346 28.13 26.82 6.93
N GLU A 347 27.73 26.83 8.20
CA GLU A 347 28.61 26.61 9.36
C GLU A 347 28.87 25.12 9.69
N CYS A 348 28.72 24.20 8.72
CA CYS A 348 29.09 22.79 8.91
C CYS A 348 29.80 22.19 7.69
N PRO A 349 30.75 21.26 7.92
CA PRO A 349 31.76 20.87 6.94
C PRO A 349 31.17 20.04 5.78
N ALA A 350 31.93 19.95 4.71
CA ALA A 350 31.60 19.16 3.53
C ALA A 350 31.17 17.73 3.92
N ARG A 351 30.11 17.23 3.27
CA ARG A 351 29.79 15.80 3.25
C ARG A 351 30.95 15.06 2.59
N GLY A 352 31.84 14.50 3.39
CA GLY A 352 32.91 13.63 2.92
C GLY A 352 33.47 12.84 4.09
N THR A 353 33.15 11.53 4.13
CA THR A 353 33.95 10.38 4.60
C THR A 353 34.84 10.45 5.86
N GLY A 354 34.83 11.53 6.63
CA GLY A 354 35.59 11.69 7.87
C GLY A 354 34.66 11.70 9.07
N SER A 355 34.86 10.76 9.99
CA SER A 355 34.14 10.67 11.27
C SER A 355 34.10 12.04 11.96
N PRO A 356 32.91 12.56 12.34
CA PRO A 356 32.82 13.86 12.98
C PRO A 356 33.43 13.84 14.38
N ARG A 357 34.24 14.86 14.69
CA ARG A 357 34.73 15.12 16.04
C ARG A 357 33.57 15.37 17.00
N VAL A 358 33.60 14.59 18.07
CA VAL A 358 32.77 14.57 19.28
C VAL A 358 32.53 16.00 19.81
N LEU A 359 31.27 16.40 19.92
CA LEU A 359 30.84 17.40 20.90
C LEU A 359 30.54 16.64 22.19
N GLU A 360 31.25 17.02 23.25
CA GLU A 360 31.32 16.41 24.59
C GLU A 360 29.95 15.95 25.10
N ALA A 361 29.65 14.67 24.90
CA ALA A 361 28.80 13.91 25.81
C ALA A 361 29.55 13.78 27.14
N ALA A 362 28.80 13.62 28.24
CA ALA A 362 29.34 13.30 29.56
C ALA A 362 30.48 12.27 29.44
N PRO A 363 31.56 12.41 30.22
CA PRO A 363 32.73 11.58 30.04
C PRO A 363 32.28 10.11 30.00
N PRO A 364 32.82 9.30 29.07
CA PRO A 364 32.58 7.87 29.12
C PRO A 364 32.85 7.41 30.55
N ALA A 365 32.03 6.51 31.09
CA ALA A 365 32.56 5.64 32.13
C ALA A 365 33.86 5.11 31.52
N GLN A 366 35.00 5.60 32.04
CA GLN A 366 36.29 5.22 31.49
C GLN A 366 36.30 3.69 31.53
N PRO A 367 36.70 2.99 30.45
CA PRO A 367 37.00 1.57 30.60
C PRO A 367 37.88 1.48 31.84
N ARG A 368 37.54 0.60 32.79
CA ARG A 368 38.39 0.42 33.96
C ARG A 368 39.79 0.12 33.42
N ARG A 369 40.64 1.15 33.43
CA ARG A 369 42.06 1.03 33.18
C ARG A 369 42.57 0.30 34.38
N ASP A 370 42.61 -1.00 34.22
CA ASP A 370 43.76 -1.86 34.41
C ASP A 370 43.19 -3.28 34.31
N ALA A 371 43.71 -4.09 33.38
CA ALA A 371 43.62 -5.53 33.57
C ALA A 371 44.07 -5.78 35.02
N PRO A 372 43.35 -6.57 35.83
CA PRO A 372 43.84 -6.87 37.16
C PRO A 372 45.23 -7.48 37.00
N GLU A 373 46.28 -6.73 37.34
CA GLU A 373 47.57 -7.31 37.65
C GLU A 373 47.25 -8.37 38.69
N ALA A 374 47.53 -9.63 38.34
CA ALA A 374 47.39 -10.73 39.27
C ALA A 374 48.11 -10.33 40.55
N GLN A 375 47.36 -10.01 41.60
CA GLN A 375 47.93 -9.58 42.87
C GLN A 375 48.93 -10.64 43.29
N ARG A 376 50.22 -10.32 43.16
CA ARG A 376 51.30 -11.07 43.83
C ARG A 376 51.19 -10.74 45.31
N THR A 377 50.23 -11.39 45.97
CA THR A 377 50.16 -11.42 47.43
C THR A 377 51.47 -12.01 47.94
N GLY A 378 52.06 -11.31 48.91
CA GLY A 378 53.43 -11.54 49.39
C GLY A 378 53.79 -12.99 49.69
N PHE A 379 55.06 -13.28 49.44
CA PHE A 379 55.76 -14.58 49.46
C PHE A 379 55.63 -15.44 50.72
N LEU A 380 54.91 -15.01 51.77
CA LEU A 380 54.82 -15.74 53.05
C LEU A 380 53.41 -15.93 53.63
N LYS A 381 52.32 -15.77 52.86
CA LYS A 381 50.95 -16.12 53.29
C LYS A 381 50.21 -17.14 52.41
N GLY A 382 50.90 -17.78 51.47
CA GLY A 382 50.31 -18.68 50.47
C GLY A 382 50.48 -20.18 50.69
N LEU A 383 51.09 -20.65 51.79
CA LEU A 383 51.50 -22.06 51.88
C LEU A 383 50.37 -23.10 52.05
N PHE A 384 49.11 -22.70 52.31
CA PHE A 384 47.99 -23.65 52.49
C PHE A 384 46.64 -23.18 51.90
N ARG A 385 46.64 -22.49 50.77
CA ARG A 385 45.42 -22.34 49.93
C ARG A 385 45.65 -23.00 48.59
N SER A 386 44.88 -24.04 48.28
CA SER A 386 44.80 -24.62 46.94
C SER A 386 44.41 -23.53 45.95
N ARG A 387 45.13 -23.45 44.82
CA ARG A 387 44.78 -22.55 43.72
C ARG A 387 43.33 -22.83 43.31
N PRO A 388 42.44 -21.82 43.25
CA PRO A 388 41.07 -22.03 42.78
C PRO A 388 41.11 -22.57 41.36
N ARG A 389 40.31 -23.60 41.10
CA ARG A 389 40.22 -24.25 39.79
C ARG A 389 39.66 -23.23 38.80
N THR A 390 40.31 -23.08 37.64
CA THR A 390 39.87 -22.15 36.59
C THR A 390 39.29 -22.90 35.41
N LEU A 391 38.52 -22.22 34.56
CA LEU A 391 38.01 -22.81 33.32
C LEU A 391 39.16 -23.32 32.44
N GLN A 392 40.27 -22.57 32.35
CA GLN A 392 41.46 -22.96 31.59
C GLN A 392 42.04 -24.33 32.01
N ASP A 393 41.93 -24.69 33.30
CA ASP A 393 42.42 -25.99 33.80
C ASP A 393 41.52 -27.16 33.37
N ILE A 394 40.28 -26.87 32.96
CA ILE A 394 39.26 -27.86 32.59
C ILE A 394 39.21 -28.03 31.06
N LEU A 395 39.42 -26.96 30.30
CA LEU A 395 39.33 -26.95 28.83
C LEU A 395 40.20 -28.01 28.11
N PRO A 396 41.41 -28.39 28.55
CA PRO A 396 42.19 -29.43 27.87
C PRO A 396 41.51 -30.80 27.83
N LYS A 397 40.57 -31.07 28.74
CA LYS A 397 39.84 -32.35 28.79
C LYS A 397 38.68 -32.31 27.79
N PRO A 398 38.52 -33.30 26.89
CA PRO A 398 37.36 -33.38 26.02
C PRO A 398 36.09 -33.63 26.86
N GLY A 399 35.01 -32.94 26.53
CA GLY A 399 33.70 -33.14 27.17
C GLY A 399 33.00 -31.84 27.57
N ASN A 400 31.72 -31.99 27.93
CA ASN A 400 30.86 -30.93 28.40
C ASN A 400 31.19 -30.57 29.86
N VAL A 401 31.05 -29.30 30.22
CA VAL A 401 31.32 -28.82 31.59
C VAL A 401 30.01 -28.32 32.17
N ARG A 402 29.66 -28.80 33.36
CA ARG A 402 28.38 -28.47 34.01
C ARG A 402 28.56 -28.04 35.46
N ASP A 403 27.69 -27.13 35.90
CA ASP A 403 27.35 -26.80 37.30
C ASP A 403 28.57 -26.52 38.19
N GLN A 404 29.50 -25.70 37.71
CA GLN A 404 30.73 -25.31 38.42
C GLN A 404 30.84 -23.80 38.54
N ASP A 405 31.21 -23.35 39.74
CA ASP A 405 31.54 -21.94 40.00
C ASP A 405 33.06 -21.73 39.84
N LEU A 406 33.42 -20.93 38.84
CA LEU A 406 34.78 -20.67 38.34
C LEU A 406 34.99 -19.17 38.04
N PRO A 407 34.67 -18.25 38.98
CA PRO A 407 34.70 -16.82 38.72
C PRO A 407 36.11 -16.32 38.46
N GLY A 408 36.24 -15.25 37.68
CA GLY A 408 37.53 -14.64 37.35
C GLY A 408 38.47 -15.56 36.55
N SER A 409 37.94 -16.55 35.83
CA SER A 409 38.75 -17.42 34.97
C SER A 409 39.39 -16.61 33.84
N ALA A 410 40.61 -16.94 33.44
CA ALA A 410 41.30 -16.30 32.31
C ALA A 410 41.68 -17.35 31.26
N VAL A 411 41.20 -17.16 30.03
CA VAL A 411 41.45 -18.04 28.88
C VAL A 411 42.09 -17.21 27.78
N ASP A 412 43.29 -17.60 27.33
CA ASP A 412 44.02 -16.93 26.24
C ASP A 412 44.44 -17.94 25.18
N GLY A 413 44.13 -17.67 23.90
CA GLY A 413 44.54 -18.49 22.76
C GLY A 413 43.88 -19.88 22.67
N GLY A 414 42.77 -20.12 23.39
CA GLY A 414 42.07 -21.41 23.42
C GLY A 414 41.13 -21.66 22.24
N GLN A 415 40.82 -22.93 21.97
CA GLN A 415 39.82 -23.35 20.97
C GLN A 415 38.79 -24.27 21.64
N LEU A 416 37.52 -23.86 21.62
CA LEU A 416 36.39 -24.60 22.18
C LEU A 416 35.45 -25.02 21.05
N GLU A 417 35.67 -26.23 20.53
CA GLU A 417 34.85 -26.79 19.44
C GLU A 417 33.88 -27.86 19.94
N ASN A 418 32.62 -27.80 19.51
CA ASN A 418 31.59 -28.81 19.75
C ASN A 418 31.38 -29.16 21.25
N ARG A 419 31.46 -28.15 22.14
CA ARG A 419 31.28 -28.33 23.58
C ARG A 419 30.03 -27.65 24.10
N GLU A 420 29.42 -28.27 25.11
CA GLU A 420 28.34 -27.67 25.90
C GLU A 420 28.86 -27.25 27.29
N LEU A 421 28.62 -25.98 27.63
CA LEU A 421 28.89 -25.40 28.93
C LEU A 421 27.55 -25.05 29.59
N THR A 422 27.21 -25.71 30.69
CA THR A 422 25.90 -25.54 31.35
C THR A 422 26.07 -25.12 32.81
N GLY A 423 25.30 -24.14 33.30
CA GLY A 423 25.24 -23.86 34.74
C GLY A 423 26.55 -23.33 35.35
N LEU A 424 27.41 -22.67 34.56
CA LEU A 424 28.72 -22.24 35.03
C LEU A 424 28.69 -20.82 35.61
N GLY A 425 29.30 -20.63 36.78
CA GLY A 425 29.59 -19.31 37.35
C GLY A 425 30.92 -18.79 36.83
N LEU A 426 30.91 -17.88 35.85
CA LEU A 426 32.10 -17.31 35.21
C LEU A 426 32.14 -15.78 35.34
N ALA A 427 31.47 -15.20 36.33
CA ALA A 427 31.47 -13.77 36.57
C ALA A 427 32.90 -13.22 36.68
N GLY A 428 33.17 -12.08 36.05
CA GLY A 428 34.49 -11.45 36.00
C GLY A 428 35.55 -12.20 35.16
N SER A 429 35.17 -13.25 34.41
CA SER A 429 36.13 -14.01 33.59
C SER A 429 36.57 -13.25 32.34
N SER A 430 37.79 -13.52 31.88
CA SER A 430 38.37 -12.93 30.67
C SER A 430 38.70 -13.99 29.61
N PHE A 431 38.34 -13.70 28.37
CA PHE A 431 38.66 -14.48 27.19
C PHE A 431 39.38 -13.57 26.20
N VAL A 432 40.58 -13.96 25.81
CA VAL A 432 41.42 -13.20 24.88
C VAL A 432 41.85 -14.14 23.76
N ASN A 433 41.77 -13.70 22.49
CA ASN A 433 42.19 -14.49 21.33
C ASN A 433 41.62 -15.93 21.30
N THR A 434 40.40 -16.12 21.83
CA THR A 434 39.81 -17.45 22.03
C THR A 434 38.77 -17.73 20.94
N GLY A 435 38.78 -18.95 20.41
CA GLY A 435 37.81 -19.44 19.43
C GLY A 435 36.74 -20.33 20.06
N PHE A 436 35.47 -20.08 19.73
CA PHE A 436 34.34 -20.93 20.08
C PHE A 436 33.63 -21.36 18.79
N PHE A 437 33.56 -22.65 18.53
CA PHE A 437 32.97 -23.18 17.29
C PHE A 437 31.93 -24.26 17.58
N ARG A 438 30.72 -24.09 17.03
CA ARG A 438 29.66 -25.14 17.00
C ARG A 438 29.32 -25.75 18.38
N GLY A 439 29.32 -24.94 19.43
CA GLY A 439 29.04 -25.33 20.82
C GLY A 439 27.78 -24.68 21.40
N LYS A 440 27.51 -24.95 22.68
CA LYS A 440 26.35 -24.40 23.40
C LYS A 440 26.76 -23.85 24.77
N LEU A 441 26.25 -22.67 25.12
CA LEU A 441 26.33 -22.10 26.46
C LEU A 441 24.90 -21.98 27.00
N SER A 442 24.62 -22.58 28.15
CA SER A 442 23.29 -22.58 28.76
C SER A 442 23.35 -22.29 30.25
N ASN A 443 22.58 -21.31 30.75
CA ASN A 443 22.58 -20.95 32.18
C ASN A 443 23.98 -20.59 32.70
N VAL A 444 24.76 -19.86 31.90
CA VAL A 444 26.12 -19.45 32.26
C VAL A 444 26.08 -17.99 32.72
N ASP A 445 26.75 -17.69 33.82
CA ASP A 445 26.95 -16.32 34.30
C ASP A 445 28.32 -15.79 33.88
N LEU A 446 28.35 -14.81 32.99
CA LEU A 446 29.54 -14.13 32.47
C LEU A 446 29.52 -12.63 32.83
N ALA A 447 28.73 -12.24 33.84
CA ALA A 447 28.59 -10.84 34.23
C ALA A 447 29.95 -10.20 34.57
N ASP A 448 30.09 -8.92 34.23
CA ASP A 448 31.29 -8.11 34.49
C ASP A 448 32.60 -8.72 33.93
N GLY A 449 32.52 -9.59 32.92
CA GLY A 449 33.65 -10.22 32.25
C GLY A 449 34.20 -9.44 31.04
N LEU A 450 35.20 -10.02 30.36
CA LEU A 450 35.84 -9.46 29.17
C LEU A 450 35.98 -10.51 28.05
N MET A 451 35.61 -10.15 26.83
CA MET A 451 35.90 -10.91 25.59
C MET A 451 36.60 -10.02 24.58
N ARG A 452 37.90 -10.24 24.39
CA ARG A 452 38.73 -9.47 23.45
C ARG A 452 39.27 -10.33 22.31
N ASP A 453 39.12 -9.85 21.09
CA ASP A 453 39.64 -10.46 19.86
C ASP A 453 39.25 -11.94 19.72
N CYS A 454 38.06 -12.30 20.20
CA CYS A 454 37.54 -13.66 20.14
C CYS A 454 36.75 -13.91 18.86
N THR A 455 36.62 -15.18 18.45
CA THR A 455 35.76 -15.59 17.33
C THR A 455 34.79 -16.65 17.81
N LEU A 456 33.49 -16.39 17.63
CA LEU A 456 32.41 -17.28 18.02
C LEU A 456 31.58 -17.57 16.77
N SER A 457 31.55 -18.83 16.35
CA SER A 457 30.87 -19.24 15.12
C SER A 457 29.93 -20.42 15.37
N GLY A 458 28.66 -20.24 15.00
CA GLY A 458 27.62 -21.26 15.17
C GLY A 458 27.37 -21.66 16.63
N ILE A 459 27.55 -20.72 17.57
CA ILE A 459 27.29 -20.96 19.00
C ILE A 459 25.84 -20.67 19.34
N GLU A 460 25.22 -21.57 20.12
CA GLU A 460 23.92 -21.32 20.76
C GLU A 460 24.12 -20.84 22.21
N PHE A 461 23.68 -19.63 22.50
CA PHE A 461 23.58 -19.08 23.85
C PHE A 461 22.13 -19.15 24.30
N ARG A 462 21.89 -19.75 25.45
CA ARG A 462 20.58 -19.83 26.07
C ARG A 462 20.65 -19.38 27.52
N GLU A 463 19.84 -18.42 27.92
CA GLU A 463 19.73 -18.00 29.32
C GLU A 463 21.11 -17.62 29.92
N VAL A 464 21.96 -16.97 29.12
CA VAL A 464 23.31 -16.54 29.52
C VAL A 464 23.26 -15.10 30.04
N ARG A 465 23.85 -14.87 31.21
CA ARG A 465 23.98 -13.53 31.80
C ARG A 465 25.30 -12.91 31.37
N LEU A 466 25.21 -11.81 30.63
CA LEU A 466 26.31 -11.02 30.05
C LEU A 466 26.23 -9.57 30.53
N THR A 467 25.57 -9.35 31.69
CA THR A 467 25.37 -8.03 32.29
C THR A 467 26.71 -7.35 32.54
N GLY A 468 26.86 -6.10 32.10
CA GLY A 468 28.10 -5.33 32.27
C GLY A 468 29.33 -5.90 31.56
N MET A 469 29.18 -6.92 30.70
CA MET A 469 30.31 -7.56 30.02
C MET A 469 30.92 -6.64 28.96
N GLU A 470 32.25 -6.65 28.86
CA GLU A 470 32.99 -5.91 27.84
C GLU A 470 33.38 -6.82 26.66
N PHE A 471 33.05 -6.40 25.45
CA PHE A 471 33.45 -7.04 24.20
C PHE A 471 34.28 -6.07 23.35
N ALA A 472 35.48 -6.47 22.95
CA ALA A 472 36.37 -5.67 22.12
C ALA A 472 36.90 -6.49 20.94
N GLY A 473 36.65 -6.05 19.70
CA GLY A 473 37.17 -6.73 18.50
C GLY A 473 36.62 -8.15 18.27
N THR A 474 35.59 -8.56 19.00
CA THR A 474 35.05 -9.93 18.97
C THR A 474 34.09 -10.12 17.78
N ARG A 475 34.16 -11.30 17.14
CA ARG A 475 33.33 -11.67 15.99
C ARG A 475 32.36 -12.78 16.35
N PHE A 476 31.09 -12.56 16.03
CA PHE A 476 29.99 -13.51 16.14
C PHE A 476 29.46 -13.81 14.74
N GLU A 477 29.51 -15.07 14.34
CA GLU A 477 29.08 -15.52 13.03
C GLU A 477 28.03 -16.62 13.19
N GLU A 478 26.83 -16.39 12.68
CA GLU A 478 25.73 -17.36 12.73
C GLU A 478 25.37 -17.86 14.14
N CYS A 479 25.65 -17.04 15.16
CA CYS A 479 25.31 -17.35 16.55
C CYS A 479 23.83 -17.09 16.83
N VAL A 480 23.26 -17.87 17.77
CA VAL A 480 21.88 -17.72 18.23
C VAL A 480 21.88 -17.42 19.72
N PHE A 481 21.27 -16.30 20.11
CA PHE A 481 21.11 -15.88 21.49
C PHE A 481 19.64 -15.94 21.86
N THR A 482 19.27 -16.79 22.81
CA THR A 482 17.90 -16.94 23.28
C THR A 482 17.85 -16.63 24.77
N ASP A 483 16.94 -15.74 25.18
CA ASP A 483 16.75 -15.35 26.58
C ASP A 483 18.04 -14.88 27.29
N CYS A 484 18.98 -14.28 26.56
CA CYS A 484 20.24 -13.79 27.12
C CYS A 484 20.09 -12.34 27.63
N THR A 485 20.90 -11.97 28.62
CA THR A 485 20.88 -10.63 29.23
C THR A 485 22.20 -9.91 29.02
N PHE A 486 22.18 -8.86 28.23
CA PHE A 486 23.31 -7.96 27.94
C PHE A 486 23.15 -6.60 28.64
N THR A 487 22.31 -6.47 29.67
CA THR A 487 22.04 -5.18 30.31
C THR A 487 23.33 -4.47 30.71
N GLY A 488 23.52 -3.23 30.24
CA GLY A 488 24.73 -2.44 30.50
C GLY A 488 26.03 -2.96 29.86
N ALA A 489 25.98 -3.95 28.97
CA ALA A 489 27.16 -4.47 28.28
C ALA A 489 27.77 -3.44 27.31
N PHE A 490 29.09 -3.52 27.12
CA PHE A 490 29.85 -2.63 26.24
C PHE A 490 30.45 -3.40 25.06
N PHE A 491 30.18 -2.95 23.84
CA PHE A 491 30.72 -3.51 22.60
C PHE A 491 31.53 -2.46 21.86
N SER A 492 32.78 -2.77 21.53
CA SER A 492 33.67 -1.91 20.76
C SER A 492 34.28 -2.67 19.59
N GLY A 493 34.05 -2.19 18.36
CA GLY A 493 34.63 -2.80 17.15
C GLY A 493 34.22 -4.26 16.92
N CYS A 494 33.07 -4.68 17.44
CA CYS A 494 32.58 -6.06 17.32
C CYS A 494 31.80 -6.27 16.01
N ALA A 495 31.75 -7.52 15.53
CA ALA A 495 30.99 -7.88 14.34
C ALA A 495 30.01 -9.02 14.61
N PHE A 496 28.77 -8.88 14.16
CA PHE A 496 27.68 -9.84 14.20
C PHE A 496 27.22 -10.06 12.76
N LYS A 497 27.50 -11.24 12.21
CA LYS A 497 27.10 -11.60 10.85
C LYS A 497 26.10 -12.75 10.91
N GLY A 498 24.89 -12.53 10.39
CA GLY A 498 23.85 -13.57 10.36
C GLY A 498 23.41 -14.04 11.75
N CYS A 499 23.65 -13.26 12.81
CA CYS A 499 23.28 -13.63 14.16
C CYS A 499 21.77 -13.44 14.40
N ARG A 500 21.21 -14.28 15.27
CA ARG A 500 19.80 -14.20 15.68
C ARG A 500 19.69 -13.99 17.18
N PHE A 501 18.97 -12.96 17.58
CA PHE A 501 18.66 -12.65 18.96
C PHE A 501 17.17 -12.85 19.17
N ARG A 502 16.83 -13.72 20.10
CA ARG A 502 15.44 -14.03 20.45
C ARG A 502 15.26 -13.70 21.91
N THR A 503 14.20 -12.94 22.18
CA THR A 503 13.69 -12.72 23.53
C THR A 503 14.77 -12.26 24.49
N SER A 504 15.76 -11.50 24.02
CA SER A 504 16.99 -11.12 24.75
C SER A 504 16.97 -9.65 25.17
N THR A 505 17.73 -9.31 26.20
CA THR A 505 17.78 -7.97 26.80
C THR A 505 19.09 -7.27 26.43
N PHE A 506 18.99 -6.09 25.82
CA PHE A 506 20.08 -5.17 25.45
C PHE A 506 19.86 -3.78 26.07
N SER A 507 19.09 -3.72 27.15
CA SER A 507 18.81 -2.49 27.89
C SER A 507 20.10 -1.77 28.27
N GLU A 508 20.16 -0.45 28.04
CA GLU A 508 21.30 0.39 28.43
C GLU A 508 22.67 -0.11 27.92
N THR A 509 22.69 -0.89 26.83
CA THR A 509 23.94 -1.32 26.18
C THR A 509 24.60 -0.18 25.43
N ALA A 510 25.93 -0.22 25.34
CA ALA A 510 26.70 0.73 24.55
C ALA A 510 27.47 0.01 23.44
N LEU A 511 27.12 0.30 22.19
CA LEU A 511 27.73 -0.25 20.98
C LEU A 511 28.48 0.86 20.25
N ARG A 512 29.78 0.68 20.06
CA ARG A 512 30.65 1.59 19.33
C ARG A 512 31.33 0.90 18.16
N ASP A 513 31.22 1.51 16.99
CA ASP A 513 31.87 1.06 15.76
C ASP A 513 31.61 -0.43 15.46
N CYS A 514 30.41 -0.92 15.82
CA CYS A 514 30.02 -2.32 15.68
C CYS A 514 29.29 -2.57 14.37
N ARG A 515 29.44 -3.79 13.82
CA ARG A 515 28.75 -4.23 12.61
C ARG A 515 27.72 -5.30 12.94
N MET A 516 26.45 -5.06 12.67
CA MET A 516 25.31 -5.95 12.93
C MET A 516 24.47 -6.12 11.66
N ASP A 517 25.14 -6.23 10.50
CA ASP A 517 24.45 -6.37 9.22
C ASP A 517 23.80 -7.74 9.10
N ARG A 518 22.60 -7.81 8.48
CA ARG A 518 21.84 -9.04 8.27
C ARG A 518 21.63 -9.85 9.55
N SER A 519 21.34 -9.15 10.64
CA SER A 519 20.97 -9.77 11.93
C SER A 519 19.47 -9.68 12.16
N ASP A 520 18.92 -10.65 12.88
CA ASP A 520 17.51 -10.71 13.25
C ASP A 520 17.37 -10.59 14.77
N PHE A 521 16.62 -9.58 15.21
CA PHE A 521 16.21 -9.37 16.59
C PHE A 521 14.71 -9.60 16.67
N THR A 522 14.30 -10.62 17.43
CA THR A 522 12.90 -10.98 17.61
C THR A 522 12.52 -10.91 19.09
N ALA A 523 11.54 -10.07 19.42
CA ALA A 523 11.03 -9.87 20.79
C ALA A 523 12.12 -9.45 21.80
N CYS A 524 13.08 -8.64 21.38
CA CYS A 524 14.16 -8.13 22.24
C CYS A 524 13.83 -6.74 22.80
N THR A 525 14.41 -6.39 23.94
CA THR A 525 14.44 -4.99 24.42
C THR A 525 15.82 -4.40 24.21
N LEU A 526 15.90 -3.26 23.54
CA LEU A 526 17.07 -2.40 23.37
C LEU A 526 16.81 -1.02 24.02
N ALA A 527 15.88 -0.96 24.98
CA ALA A 527 15.48 0.27 25.62
C ALA A 527 16.69 1.00 26.25
N GLY A 528 16.85 2.28 25.95
CA GLY A 528 17.96 3.09 26.45
C GLY A 528 19.35 2.71 25.92
N SER A 529 19.45 1.84 24.91
CA SER A 529 20.75 1.51 24.30
C SER A 529 21.37 2.70 23.54
N ILE A 530 22.69 2.70 23.43
CA ILE A 530 23.48 3.73 22.75
C ILE A 530 24.25 3.06 21.61
N LEU A 531 23.98 3.47 20.38
CA LEU A 531 24.66 3.02 19.17
C LEU A 531 25.40 4.22 18.58
N HIS A 532 26.72 4.13 18.47
CA HIS A 532 27.55 5.17 17.86
C HIS A 532 28.45 4.56 16.77
N GLY A 533 28.35 5.08 15.54
CA GLY A 533 29.19 4.64 14.42
C GLY A 533 28.93 3.21 13.95
N CYS A 534 27.78 2.63 14.28
CA CYS A 534 27.45 1.25 13.98
C CYS A 534 26.85 1.07 12.58
N SER A 535 27.05 -0.12 12.00
CA SER A 535 26.37 -0.57 10.77
C SER A 535 25.32 -1.62 11.13
N VAL A 536 24.07 -1.39 10.74
CA VAL A 536 22.92 -2.27 11.07
C VAL A 536 22.18 -2.64 9.78
N ARG A 537 22.88 -2.78 8.65
CA ARG A 537 22.26 -2.82 7.32
C ARG A 537 21.48 -4.11 7.10
N SER A 538 20.32 -3.98 6.46
CA SER A 538 19.46 -5.11 6.08
C SER A 538 19.18 -6.04 7.26
N SER A 539 18.93 -5.46 8.44
CA SER A 539 18.62 -6.19 9.68
C SER A 539 17.15 -6.01 10.06
N ARG A 540 16.63 -6.94 10.84
CA ARG A 540 15.23 -6.98 11.26
C ARG A 540 15.12 -6.81 12.77
N PHE A 541 14.21 -5.92 13.20
CA PHE A 541 13.75 -5.76 14.57
C PHE A 541 12.25 -6.06 14.62
N GLU A 542 11.92 -7.32 14.87
CA GLU A 542 10.54 -7.78 14.97
C GLU A 542 10.10 -7.79 16.44
N GLU A 543 9.03 -7.06 16.74
CA GLU A 543 8.39 -7.01 18.05
C GLU A 543 9.34 -6.55 19.16
N CYS A 544 10.30 -5.69 18.81
CA CYS A 544 11.31 -5.17 19.74
C CYS A 544 10.91 -3.82 20.36
N ASP A 545 11.45 -3.54 21.55
CA ASP A 545 11.40 -2.21 22.16
C ASP A 545 12.73 -1.50 21.99
N LEU A 546 12.77 -0.38 21.26
CA LEU A 546 13.96 0.47 21.14
C LEU A 546 13.77 1.83 21.83
N SER A 547 12.79 1.92 22.73
CA SER A 547 12.41 3.19 23.36
C SER A 547 13.60 3.86 24.04
N PHE A 548 13.73 5.16 23.81
CA PHE A 548 14.80 6.01 24.33
C PHE A 548 16.23 5.60 23.97
N SER A 549 16.42 4.82 22.90
CA SER A 549 17.76 4.58 22.38
C SER A 549 18.35 5.80 21.66
N GLU A 550 19.67 5.88 21.67
CA GLU A 550 20.47 6.93 21.05
C GLU A 550 21.25 6.36 19.85
N TRP A 551 21.06 6.96 18.67
CA TRP A 551 21.72 6.59 17.42
C TRP A 551 22.52 7.77 16.89
N ILE A 552 23.84 7.62 16.76
CA ILE A 552 24.73 8.68 16.29
C ILE A 552 25.71 8.16 15.25
N GLY A 553 25.63 8.69 14.03
CA GLY A 553 26.54 8.31 12.95
C GLY A 553 26.30 6.89 12.42
N ASP A 554 25.16 6.29 12.73
CA ASP A 554 24.86 4.91 12.38
C ASP A 554 24.25 4.76 10.98
N ASP A 555 24.36 3.54 10.45
CA ASP A 555 23.87 3.16 9.13
C ASP A 555 22.77 2.09 9.20
N PHE A 556 21.53 2.54 9.03
CA PHE A 556 20.30 1.74 9.12
C PHE A 556 19.68 1.47 7.73
N ARG A 557 20.50 1.41 6.67
CA ARG A 557 19.98 1.13 5.33
C ARG A 557 19.31 -0.25 5.23
N GLY A 558 18.09 -0.30 4.69
CA GLY A 558 17.35 -1.54 4.50
C GLY A 558 16.80 -2.17 5.79
N VAL A 559 16.77 -1.43 6.91
CA VAL A 559 16.32 -1.98 8.19
C VAL A 559 14.80 -2.12 8.26
N GLU A 560 14.34 -3.23 8.82
CA GLU A 560 12.93 -3.52 9.05
C GLU A 560 12.59 -3.41 10.54
N PHE A 561 11.71 -2.49 10.88
CA PHE A 561 11.11 -2.41 12.20
C PHE A 561 9.70 -2.95 12.11
N CYS A 562 9.50 -4.24 12.44
CA CYS A 562 8.22 -4.92 12.34
C CYS A 562 7.55 -4.94 13.72
N ARG A 563 6.40 -4.28 13.88
CA ARG A 563 5.70 -4.19 15.19
C ARG A 563 6.60 -3.70 16.34
N ALA A 564 7.59 -2.86 16.05
CA ALA A 564 8.56 -2.33 17.01
C ALA A 564 8.11 -1.02 17.65
N CYS A 565 8.60 -0.77 18.87
CA CYS A 565 8.38 0.46 19.62
C CYS A 565 9.56 1.43 19.44
N LEU A 566 9.31 2.57 18.77
CA LEU A 566 10.32 3.60 18.48
C LEU A 566 9.95 4.91 19.20
N HIS A 567 9.82 4.83 20.53
CA HIS A 567 9.41 5.96 21.37
C HIS A 567 10.61 6.73 21.91
N GLY A 568 10.62 8.06 21.81
CA GLY A 568 11.63 8.88 22.50
C GLY A 568 13.07 8.68 22.00
N LEU A 569 13.26 8.21 20.75
CA LEU A 569 14.60 8.01 20.19
C LEU A 569 15.36 9.32 20.06
N TYR A 570 16.68 9.29 20.17
CA TYR A 570 17.56 10.39 19.77
C TYR A 570 18.40 9.98 18.58
N ILE A 571 18.18 10.60 17.42
CA ILE A 571 18.85 10.24 16.16
C ILE A 571 19.67 11.43 15.66
N ARG A 572 20.97 11.24 15.44
CA ARG A 572 21.87 12.25 14.91
C ARG A 572 22.83 11.71 13.85
N ASP A 573 23.04 12.45 12.78
CA ASP A 573 24.02 12.14 11.71
C ASP A 573 23.90 10.71 11.14
N CYS A 574 22.69 10.11 11.13
CA CYS A 574 22.46 8.73 10.69
C CYS A 574 22.00 8.61 9.23
N VAL A 575 22.21 7.44 8.63
CA VAL A 575 21.71 7.08 7.28
C VAL A 575 20.49 6.15 7.41
N LEU A 576 19.33 6.60 6.91
CA LEU A 576 18.02 5.99 7.16
C LEU A 576 17.26 5.66 5.85
N LEU A 577 17.96 5.13 4.84
CA LEU A 577 17.39 4.85 3.50
C LEU A 577 16.75 3.46 3.44
N SER A 578 15.65 3.30 2.70
CA SER A 578 14.93 2.02 2.55
C SER A 578 14.55 1.35 3.87
N MET A 579 14.20 2.14 4.89
CA MET A 579 13.66 1.58 6.14
C MET A 579 12.17 1.27 6.00
N GLU A 580 11.77 0.12 6.52
CA GLU A 580 10.37 -0.31 6.58
C GLU A 580 9.87 -0.36 8.02
N LEU A 581 8.64 0.12 8.26
CA LEU A 581 8.03 0.19 9.59
C LEU A 581 6.62 -0.45 9.65
N PRO A 582 6.42 -1.69 9.16
CA PRO A 582 5.10 -2.34 9.21
C PRO A 582 4.68 -2.55 10.66
N GLY A 583 3.44 -2.15 11.00
CA GLY A 583 2.92 -2.28 12.35
C GLY A 583 3.70 -1.54 13.45
N SER A 584 4.66 -0.67 13.12
CA SER A 584 5.48 0.07 14.10
C SER A 584 4.99 1.50 14.30
N SER A 585 5.36 2.14 15.41
CA SER A 585 5.07 3.56 15.69
C SER A 585 6.30 4.35 16.10
N VAL A 586 6.43 5.55 15.54
CA VAL A 586 7.42 6.56 15.95
C VAL A 586 6.74 7.69 16.69
N THR A 587 7.05 7.86 17.98
CA THR A 587 6.48 8.91 18.83
C THR A 587 7.54 9.54 19.70
N ARG A 588 7.45 10.86 19.92
CA ARG A 588 8.35 11.64 20.78
C ARG A 588 9.86 11.57 20.48
N SER A 589 10.24 11.00 19.33
CA SER A 589 11.64 10.91 18.91
C SER A 589 12.18 12.25 18.40
N VAL A 590 13.46 12.52 18.60
CA VAL A 590 14.16 13.72 18.15
C VAL A 590 15.16 13.33 17.06
N ILE A 591 15.09 14.00 15.91
CA ILE A 591 15.94 13.74 14.74
C ILE A 591 16.69 15.01 14.42
N LYS A 592 18.02 14.95 14.40
CA LYS A 592 18.91 16.07 14.10
C LYS A 592 19.89 15.67 13.01
N ASN A 593 20.15 16.56 12.05
CA ASN A 593 21.12 16.34 10.96
C ASN A 593 20.96 15.00 10.19
N SER A 594 19.78 14.40 10.26
CA SER A 594 19.46 13.12 9.63
C SER A 594 18.15 13.30 8.88
N ASP A 595 18.07 12.67 7.72
CA ASP A 595 16.85 12.62 6.93
C ASP A 595 16.22 11.24 7.01
N ALA A 596 15.08 11.18 7.69
CA ALA A 596 14.23 10.01 7.75
C ALA A 596 13.07 10.22 6.78
N GLY A 597 13.24 9.78 5.53
CA GLY A 597 12.25 9.93 4.46
C GLY A 597 10.96 9.11 4.63
N HIS A 598 10.86 8.30 5.69
CA HIS A 598 9.67 7.51 5.98
C HIS A 598 8.57 8.37 6.62
N PRO A 599 7.29 8.24 6.19
CA PRO A 599 6.22 9.16 6.59
C PRO A 599 5.95 9.24 8.10
N GLN A 600 6.18 8.14 8.85
CA GLN A 600 6.05 8.16 10.31
C GLN A 600 7.09 9.07 11.00
N PHE A 601 8.34 9.07 10.54
CA PHE A 601 9.36 9.96 11.08
C PHE A 601 9.09 11.42 10.70
N MET A 602 8.61 11.67 9.47
CA MET A 602 8.17 13.00 9.06
C MET A 602 6.98 13.49 9.90
N ALA A 603 5.99 12.63 10.17
CA ALA A 603 4.87 12.94 11.07
C ALA A 603 5.35 13.29 12.48
N ASN A 604 6.28 12.49 13.01
CA ASN A 604 6.92 12.75 14.29
C ASN A 604 7.68 14.10 14.30
N ARG A 605 8.48 14.40 13.27
CA ARG A 605 9.19 15.69 13.14
C ARG A 605 8.23 16.87 13.13
N LEU A 606 7.12 16.80 12.38
CA LEU A 606 6.09 17.85 12.36
C LEU A 606 5.42 18.06 13.73
N ARG A 607 5.22 16.98 14.50
CA ARG A 607 4.72 17.09 15.89
C ARG A 607 5.76 17.75 16.79
N GLN A 608 7.03 17.35 16.71
CA GLN A 608 8.13 17.93 17.47
C GLN A 608 8.28 19.43 17.24
N LEU A 609 8.22 19.90 15.98
CA LEU A 609 8.25 21.33 15.68
C LEU A 609 7.15 22.12 16.41
N THR A 610 5.97 21.52 16.59
CA THR A 610 4.88 22.14 17.35
C THR A 610 5.16 22.14 18.85
N VAL A 611 5.77 21.08 19.38
CA VAL A 611 6.18 21.00 20.79
C VAL A 611 7.27 22.04 21.08
N PHE A 612 8.31 22.11 20.27
CA PHE A 612 9.39 23.10 20.43
C PHE A 612 8.88 24.53 20.28
N ALA A 613 7.89 24.79 19.42
CA ALA A 613 7.27 26.11 19.34
C ALA A 613 6.57 26.51 20.66
N ARG A 614 5.97 25.57 21.39
CA ARG A 614 5.37 25.83 22.71
C ARG A 614 6.45 26.08 23.77
N GLU A 615 7.54 25.34 23.72
CA GLU A 615 8.69 25.55 24.60
C GLU A 615 9.32 26.92 24.36
N ALA A 616 9.50 27.32 23.09
CA ALA A 616 10.00 28.63 22.71
C ALA A 616 9.05 29.77 23.15
N GLU A 617 7.73 29.56 23.06
CA GLU A 617 6.75 30.51 23.62
C GLU A 617 6.91 30.67 25.13
N LYS A 618 7.04 29.56 25.87
CA LYS A 618 7.17 29.56 27.34
C LYS A 618 8.48 30.16 27.83
N ASN A 619 9.58 29.86 27.14
CA ASN A 619 10.93 30.28 27.52
C ASN A 619 11.29 31.68 26.99
N GLY A 620 10.46 32.24 26.11
CA GLY A 620 10.74 33.48 25.39
C GLY A 620 11.57 33.23 24.12
N VAL A 621 11.11 33.82 23.01
CA VAL A 621 11.82 33.71 21.72
C VAL A 621 13.12 34.52 21.80
N SER A 622 14.25 33.83 21.74
CA SER A 622 15.58 34.46 21.72
C SER A 622 15.77 35.26 20.43
N LYS A 623 16.52 36.38 20.49
CA LYS A 623 16.98 37.05 19.27
C LYS A 623 17.95 36.12 18.53
N SER A 624 17.80 36.03 17.21
CA SER A 624 18.71 35.24 16.36
C SER A 624 20.15 35.73 16.52
N ARG A 625 21.12 34.82 16.38
CA ARG A 625 22.54 35.17 16.28
C ARG A 625 22.88 35.86 14.96
N GLU A 626 22.11 35.57 13.91
CA GLU A 626 22.23 36.24 12.62
C GLU A 626 21.61 37.65 12.72
N THR A 627 22.30 38.63 12.17
CA THR A 627 21.88 40.05 12.19
C THR A 627 21.58 40.57 10.79
N ASP A 628 21.97 39.85 9.74
CA ASP A 628 21.69 40.19 8.33
C ASP A 628 20.27 39.76 7.92
N PRO A 629 19.37 40.72 7.63
CA PRO A 629 18.00 40.44 7.20
C PRO A 629 17.93 39.65 5.88
N PHE A 630 18.91 39.79 4.99
CA PHE A 630 18.92 39.08 3.70
C PHE A 630 19.19 37.58 3.90
N ARG A 631 20.14 37.24 4.76
CA ARG A 631 20.38 35.84 5.16
C ARG A 631 19.20 35.24 5.89
N ALA A 632 18.59 36.01 6.80
CA ALA A 632 17.37 35.60 7.48
C ALA A 632 16.22 35.33 6.51
N GLN A 633 15.98 36.23 5.56
CA GLN A 633 14.97 36.06 4.52
C GLN A 633 15.21 34.78 3.70
N ARG A 634 16.45 34.51 3.30
CA ARG A 634 16.82 33.31 2.54
C ARG A 634 16.58 32.04 3.35
N ALA A 635 17.00 32.02 4.62
CA ALA A 635 16.80 30.88 5.51
C ALA A 635 15.31 30.59 5.76
N LEU A 636 14.52 31.63 6.05
CA LEU A 636 13.07 31.50 6.26
C LEU A 636 12.33 31.08 4.98
N ALA A 637 12.73 31.60 3.82
CA ALA A 637 12.16 31.19 2.54
C ALA A 637 12.48 29.72 2.21
N ALA A 638 13.71 29.28 2.48
CA ALA A 638 14.11 27.88 2.33
C ALA A 638 13.33 26.98 3.30
N TRP A 639 13.23 27.37 4.57
CA TRP A 639 12.53 26.62 5.61
C TRP A 639 11.04 26.46 5.31
N SER A 640 10.34 27.56 5.03
CA SER A 640 8.90 27.52 4.74
C SER A 640 8.59 26.65 3.51
N ARG A 641 9.49 26.63 2.51
CA ARG A 641 9.40 25.73 1.35
C ARG A 641 9.64 24.28 1.75
N GLU A 642 10.69 23.99 2.51
CA GLU A 642 11.01 22.64 2.99
C GLU A 642 9.89 22.06 3.85
N LEU A 643 9.32 22.85 4.76
CA LEU A 643 8.18 22.47 5.58
C LEU A 643 6.95 22.15 4.73
N THR A 644 6.71 22.94 3.67
CA THR A 644 5.62 22.69 2.71
C THR A 644 5.83 21.38 1.97
N PHE A 645 7.04 21.12 1.48
CA PHE A 645 7.39 19.87 0.79
C PHE A 645 7.26 18.67 1.73
N MET A 646 7.78 18.77 2.95
CA MET A 646 7.67 17.72 3.97
C MET A 646 6.22 17.35 4.27
N ARG A 647 5.33 18.34 4.45
CA ARG A 647 3.90 18.08 4.69
C ARG A 647 3.22 17.36 3.52
N ARG A 648 3.53 17.79 2.28
CA ARG A 648 2.90 17.23 1.07
C ARG A 648 3.46 15.85 0.73
N GLU A 649 4.78 15.69 0.79
CA GLU A 649 5.44 14.41 0.56
C GLU A 649 5.00 13.37 1.60
N ARG A 650 4.94 13.73 2.89
CA ARG A 650 4.44 12.82 3.94
C ARG A 650 3.05 12.26 3.58
N ARG A 651 2.12 13.13 3.19
CA ARG A 651 0.74 12.74 2.82
C ARG A 651 0.71 11.84 1.58
N MET A 652 1.58 12.09 0.60
CA MET A 652 1.72 11.21 -0.56
C MET A 652 2.28 9.83 -0.15
N LEU A 653 3.31 9.79 0.69
CA LEU A 653 3.91 8.54 1.16
C LEU A 653 2.97 7.74 2.07
N ASP A 654 2.18 8.42 2.91
CA ASP A 654 1.10 7.79 3.69
C ASP A 654 0.09 7.11 2.75
N ASN A 655 -0.36 7.80 1.70
CA ASN A 655 -1.24 7.23 0.68
C ASN A 655 -0.59 6.08 -0.09
N ASN A 656 0.69 6.20 -0.47
CA ASN A 656 1.43 5.13 -1.14
C ASN A 656 1.50 3.87 -0.26
N ARG A 657 1.78 4.04 1.04
CA ARG A 657 1.84 2.94 2.02
C ARG A 657 0.48 2.26 2.19
N GLN A 658 -0.61 3.03 2.32
CA GLN A 658 -1.98 2.48 2.42
C GLN A 658 -2.33 1.67 1.17
N ARG A 659 -2.06 2.22 -0.02
CA ARG A 659 -2.31 1.53 -1.30
C ARG A 659 -1.42 0.30 -1.47
N MET A 660 -0.15 0.35 -1.06
CA MET A 660 0.74 -0.82 -1.06
C MET A 660 0.24 -1.92 -0.12
N HIS A 661 -0.22 -1.55 1.08
CA HIS A 661 -0.82 -2.51 2.02
C HIS A 661 -2.07 -3.16 1.43
N ARG A 662 -2.95 -2.38 0.79
CA ARG A 662 -4.11 -2.91 0.06
C ARG A 662 -3.66 -3.87 -1.05
N ALA A 663 -2.67 -3.47 -1.84
CA ALA A 663 -2.17 -4.27 -2.94
C ALA A 663 -1.67 -5.64 -2.49
N MET A 664 -0.82 -5.66 -1.47
CA MET A 664 -0.30 -6.90 -0.88
C MET A 664 -1.42 -7.77 -0.32
N GLY A 665 -2.44 -7.17 0.30
CA GLY A 665 -3.58 -7.92 0.83
C GLY A 665 -4.58 -8.43 -0.21
N THR A 666 -4.43 -8.10 -1.50
CA THR A 666 -5.29 -8.59 -2.60
C THR A 666 -4.56 -9.58 -3.51
N LEU A 667 -3.23 -9.47 -3.62
CA LEU A 667 -2.39 -10.38 -4.40
C LEU A 667 -2.23 -11.75 -3.72
N THR A 668 -2.04 -12.80 -4.51
CA THR A 668 -1.67 -14.13 -3.98
C THR A 668 -0.26 -14.11 -3.38
N ARG A 669 0.10 -15.14 -2.59
CA ARG A 669 1.43 -15.20 -1.95
C ARG A 669 2.58 -15.19 -2.97
N ASP A 670 2.43 -15.87 -4.10
CA ASP A 670 3.44 -15.88 -5.17
C ASP A 670 3.50 -14.52 -5.87
N GLN A 671 2.36 -13.91 -6.21
CA GLN A 671 2.32 -12.56 -6.77
C GLN A 671 2.97 -11.51 -5.85
N GLN A 672 2.74 -11.61 -4.53
CA GLN A 672 3.38 -10.76 -3.53
C GLN A 672 4.91 -10.97 -3.52
N ALA A 673 5.36 -12.22 -3.63
CA ALA A 673 6.79 -12.55 -3.66
C ALA A 673 7.49 -11.88 -4.85
N PHE A 674 6.93 -12.00 -6.06
CA PHE A 674 7.48 -11.33 -7.24
C PHE A 674 7.56 -9.81 -7.04
N LEU A 675 6.47 -9.18 -6.59
CA LEU A 675 6.41 -7.73 -6.42
C LEU A 675 7.42 -7.21 -5.37
N ARG A 676 7.71 -8.01 -4.32
CA ARG A 676 8.75 -7.70 -3.32
C ARG A 676 10.16 -7.86 -3.88
N MET A 677 10.41 -8.89 -4.69
CA MET A 677 11.74 -9.11 -5.28
C MET A 677 12.06 -8.11 -6.40
N LEU A 678 11.05 -7.59 -7.10
CA LEU A 678 11.22 -6.76 -8.30
C LEU A 678 12.27 -5.65 -8.17
N PRO A 679 12.27 -4.79 -7.12
CA PRO A 679 13.31 -3.77 -6.96
C PRO A 679 14.73 -4.34 -6.88
N LEU A 680 14.94 -5.45 -6.17
CA LEU A 680 16.25 -6.11 -6.04
C LEU A 680 16.69 -6.74 -7.37
N LEU A 681 15.76 -7.35 -8.11
CA LEU A 681 16.03 -7.90 -9.44
C LEU A 681 16.43 -6.81 -10.45
N LEU A 682 15.92 -5.58 -10.28
CA LEU A 682 16.32 -4.42 -11.07
C LEU A 682 17.62 -3.76 -10.57
N ASP A 683 17.96 -3.87 -9.29
CA ASP A 683 19.17 -3.27 -8.68
C ASP A 683 20.41 -4.17 -8.74
N SER A 684 20.27 -5.43 -9.18
CA SER A 684 21.35 -6.43 -9.19
C SER A 684 21.35 -7.27 -10.48
N ASP A 685 22.35 -8.14 -10.59
CA ASP A 685 22.57 -9.10 -11.67
C ASP A 685 21.93 -10.49 -11.40
N LEU A 686 21.12 -10.61 -10.34
CA LEU A 686 20.58 -11.87 -9.85
C LEU A 686 19.77 -12.63 -10.91
N PHE A 687 18.89 -11.90 -11.60
CA PHE A 687 18.01 -12.49 -12.60
C PHE A 687 18.83 -13.05 -13.77
N GLU A 688 19.83 -12.28 -14.21
CA GLU A 688 20.73 -12.62 -15.29
C GLU A 688 21.54 -13.88 -14.97
N ARG A 689 22.13 -13.94 -13.78
CA ARG A 689 22.89 -15.12 -13.33
C ARG A 689 22.01 -16.36 -13.19
N ARG A 690 20.80 -16.20 -12.63
CA ARG A 690 19.87 -17.32 -12.43
C ARG A 690 19.39 -17.95 -13.74
N HIS A 691 19.24 -17.16 -14.80
CA HIS A 691 18.75 -17.61 -16.10
C HIS A 691 19.84 -17.68 -17.18
N ASN A 692 21.11 -17.48 -16.81
CA ASN A 692 22.27 -17.43 -17.72
C ASN A 692 22.05 -16.47 -18.91
N PHE A 693 21.57 -15.27 -18.61
CA PHE A 693 21.14 -14.28 -19.59
C PHE A 693 22.24 -13.23 -19.83
N GLY A 694 22.92 -13.30 -20.97
CA GLY A 694 24.06 -12.43 -21.31
C GLY A 694 23.70 -11.14 -22.07
N ASN A 695 24.66 -10.21 -22.12
CA ASN A 695 24.57 -8.88 -22.77
C ASN A 695 23.45 -8.00 -22.20
N ILE A 696 23.38 -7.92 -20.87
CA ILE A 696 22.44 -7.07 -20.13
C ILE A 696 23.23 -6.03 -19.35
N PRO A 697 22.85 -4.75 -19.41
CA PRO A 697 23.57 -3.70 -18.69
C PRO A 697 23.39 -3.83 -17.19
N SER A 698 24.44 -3.50 -16.44
CA SER A 698 24.34 -3.34 -14.99
C SER A 698 23.41 -2.16 -14.65
N SER A 699 22.52 -2.36 -13.67
CA SER A 699 21.55 -1.34 -13.27
C SER A 699 21.51 -1.13 -11.77
N ARG A 700 21.26 0.12 -11.33
CA ARG A 700 20.98 0.45 -9.93
C ARG A 700 19.75 1.32 -9.79
N VAL A 701 18.93 1.02 -8.79
CA VAL A 701 17.76 1.78 -8.40
C VAL A 701 18.15 2.83 -7.37
N TRP A 702 17.82 4.09 -7.64
CA TRP A 702 18.22 5.22 -6.79
C TRP A 702 17.80 5.01 -5.33
N GLY A 703 18.77 5.05 -4.41
CA GLY A 703 18.51 5.03 -2.98
C GLY A 703 17.87 3.73 -2.45
N TYR A 704 17.75 2.68 -3.28
CA TYR A 704 17.26 1.38 -2.87
C TYR A 704 18.37 0.59 -2.13
N TYR A 705 17.97 -0.08 -1.06
CA TYR A 705 18.76 -1.06 -0.32
C TYR A 705 17.82 -2.18 0.08
N PRO A 706 18.17 -3.46 -0.16
CA PRO A 706 17.28 -4.55 0.14
C PRO A 706 17.13 -4.75 1.64
N CYS A 707 15.92 -5.10 2.07
CA CYS A 707 15.68 -5.49 3.44
C CYS A 707 16.00 -6.97 3.70
N LEU A 708 16.03 -7.41 4.97
CA LEU A 708 16.35 -8.80 5.29
C LEU A 708 15.31 -9.76 4.68
N THR A 709 14.03 -9.41 4.75
CA THR A 709 12.95 -10.21 4.14
C THR A 709 13.13 -10.39 2.64
N GLU A 710 13.57 -9.36 1.91
CA GLU A 710 13.82 -9.45 0.46
C GLU A 710 15.04 -10.33 0.16
N LEU A 711 16.10 -10.23 0.96
CA LEU A 711 17.29 -11.09 0.83
C LEU A 711 16.96 -12.56 1.10
N GLU A 712 16.20 -12.85 2.16
CA GLU A 712 15.74 -14.20 2.49
C GLU A 712 14.86 -14.78 1.38
N LEU A 713 13.91 -13.98 0.87
CA LEU A 713 13.01 -14.40 -0.20
C LEU A 713 13.75 -14.70 -1.51
N VAL A 714 14.73 -13.88 -1.88
CA VAL A 714 15.58 -14.15 -3.04
C VAL A 714 16.45 -15.38 -2.80
N GLY A 715 17.01 -15.55 -1.59
CA GLY A 715 17.76 -16.75 -1.24
C GLY A 715 16.92 -18.01 -1.42
N GLU A 716 15.64 -17.98 -1.00
CA GLU A 716 14.69 -19.08 -1.16
C GLU A 716 14.31 -19.33 -2.64
N ARG A 717 13.98 -18.28 -3.41
CA ARG A 717 13.42 -18.41 -4.76
C ARG A 717 14.47 -18.50 -5.86
N MET A 718 15.64 -17.88 -5.68
CA MET A 718 16.72 -17.80 -6.67
C MET A 718 17.94 -18.65 -6.32
N GLY A 719 18.19 -18.94 -5.03
CA GLY A 719 19.35 -19.73 -4.59
C GLY A 719 20.70 -19.03 -4.78
N LEU A 720 20.71 -17.70 -4.94
CA LEU A 720 21.90 -16.88 -5.18
C LEU A 720 21.89 -15.63 -4.27
N GLU A 721 23.08 -15.14 -3.93
CA GLU A 721 23.26 -13.89 -3.21
C GLU A 721 23.43 -12.72 -4.20
N PRO A 722 22.85 -11.53 -3.92
CA PRO A 722 22.98 -10.39 -4.80
C PRO A 722 24.40 -9.83 -4.82
N GLU A 723 24.86 -9.49 -6.02
CA GLU A 723 26.06 -8.69 -6.25
C GLU A 723 25.65 -7.33 -6.81
N PHE A 724 26.32 -6.27 -6.33
CA PHE A 724 25.98 -4.89 -6.66
C PHE A 724 27.14 -4.23 -7.35
N GLU A 725 26.94 -3.77 -8.59
CA GLU A 725 27.90 -2.95 -9.32
C GLU A 725 27.89 -1.51 -8.75
N PRO A 726 29.02 -0.99 -8.24
CA PRO A 726 29.10 0.38 -7.75
C PRO A 726 28.90 1.44 -8.83
N SER A 727 29.30 1.14 -10.08
CA SER A 727 29.22 2.06 -11.22
C SER A 727 28.35 1.47 -12.34
N PRO A 728 27.01 1.52 -12.20
CA PRO A 728 26.12 0.90 -13.18
C PRO A 728 26.10 1.66 -14.50
N GLU A 729 25.86 0.91 -15.58
CA GLU A 729 25.59 1.48 -16.91
C GLU A 729 24.21 2.16 -16.96
N VAL A 730 23.22 1.63 -16.22
CA VAL A 730 21.86 2.18 -16.14
C VAL A 730 21.54 2.65 -14.73
N ARG A 731 21.23 3.95 -14.60
CA ARG A 731 20.75 4.54 -13.34
C ARG A 731 19.23 4.67 -13.36
N ILE A 732 18.55 3.72 -12.74
CA ILE A 732 17.09 3.73 -12.57
C ILE A 732 16.75 4.75 -11.48
N GLN A 733 16.08 5.83 -11.86
CA GLN A 733 15.65 6.89 -10.95
C GLN A 733 14.46 6.46 -10.10
N ALA A 734 13.51 5.71 -10.68
CA ALA A 734 12.34 5.21 -9.96
C ALA A 734 11.61 4.08 -10.70
N VAL A 735 10.84 3.30 -9.94
CA VAL A 735 9.94 2.27 -10.46
C VAL A 735 8.55 2.51 -9.91
N TYR A 736 7.57 2.66 -10.82
CA TYR A 736 6.18 2.94 -10.49
C TYR A 736 5.25 1.95 -11.19
N ALA A 737 4.32 1.38 -10.44
CA ALA A 737 3.14 0.76 -11.01
C ALA A 737 2.07 1.81 -11.30
N MET A 738 1.26 1.62 -12.34
CA MET A 738 0.09 2.46 -12.62
C MET A 738 -1.17 1.62 -12.86
N GLY A 739 -2.33 2.28 -12.90
CA GLY A 739 -3.61 1.60 -13.10
C GLY A 739 -4.31 1.21 -11.80
N SER A 740 -4.74 -0.06 -11.69
CA SER A 740 -5.63 -0.51 -10.59
C SER A 740 -4.91 -0.96 -9.32
N LEU A 741 -3.59 -1.18 -9.35
CA LEU A 741 -2.84 -1.65 -8.19
C LEU A 741 -2.98 -0.70 -6.99
N GLY A 742 -3.31 -1.28 -5.84
CA GLY A 742 -3.55 -0.61 -4.57
C GLY A 742 -4.81 0.25 -4.51
N THR A 743 -5.71 0.16 -5.49
CA THR A 743 -6.99 0.91 -5.50
C THR A 743 -8.16 0.02 -5.10
N VAL A 744 -9.34 0.62 -4.86
CA VAL A 744 -10.58 -0.14 -4.63
C VAL A 744 -11.00 -1.00 -5.82
N ALA A 745 -10.45 -0.72 -7.01
CA ALA A 745 -10.69 -1.46 -8.24
C ALA A 745 -9.72 -2.61 -8.48
N GLN A 746 -8.74 -2.86 -7.58
CA GLN A 746 -7.81 -3.97 -7.74
C GLN A 746 -8.51 -5.31 -7.53
N THR A 747 -8.14 -6.30 -8.35
CA THR A 747 -8.45 -7.71 -8.17
C THR A 747 -7.16 -8.54 -8.25
N SER A 748 -7.18 -9.80 -7.82
CA SER A 748 -6.03 -10.71 -7.97
C SER A 748 -5.67 -11.01 -9.43
N SER A 749 -6.60 -10.79 -10.36
CA SER A 749 -6.42 -10.90 -11.81
C SER A 749 -6.13 -9.55 -12.49
N SER A 750 -5.79 -8.50 -11.72
CA SER A 750 -5.40 -7.22 -12.30
C SER A 750 -4.01 -7.33 -12.94
N ASP A 751 -3.87 -6.76 -14.13
CA ASP A 751 -2.60 -6.50 -14.81
C ASP A 751 -1.75 -5.45 -14.07
N LEU A 752 -0.43 -5.51 -14.28
CA LEU A 752 0.53 -4.58 -13.70
C LEU A 752 1.30 -3.82 -14.79
N ASP A 753 0.98 -2.54 -14.99
CA ASP A 753 1.76 -1.64 -15.83
C ASP A 753 2.86 -0.95 -15.00
N CYS A 754 4.13 -1.22 -15.31
CA CYS A 754 5.29 -0.75 -14.57
C CYS A 754 6.17 0.21 -15.39
N TRP A 755 6.25 1.47 -14.99
CA TRP A 755 7.22 2.43 -15.51
C TRP A 755 8.57 2.25 -14.81
N VAL A 756 9.59 1.85 -15.58
CA VAL A 756 10.99 1.75 -15.14
C VAL A 756 11.72 3.00 -15.64
N CYS A 757 11.83 3.99 -14.76
CA CYS A 757 12.30 5.33 -15.12
C CYS A 757 13.82 5.42 -14.96
N TYR A 758 14.56 5.72 -16.03
CA TYR A 758 16.03 5.75 -16.04
C TYR A 758 16.61 7.04 -16.62
N ASP A 759 17.88 7.31 -16.29
CA ASP A 759 18.60 8.52 -16.71
C ASP A 759 18.87 8.56 -18.22
N GLY A 760 18.94 9.76 -18.81
CA GLY A 760 18.99 9.97 -20.26
C GLY A 760 20.30 9.55 -20.95
N ASP A 761 21.38 9.41 -20.19
CA ASP A 761 22.75 9.19 -20.68
C ASP A 761 23.04 7.70 -20.95
N VAL A 762 22.26 7.06 -21.83
CA VAL A 762 22.49 5.66 -22.24
C VAL A 762 22.53 5.49 -23.76
N THR A 763 23.33 4.52 -24.22
CA THR A 763 23.41 4.16 -25.65
C THR A 763 22.22 3.27 -26.05
N MET A 764 21.90 3.22 -27.35
CA MET A 764 20.84 2.36 -27.89
C MET A 764 21.05 0.87 -27.53
N THR A 765 22.30 0.41 -27.49
CA THR A 765 22.64 -0.96 -27.11
C THR A 765 22.27 -1.26 -25.65
N VAL A 766 22.58 -0.32 -24.74
CA VAL A 766 22.25 -0.43 -23.32
C VAL A 766 20.73 -0.43 -23.11
N GLU A 767 20.01 0.46 -23.80
CA GLU A 767 18.55 0.53 -23.74
C GLU A 767 17.88 -0.77 -24.23
N ASN A 768 18.35 -1.32 -25.35
CA ASN A 768 17.88 -2.61 -25.86
C ASN A 768 18.18 -3.77 -24.89
N GLY A 769 19.33 -3.75 -24.22
CA GLY A 769 19.67 -4.72 -23.19
C GLY A 769 18.73 -4.65 -21.99
N LEU A 770 18.39 -3.44 -21.52
CA LEU A 770 17.41 -3.23 -20.46
C LEU A 770 16.03 -3.74 -20.88
N ARG A 771 15.55 -3.43 -22.09
CA ARG A 771 14.24 -3.91 -22.58
C ARG A 771 14.18 -5.44 -22.61
N ARG A 772 15.24 -6.09 -23.10
CA ARG A 772 15.35 -7.56 -23.08
C ARG A 772 15.26 -8.16 -21.68
N LYS A 773 15.90 -7.53 -20.67
CA LYS A 773 15.77 -7.95 -19.26
C LYS A 773 14.33 -7.85 -18.79
N LEU A 774 13.69 -6.71 -19.05
CA LEU A 774 12.31 -6.44 -18.62
C LEU A 774 11.30 -7.40 -19.27
N ASP A 775 11.42 -7.67 -20.57
CA ASP A 775 10.56 -8.61 -21.30
C ASP A 775 10.70 -10.04 -20.75
N ALA A 776 11.93 -10.46 -20.44
CA ALA A 776 12.18 -11.77 -19.83
C ALA A 776 11.60 -11.87 -18.40
N MET A 777 11.71 -10.78 -17.62
CA MET A 777 11.10 -10.72 -16.29
C MET A 777 9.57 -10.73 -16.34
N ALA A 778 8.96 -10.09 -17.33
CA ALA A 778 7.51 -10.13 -17.55
C ALA A 778 7.02 -11.55 -17.84
N LEU A 779 7.71 -12.26 -18.75
CA LEU A 779 7.40 -13.66 -19.05
C LEU A 779 7.51 -14.55 -17.80
N TRP A 780 8.57 -14.34 -17.01
CA TRP A 780 8.78 -15.07 -15.76
C TRP A 780 7.70 -14.77 -14.70
N ALA A 781 7.25 -13.52 -14.60
CA ALA A 781 6.17 -13.13 -13.70
C ALA A 781 4.86 -13.87 -14.02
N ASP A 782 4.52 -13.98 -15.29
CA ASP A 782 3.32 -14.67 -15.74
C ASP A 782 3.43 -16.19 -15.55
N SER A 783 4.56 -16.79 -15.96
CA SER A 783 4.74 -18.25 -15.92
C SER A 783 4.83 -18.81 -14.51
N ASP A 784 5.58 -18.16 -13.62
CA ASP A 784 5.96 -18.74 -12.32
C ASP A 784 5.12 -18.17 -11.16
N PHE A 785 4.53 -17.00 -11.34
CA PHE A 785 3.75 -16.32 -10.29
C PHE A 785 2.29 -16.04 -10.69
N GLY A 786 1.89 -16.31 -11.94
CA GLY A 786 0.55 -16.00 -12.45
C GLY A 786 0.25 -14.50 -12.37
N LEU A 787 1.26 -13.66 -12.64
CA LEU A 787 1.14 -12.21 -12.63
C LEU A 787 1.47 -11.64 -14.01
N GLU A 788 0.45 -11.12 -14.69
CA GLU A 788 0.64 -10.38 -15.94
C GLU A 788 1.26 -9.00 -15.64
N VAL A 789 2.52 -8.80 -16.06
CA VAL A 789 3.27 -7.56 -15.86
C VAL A 789 3.76 -7.01 -17.19
N HIS A 790 3.51 -5.72 -17.44
CA HIS A 790 3.98 -4.98 -18.59
C HIS A 790 4.96 -3.91 -18.15
N PHE A 791 6.23 -4.04 -18.56
CA PHE A 791 7.28 -3.08 -18.21
C PHE A 791 7.48 -2.07 -19.34
N TYR A 792 7.49 -0.78 -18.97
CA TYR A 792 7.74 0.33 -19.87
C TYR A 792 9.05 1.01 -19.45
N PRO A 793 10.15 0.86 -20.21
CA PRO A 793 11.36 1.62 -19.97
C PRO A 793 11.10 3.10 -20.32
N MET A 794 11.27 3.99 -19.35
CA MET A 794 10.94 5.41 -19.46
C MET A 794 12.19 6.28 -19.29
N ARG A 795 12.70 6.85 -20.39
CA ARG A 795 13.80 7.82 -20.32
C ARG A 795 13.33 9.13 -19.69
N MET A 796 14.01 9.59 -18.64
CA MET A 796 13.53 10.72 -17.84
C MET A 796 13.39 12.03 -18.62
N ASP A 797 14.23 12.29 -19.61
CA ASP A 797 14.12 13.50 -20.44
C ASP A 797 12.85 13.48 -21.30
N ASP A 798 12.47 12.31 -21.81
CA ASP A 798 11.26 12.14 -22.61
C ASP A 798 10.00 12.22 -21.74
N VAL A 799 10.05 11.64 -20.55
CA VAL A 799 8.98 11.78 -19.56
C VAL A 799 8.77 13.26 -19.23
N ARG A 800 9.85 14.00 -18.93
CA ARG A 800 9.79 15.41 -18.55
C ARG A 800 9.21 16.28 -19.67
N ASP A 801 9.63 16.03 -20.90
CA ASP A 801 9.26 16.83 -22.06
C ASP A 801 7.97 16.36 -22.76
N ASN A 802 7.26 15.38 -22.20
CA ASN A 802 6.04 14.81 -22.79
C ASN A 802 6.29 14.19 -24.19
N ARG A 803 7.39 13.44 -24.36
CA ARG A 803 7.72 12.69 -25.58
C ARG A 803 7.50 11.20 -25.37
N PHE A 804 6.27 10.75 -25.23
CA PHE A 804 5.99 9.32 -25.02
C PHE A 804 5.90 8.54 -26.35
N LEU A 805 6.68 7.46 -26.43
CA LEU A 805 6.61 6.30 -27.34
C LEU A 805 5.81 6.50 -28.65
N SER A 806 6.55 6.71 -29.73
CA SER A 806 6.17 6.34 -31.10
C SER A 806 6.72 4.93 -31.38
N GLY A 807 5.97 3.84 -31.16
CA GLY A 807 6.53 2.53 -31.52
C GLY A 807 5.77 1.23 -31.27
N ASP A 808 4.95 1.07 -30.22
CA ASP A 808 4.34 -0.25 -29.91
C ASP A 808 2.93 -0.40 -30.50
N GLU A 809 2.64 -1.55 -31.11
CA GLU A 809 1.35 -1.93 -31.75
C GLU A 809 0.13 -1.89 -30.79
N GLU A 810 0.38 -1.91 -29.48
CA GLU A 810 -0.64 -1.77 -28.42
C GLU A 810 -0.77 -0.36 -27.84
N SER A 811 0.15 0.55 -28.16
CA SER A 811 0.15 1.92 -27.62
C SER A 811 -0.60 2.83 -28.58
N SER A 812 -1.50 3.68 -28.05
CA SER A 812 -2.21 4.70 -28.82
C SER A 812 -1.24 5.82 -29.23
N GLY A 813 -0.29 5.49 -30.11
CA GLY A 813 0.87 6.29 -30.47
C GLY A 813 0.55 7.76 -30.69
N SER A 814 1.43 8.67 -30.25
CA SER A 814 1.36 10.14 -30.44
C SER A 814 0.08 10.89 -30.01
N ALA A 815 -1.03 10.21 -29.71
CA ALA A 815 -2.38 10.80 -29.64
C ALA A 815 -2.91 11.05 -28.22
N GLN A 816 -2.19 10.64 -27.16
CA GLN A 816 -2.68 10.69 -25.76
C GLN A 816 -1.60 10.98 -24.72
N VAL A 817 -0.51 11.65 -25.11
CA VAL A 817 0.67 11.87 -24.28
C VAL A 817 0.32 12.52 -22.92
N LEU A 818 -0.48 13.58 -22.91
CA LEU A 818 -0.83 14.29 -21.68
C LEU A 818 -1.92 13.57 -20.89
N LEU A 819 -2.83 12.85 -21.57
CA LEU A 819 -3.81 11.98 -20.91
C LEU A 819 -3.15 10.82 -20.18
N LEU A 820 -2.10 10.21 -20.76
CA LEU A 820 -1.32 9.17 -20.12
C LEU A 820 -0.59 9.72 -18.87
N LYS A 821 0.03 10.90 -18.97
CA LYS A 821 0.65 11.55 -17.81
C LYS A 821 -0.36 11.90 -16.72
N GLU A 822 -1.56 12.34 -17.10
CA GLU A 822 -2.66 12.59 -16.15
C GLU A 822 -3.09 11.30 -15.44
N GLU A 823 -3.23 10.19 -16.17
CA GLU A 823 -3.52 8.86 -15.58
C GLU A 823 -2.38 8.38 -14.68
N PHE A 824 -1.12 8.58 -15.09
CA PHE A 824 0.05 8.28 -14.27
C PHE A 824 0.02 9.08 -12.96
N TYR A 825 -0.13 10.40 -12.98
CA TYR A 825 -0.20 11.20 -11.73
C TYR A 825 -1.39 10.87 -10.85
N ARG A 826 -2.51 10.44 -11.45
CA ARG A 826 -3.68 9.96 -10.69
C ARG A 826 -3.41 8.62 -10.01
N THR A 827 -2.78 7.66 -10.69
CA THR A 827 -2.77 6.25 -10.29
C THR A 827 -1.42 5.70 -9.86
N ALA A 828 -0.32 6.42 -10.07
CA ALA A 828 1.02 5.94 -9.78
C ALA A 828 1.15 5.43 -8.34
N LEU A 829 1.68 4.21 -8.20
CA LEU A 829 2.06 3.58 -6.96
C LEU A 829 3.56 3.32 -7.00
N LYS A 830 4.29 3.96 -6.10
CA LYS A 830 5.74 3.83 -6.01
C LYS A 830 6.10 2.43 -5.52
N LEU A 831 6.94 1.74 -6.29
CA LEU A 831 7.56 0.48 -5.90
C LEU A 831 8.98 0.71 -5.35
N ALA A 832 9.78 1.55 -6.01
CA ALA A 832 11.13 1.89 -5.55
C ALA A 832 11.64 3.24 -6.11
N GLY A 833 12.73 3.78 -5.55
CA GLY A 833 13.44 4.94 -6.08
C GLY A 833 12.99 6.31 -5.59
N LYS A 834 13.11 7.34 -6.44
CA LYS A 834 12.73 8.73 -6.14
C LYS A 834 11.22 8.95 -6.16
N ASN A 835 10.77 9.95 -5.41
CA ASN A 835 9.37 10.42 -5.34
C ASN A 835 9.05 11.39 -6.49
N ILE A 836 7.82 11.40 -7.00
CA ILE A 836 7.40 12.34 -8.05
C ILE A 836 7.29 13.77 -7.48
N ALA A 837 8.07 14.72 -8.02
CA ALA A 837 8.11 16.10 -7.56
C ALA A 837 6.78 16.86 -7.74
N TRP A 838 5.92 16.45 -8.68
CA TRP A 838 4.60 17.03 -8.88
C TRP A 838 3.75 17.04 -7.59
N TRP A 839 3.89 16.04 -6.71
CA TRP A 839 3.13 15.95 -5.45
C TRP A 839 3.42 17.09 -4.46
N VAL A 840 4.62 17.67 -4.51
CA VAL A 840 4.97 18.79 -3.63
C VAL A 840 4.60 20.15 -4.20
N THR A 841 4.06 20.20 -5.43
CA THR A 841 3.54 21.43 -6.06
C THR A 841 2.07 21.70 -5.67
N PRO A 842 1.59 22.95 -5.73
CA PRO A 842 0.16 23.24 -5.56
C PRO A 842 -0.70 22.53 -6.62
N ALA A 843 -1.95 22.18 -6.28
CA ALA A 843 -2.92 21.68 -7.26
C ALA A 843 -3.28 22.79 -8.26
N GLY A 844 -3.30 22.47 -9.55
CA GLY A 844 -3.51 23.45 -10.62
C GLY A 844 -2.37 24.45 -10.76
N ALA A 845 -1.14 24.09 -10.38
CA ALA A 845 0.00 24.98 -10.45
C ALA A 845 0.24 25.47 -11.89
N SER A 846 0.37 26.78 -12.07
CA SER A 846 0.86 27.35 -13.33
C SER A 846 2.27 26.88 -13.63
N ARG A 847 2.68 26.91 -14.90
CA ARG A 847 4.03 26.52 -15.32
C ARG A 847 5.13 27.24 -14.52
N LYS A 848 4.99 28.56 -14.32
CA LYS A 848 5.93 29.37 -13.52
C LYS A 848 6.02 28.88 -12.06
N MET A 849 4.89 28.53 -11.45
CA MET A 849 4.86 28.00 -10.08
C MET A 849 5.48 26.61 -10.01
N TYR A 850 5.16 25.74 -10.98
CA TYR A 850 5.74 24.40 -11.11
C TYR A 850 7.27 24.47 -11.19
N GLU A 851 7.82 25.24 -12.13
CA GLU A 851 9.27 25.42 -12.31
C GLU A 851 9.95 25.99 -11.05
N SER A 852 9.27 26.91 -10.33
CA SER A 852 9.77 27.41 -9.05
C SER A 852 9.85 26.32 -7.98
N CYS A 853 8.84 25.45 -7.90
CA CYS A 853 8.86 24.31 -6.99
C CYS A 853 9.95 23.30 -7.37
N ILE A 854 10.11 22.98 -8.66
CA ILE A 854 11.14 22.04 -9.14
C ILE A 854 12.55 22.54 -8.82
N ARG A 855 12.85 23.82 -9.00
CA ARG A 855 14.15 24.38 -8.62
C ARG A 855 14.46 24.17 -7.13
N ALA A 856 13.46 24.32 -6.26
CA ALA A 856 13.62 24.04 -4.84
C ALA A 856 13.71 22.53 -4.54
N ALA A 857 12.94 21.71 -5.26
CA ALA A 857 12.88 20.26 -5.07
C ALA A 857 14.22 19.56 -5.34
N ARG A 858 15.04 20.10 -6.26
CA ARG A 858 16.39 19.58 -6.56
C ARG A 858 17.34 19.51 -5.37
N ARG A 859 17.09 20.31 -4.33
CA ARG A 859 17.89 20.35 -3.09
C ARG A 859 17.14 19.77 -1.90
N TYR A 860 15.92 19.27 -2.09
CA TYR A 860 15.09 18.78 -1.01
C TYR A 860 15.27 17.27 -0.78
N PRO A 861 15.43 16.83 0.47
CA PRO A 861 15.62 17.66 1.67
C PRO A 861 17.04 18.24 1.72
N LEU A 862 17.21 19.40 2.38
CA LEU A 862 18.55 19.98 2.55
C LEU A 862 19.44 19.05 3.38
N CYS A 863 18.86 18.41 4.39
CA CYS A 863 19.56 17.48 5.27
C CYS A 863 19.50 16.02 4.79
N GLY A 864 19.55 15.73 3.48
CA GLY A 864 19.59 14.35 2.99
C GLY A 864 20.06 14.23 1.55
N LYS A 865 19.87 13.06 0.93
CA LYS A 865 20.04 12.92 -0.52
C LYS A 865 18.79 13.43 -1.24
N PRO A 866 18.89 14.28 -2.28
CA PRO A 866 17.72 14.77 -3.01
C PRO A 866 16.90 13.61 -3.60
N ARG A 867 15.63 13.51 -3.19
CA ARG A 867 14.79 12.34 -3.47
C ARG A 867 13.56 12.62 -4.34
N LEU A 868 13.41 13.85 -4.83
CA LEU A 868 12.31 14.25 -5.71
C LEU A 868 12.80 14.27 -7.17
N GLU A 869 12.04 13.65 -8.06
CA GLU A 869 12.34 13.60 -9.50
C GLU A 869 11.28 14.37 -10.32
N ASP A 870 11.74 15.08 -11.35
CA ASP A 870 10.87 15.92 -12.19
C ASP A 870 10.34 15.12 -13.38
N PHE A 871 9.08 14.70 -13.27
CA PHE A 871 8.33 14.02 -14.33
C PHE A 871 7.65 15.00 -15.31
N GLY A 872 7.90 16.31 -15.19
CA GLY A 872 7.38 17.35 -16.08
C GLY A 872 6.04 17.97 -15.66
N HIS A 873 5.75 19.17 -16.16
CA HIS A 873 4.48 19.85 -15.89
C HIS A 873 3.32 19.20 -16.67
N LEU A 874 2.17 18.99 -16.01
CA LEU A 874 0.94 18.60 -16.68
C LEU A 874 0.28 19.86 -17.27
N ALA A 875 0.47 20.06 -18.58
CA ALA A 875 -0.15 21.14 -19.33
C ALA A 875 -1.64 20.85 -19.60
N GLU A 876 -2.36 21.86 -20.11
CA GLU A 876 -3.72 21.67 -20.63
C GLU A 876 -3.70 20.67 -21.78
N VAL A 877 -4.58 19.67 -21.71
CA VAL A 877 -4.66 18.60 -22.71
C VAL A 877 -5.31 19.16 -23.99
N PRO A 878 -4.68 19.04 -25.16
CA PRO A 878 -5.24 19.52 -26.41
C PRO A 878 -6.57 18.81 -26.77
N PRO A 879 -7.54 19.53 -27.39
CA PRO A 879 -8.77 18.95 -27.94
C PRO A 879 -8.58 17.68 -28.77
N ALA A 880 -7.49 17.62 -29.53
CA ALA A 880 -7.08 16.48 -30.34
C ALA A 880 -6.87 15.18 -29.54
N GLU A 881 -6.28 15.29 -28.35
CA GLU A 881 -5.98 14.13 -27.51
C GLU A 881 -7.25 13.55 -26.88
N TYR A 882 -8.25 14.36 -26.55
CA TYR A 882 -9.55 13.85 -26.10
C TYR A 882 -10.25 13.04 -27.19
N PHE A 883 -10.17 13.50 -28.44
CA PHE A 883 -10.73 12.77 -29.57
C PHE A 883 -10.00 11.43 -29.81
N GLY A 884 -8.67 11.44 -29.87
CA GLY A 884 -7.86 10.21 -29.98
C GLY A 884 -8.09 9.26 -28.81
N GLY A 885 -8.17 9.81 -27.59
CA GLY A 885 -8.57 9.12 -26.35
C GLY A 885 -9.89 8.38 -26.48
N SER A 886 -10.91 9.06 -27.01
CA SER A 886 -12.26 8.50 -27.13
C SER A 886 -12.31 7.31 -28.10
N LEU A 887 -11.64 7.41 -29.26
CA LEU A 887 -11.54 6.31 -30.22
C LEU A 887 -10.87 5.08 -29.61
N TRP A 888 -9.76 5.30 -28.89
CA TRP A 888 -9.06 4.22 -28.23
C TRP A 888 -9.90 3.52 -27.17
N GLN A 889 -10.65 4.28 -26.36
CA GLN A 889 -11.58 3.69 -25.39
C GLN A 889 -12.70 2.89 -26.07
N MET A 890 -13.17 3.30 -27.25
CA MET A 890 -14.14 2.49 -28.01
C MET A 890 -13.55 1.16 -28.49
N VAL A 891 -12.28 1.12 -28.88
CA VAL A 891 -11.60 -0.12 -29.27
C VAL A 891 -11.37 -1.03 -28.05
N LYS A 892 -10.81 -0.49 -26.96
CA LYS A 892 -10.57 -1.27 -25.72
C LYS A 892 -11.88 -1.75 -25.06
N ALA A 893 -13.00 -1.04 -25.27
CA ALA A 893 -14.31 -1.46 -24.77
C ALA A 893 -14.75 -2.83 -25.28
N ILE A 894 -14.24 -3.30 -26.43
CA ILE A 894 -14.54 -4.62 -26.99
C ILE A 894 -14.18 -5.73 -25.98
N HIS A 895 -13.05 -5.56 -25.29
CA HIS A 895 -12.55 -6.53 -24.30
C HIS A 895 -12.86 -6.12 -22.85
N SER A 896 -12.88 -4.81 -22.54
CA SER A 896 -13.11 -4.30 -21.17
C SER A 896 -14.15 -3.16 -21.14
N PRO A 897 -15.44 -3.43 -21.38
CA PRO A 897 -16.48 -2.42 -21.55
C PRO A 897 -16.65 -1.50 -20.35
N PHE A 898 -16.75 -2.06 -19.15
CA PHE A 898 -17.08 -1.30 -17.95
C PHE A 898 -15.92 -0.38 -17.53
N LYS A 899 -14.67 -0.79 -17.76
CA LYS A 899 -13.48 0.07 -17.60
C LYS A 899 -13.52 1.23 -18.60
N SER A 900 -13.83 0.93 -19.87
CA SER A 900 -13.91 1.94 -20.93
C SER A 900 -15.10 2.90 -20.76
N VAL A 901 -16.23 2.47 -20.22
CA VAL A 901 -17.38 3.36 -19.89
C VAL A 901 -16.96 4.46 -18.92
N LEU A 902 -16.23 4.11 -17.86
CA LEU A 902 -15.72 5.07 -16.88
C LEU A 902 -14.69 6.01 -17.51
N LYS A 903 -13.71 5.46 -18.25
CA LYS A 903 -12.65 6.26 -18.90
C LYS A 903 -13.21 7.20 -19.97
N LEU A 904 -14.14 6.73 -20.80
CA LEU A 904 -14.79 7.54 -21.83
C LEU A 904 -15.65 8.64 -21.21
N GLY A 905 -16.35 8.35 -20.11
CA GLY A 905 -17.07 9.37 -19.34
C GLY A 905 -16.14 10.48 -18.83
N LEU A 906 -14.93 10.14 -18.38
CA LEU A 906 -13.95 11.13 -17.93
C LEU A 906 -13.50 12.05 -19.07
N LEU A 907 -13.27 11.49 -20.25
CA LEU A 907 -12.92 12.26 -21.45
C LEU A 907 -14.05 13.22 -21.84
N GLU A 908 -15.31 12.81 -21.72
CA GLU A 908 -16.46 13.69 -21.92
C GLU A 908 -16.47 14.85 -20.93
N THR A 909 -16.28 14.56 -19.64
CA THR A 909 -16.21 15.59 -18.59
C THR A 909 -15.10 16.61 -18.86
N TYR A 910 -13.96 16.17 -19.37
CA TYR A 910 -12.85 17.05 -19.74
C TYR A 910 -13.10 17.85 -21.02
N ALA A 911 -13.79 17.27 -22.01
CA ALA A 911 -14.07 17.91 -23.29
C ALA A 911 -15.29 18.86 -23.26
N ALA A 912 -16.06 18.87 -22.16
CA ALA A 912 -17.29 19.64 -22.04
C ALA A 912 -17.05 21.17 -22.15
N PRO A 913 -17.94 21.94 -22.83
CA PRO A 913 -17.81 23.39 -22.94
C PRO A 913 -17.79 24.07 -21.56
N GLY A 914 -16.84 24.98 -21.34
CA GLY A 914 -16.71 25.69 -20.06
C GLY A 914 -16.07 24.87 -18.92
N ALA A 915 -15.49 23.69 -19.23
CA ALA A 915 -14.73 22.88 -18.28
C ALA A 915 -13.43 23.58 -17.84
N SER A 916 -13.55 24.57 -16.95
CA SER A 916 -12.43 25.11 -16.15
C SER A 916 -12.20 24.25 -14.89
N ALA A 917 -12.50 22.95 -14.95
CA ALA A 917 -12.35 22.04 -13.82
C ALA A 917 -10.91 21.53 -13.74
N LEU A 918 -10.35 21.53 -12.52
CA LEU A 918 -9.07 20.89 -12.25
C LEU A 918 -9.11 19.43 -12.74
N PRO A 919 -8.08 18.94 -13.46
CA PRO A 919 -7.96 17.53 -13.78
C PRO A 919 -8.07 16.65 -12.54
N LEU A 920 -8.57 15.42 -12.73
CA LEU A 920 -8.84 14.47 -11.65
C LEU A 920 -7.59 14.20 -10.81
N CYS A 921 -6.40 14.05 -11.43
CA CYS A 921 -5.15 13.93 -10.70
C CYS A 921 -4.91 15.10 -9.72
N ASP A 922 -5.15 16.35 -10.14
CA ASP A 922 -4.98 17.53 -9.29
C ASP A 922 -6.08 17.69 -8.24
N ARG A 923 -7.30 17.19 -8.52
CA ARG A 923 -8.36 17.06 -7.50
C ARG A 923 -7.93 16.10 -6.40
N ILE A 924 -7.44 14.92 -6.76
CA ILE A 924 -6.91 13.92 -5.82
C ILE A 924 -5.72 14.51 -5.05
N LYS A 925 -4.79 15.18 -5.73
CA LYS A 925 -3.68 15.90 -5.07
C LYS A 925 -4.17 16.91 -4.05
N ARG A 926 -5.15 17.73 -4.41
CA ARG A 926 -5.75 18.69 -3.47
C ARG A 926 -6.39 18.00 -2.27
N ASN A 927 -7.09 16.88 -2.47
CA ASN A 927 -7.78 16.15 -1.41
C ASN A 927 -6.79 15.46 -0.46
N LEU A 928 -5.72 14.87 -0.99
CA LEU A 928 -4.62 14.30 -0.22
C LEU A 928 -3.88 15.37 0.57
N ILE A 929 -3.54 16.50 -0.08
CA ILE A 929 -2.98 17.68 0.59
C ILE A 929 -3.93 18.22 1.68
N ARG A 930 -5.24 18.05 1.59
CA ARG A 930 -6.17 18.43 2.67
C ARG A 930 -6.34 17.37 3.77
N ASN A 931 -5.59 16.27 3.69
CA ASN A 931 -5.65 15.17 4.65
C ASN A 931 -7.05 14.57 4.79
N ARG A 932 -7.80 14.47 3.67
CA ARG A 932 -9.03 13.68 3.63
C ARG A 932 -8.63 12.20 3.74
N GLN A 933 -8.63 11.63 4.93
CA GLN A 933 -8.17 10.25 5.16
C GLN A 933 -9.24 9.27 4.66
N GLY A 934 -8.90 8.42 3.69
CA GLY A 934 -9.75 7.29 3.27
C GLY A 934 -11.13 7.65 2.71
N ARG A 935 -11.43 8.94 2.49
CA ARG A 935 -12.72 9.38 1.93
C ARG A 935 -12.79 9.05 0.44
N GLN A 936 -14.01 9.09 -0.09
CA GLN A 936 -14.41 8.80 -1.48
C GLN A 936 -13.56 9.52 -2.56
N ASP A 937 -12.76 10.49 -2.13
CA ASP A 937 -12.12 11.52 -2.93
C ASP A 937 -10.60 11.36 -3.09
N THR A 938 -9.97 10.36 -2.47
CA THR A 938 -8.51 10.11 -2.54
C THR A 938 -8.13 8.82 -3.27
N ASP A 939 -9.01 7.82 -3.29
CA ASP A 939 -8.83 6.66 -4.17
C ASP A 939 -9.09 7.06 -5.64
N PRO A 940 -8.22 6.68 -6.59
CA PRO A 940 -8.36 7.06 -7.99
C PRO A 940 -9.69 6.67 -8.66
N TYR A 941 -10.21 5.48 -8.36
CA TYR A 941 -11.42 4.95 -8.99
C TYR A 941 -12.69 5.43 -8.30
N THR A 942 -12.66 5.61 -6.98
CA THR A 942 -13.78 6.24 -6.28
C THR A 942 -13.92 7.72 -6.66
N ALA A 943 -12.80 8.46 -6.72
CA ALA A 943 -12.82 9.87 -7.14
C ALA A 943 -13.25 10.02 -8.61
N LEU A 944 -12.87 9.07 -9.47
CA LEU A 944 -13.38 8.97 -10.83
C LEU A 944 -14.89 8.79 -10.83
N TYR A 945 -15.42 7.77 -10.14
CA TYR A 945 -16.85 7.52 -10.10
C TYR A 945 -17.64 8.72 -9.57
N SER A 946 -17.25 9.31 -8.43
CA SER A 946 -17.93 10.46 -7.85
C SER A 946 -17.95 11.65 -8.82
N THR A 947 -16.84 11.90 -9.52
CA THR A 947 -16.76 12.94 -10.55
C THR A 947 -17.75 12.71 -11.68
N LEU A 948 -17.85 11.47 -12.17
CA LEU A 948 -18.76 11.14 -13.26
C LEU A 948 -20.21 11.17 -12.79
N HIS A 949 -20.48 10.63 -11.61
CA HIS A 949 -21.80 10.65 -11.00
C HIS A 949 -22.32 12.09 -10.85
N ASP A 950 -21.53 12.99 -10.26
CA ASP A 950 -21.90 14.41 -10.12
C ASP A 950 -22.15 15.07 -11.48
N TYR A 951 -21.30 14.78 -12.48
CA TYR A 951 -21.41 15.34 -13.82
C TYR A 951 -22.71 14.92 -14.54
N TYR A 952 -23.02 13.62 -14.56
CA TYR A 952 -24.19 13.10 -15.27
C TYR A 952 -25.49 13.34 -14.50
N SER A 953 -25.49 13.17 -13.18
CA SER A 953 -26.65 13.48 -12.34
C SER A 953 -27.01 14.97 -12.40
N GLY A 954 -26.00 15.86 -12.40
CA GLY A 954 -26.20 17.31 -12.56
C GLY A 954 -26.82 17.72 -13.90
N ARG A 955 -26.75 16.85 -14.92
CA ARG A 955 -27.35 17.02 -16.25
C ARG A 955 -28.70 16.31 -16.40
N GLY A 956 -29.17 15.59 -15.38
CA GLY A 956 -30.38 14.77 -15.45
C GLY A 956 -30.24 13.52 -16.33
N GLU A 957 -29.00 13.04 -16.57
CA GLU A 957 -28.73 11.86 -17.38
C GLU A 957 -28.71 10.58 -16.53
N ASP A 958 -29.84 10.27 -15.88
CA ASP A 958 -29.96 9.19 -14.88
C ASP A 958 -29.56 7.81 -15.41
N ASN A 959 -29.84 7.55 -16.69
CA ASN A 959 -29.47 6.30 -17.35
C ASN A 959 -27.95 6.13 -17.49
N ALA A 960 -27.22 7.23 -17.73
CA ALA A 960 -25.76 7.23 -17.77
C ALA A 960 -25.19 7.07 -16.36
N ALA A 961 -25.73 7.80 -15.38
CA ALA A 961 -25.35 7.68 -13.98
C ALA A 961 -25.55 6.24 -13.43
N ALA A 962 -26.68 5.60 -13.76
CA ALA A 962 -26.96 4.21 -13.39
C ALA A 962 -25.98 3.22 -14.04
N LEU A 963 -25.63 3.43 -15.32
CA LEU A 963 -24.64 2.61 -16.01
C LEU A 963 -23.25 2.75 -15.40
N LEU A 964 -22.84 3.98 -15.07
CA LEU A 964 -21.56 4.27 -14.43
C LEU A 964 -21.47 3.61 -13.05
N LYS A 965 -22.55 3.64 -12.28
CA LYS A 965 -22.66 2.95 -10.99
C LYS A 965 -22.49 1.45 -11.14
N GLU A 966 -23.17 0.83 -12.10
CA GLU A 966 -23.02 -0.61 -12.35
C GLU A 966 -21.62 -0.94 -12.89
N SER A 967 -21.06 -0.10 -13.76
CA SER A 967 -19.71 -0.28 -14.30
C SER A 967 -18.64 -0.20 -13.21
N PHE A 968 -18.76 0.76 -12.30
CA PHE A 968 -17.87 0.90 -11.15
C PHE A 968 -18.02 -0.27 -10.19
N ARG A 969 -19.25 -0.69 -9.88
CA ARG A 969 -19.53 -1.86 -9.02
C ARG A 969 -18.89 -3.13 -9.55
N LEU A 970 -18.99 -3.39 -10.86
CA LEU A 970 -18.37 -4.55 -11.50
C LEU A 970 -16.85 -4.47 -11.48
N LYS A 971 -16.28 -3.28 -11.62
CA LYS A 971 -14.82 -3.09 -11.59
C LYS A 971 -14.24 -3.21 -10.18
N ALA A 972 -14.98 -2.79 -9.15
CA ALA A 972 -14.56 -2.81 -7.75
C ALA A 972 -14.63 -4.20 -7.08
N ASN A 973 -15.28 -5.18 -7.74
CA ASN A 973 -15.46 -6.56 -7.26
C ASN A 973 -15.80 -6.67 -5.75
N LEU A 974 -16.99 -6.20 -5.37
CA LEU A 974 -17.42 -6.12 -3.97
C LEU A 974 -17.41 -7.44 -3.19
N SER A 975 -17.37 -8.59 -3.87
CA SER A 975 -17.28 -9.91 -3.24
C SER A 975 -15.98 -10.14 -2.47
N ASP A 976 -14.90 -9.45 -2.86
CA ASP A 976 -13.56 -9.67 -2.33
C ASP A 976 -13.25 -8.74 -1.15
N ILE A 977 -14.21 -7.91 -0.74
CA ILE A 977 -14.03 -7.00 0.40
C ILE A 977 -13.87 -7.84 1.67
N PRO A 978 -12.76 -7.71 2.40
CA PRO A 978 -12.56 -8.43 3.65
C PRO A 978 -13.48 -7.87 4.74
N LEU A 979 -14.42 -8.72 5.19
CA LEU A 979 -15.36 -8.41 6.27
C LEU A 979 -14.94 -9.09 7.57
N PHE A 980 -15.17 -8.40 8.69
CA PHE A 980 -15.05 -8.93 10.04
C PHE A 980 -16.34 -8.59 10.79
N MET A 981 -17.04 -9.59 11.31
CA MET A 981 -18.41 -9.44 11.83
C MET A 981 -19.34 -8.62 10.91
N ASN A 982 -19.33 -8.94 9.61
CA ASN A 982 -20.12 -8.27 8.57
C ASN A 982 -19.80 -6.77 8.36
N LEU A 983 -18.69 -6.28 8.90
CA LEU A 983 -18.23 -4.90 8.74
C LEU A 983 -16.91 -4.87 7.94
N PRO A 984 -16.67 -3.84 7.12
CA PRO A 984 -15.42 -3.69 6.40
C PRO A 984 -14.24 -3.60 7.38
N THR A 985 -13.12 -4.20 7.02
CA THR A 985 -11.90 -4.20 7.86
C THR A 985 -10.95 -3.04 7.56
N ARG A 986 -11.22 -2.26 6.51
CA ARG A 986 -10.39 -1.13 6.06
C ARG A 986 -11.24 0.12 5.81
N PRO A 987 -10.72 1.34 6.10
CA PRO A 987 -11.44 2.60 5.84
C PRO A 987 -11.84 2.79 4.37
N GLU A 988 -11.01 2.34 3.43
CA GLU A 988 -11.25 2.51 2.00
C GLU A 988 -12.43 1.64 1.52
N ASP A 989 -12.61 0.47 2.14
CA ASP A 989 -13.73 -0.43 1.84
C ASP A 989 -15.04 0.13 2.40
N GLU A 990 -15.03 0.68 3.63
CA GLU A 990 -16.18 1.42 4.18
C GLU A 990 -16.59 2.59 3.28
N SER A 991 -15.59 3.32 2.78
CA SER A 991 -15.77 4.44 1.85
C SER A 991 -16.39 3.99 0.52
N LEU A 992 -15.88 2.92 -0.09
CA LEU A 992 -16.46 2.32 -1.30
C LEU A 992 -17.92 1.90 -1.11
N ILE A 993 -18.22 1.21 0.01
CA ILE A 993 -19.58 0.79 0.34
C ILE A 993 -20.49 2.01 0.50
N SER A 994 -20.03 3.05 1.21
CA SER A 994 -20.75 4.31 1.37
C SER A 994 -21.06 5.00 0.04
N VAL A 995 -20.12 5.01 -0.91
CA VAL A 995 -20.30 5.59 -2.26
C VAL A 995 -21.40 4.89 -3.04
N LEU A 996 -21.43 3.55 -2.97
CA LEU A 996 -22.32 2.74 -3.78
C LEU A 996 -23.71 2.61 -3.17
N PHE A 997 -23.82 2.62 -1.84
CA PHE A 997 -25.06 2.27 -1.14
C PHE A 997 -25.61 3.37 -0.24
N GLY A 998 -24.87 4.47 -0.04
CA GLY A 998 -25.27 5.60 0.81
C GLY A 998 -25.04 5.37 2.31
N SER A 999 -24.56 4.19 2.70
CA SER A 999 -24.21 3.82 4.08
C SER A 999 -22.88 3.08 4.10
N GLY A 1000 -22.07 3.24 5.16
CA GLY A 1000 -20.83 2.47 5.36
C GLY A 1000 -21.06 0.99 5.68
N TYR A 1001 -22.31 0.59 5.90
CA TYR A 1001 -22.73 -0.79 6.14
C TYR A 1001 -23.67 -1.29 5.04
N VAL A 1002 -23.47 -2.52 4.61
CA VAL A 1002 -24.36 -3.26 3.70
C VAL A 1002 -24.40 -4.72 4.13
N GLU A 1003 -25.60 -5.30 4.06
CA GLU A 1003 -25.82 -6.73 4.30
C GLU A 1003 -24.88 -7.59 3.43
N PRO A 1004 -24.13 -8.55 4.00
CA PRO A 1004 -23.17 -9.38 3.25
C PRO A 1004 -23.78 -10.08 2.03
N GLY A 1005 -25.05 -10.49 2.11
CA GLY A 1005 -25.78 -11.07 0.99
C GLY A 1005 -25.82 -10.15 -0.23
N ARG A 1006 -25.98 -8.83 -0.04
CA ARG A 1006 -25.98 -7.85 -1.13
C ARG A 1006 -24.60 -7.62 -1.75
N LEU A 1007 -23.52 -7.83 -0.98
CA LEU A 1007 -22.15 -7.81 -1.49
C LEU A 1007 -21.84 -9.08 -2.30
N ALA A 1008 -22.35 -10.24 -1.85
CA ALA A 1008 -22.26 -11.53 -2.52
C ALA A 1008 -23.15 -11.63 -3.78
N GLU A 1009 -24.25 -10.88 -3.85
CA GLU A 1009 -25.12 -10.71 -5.04
C GLU A 1009 -24.44 -9.94 -6.19
N SER A 1010 -23.12 -9.72 -6.13
CA SER A 1010 -22.27 -9.35 -7.26
C SER A 1010 -22.15 -10.50 -8.27
N HIS A 1011 -23.29 -10.95 -8.81
CA HIS A 1011 -23.38 -12.00 -9.81
C HIS A 1011 -22.49 -11.65 -11.01
N ARG A 1012 -21.35 -12.34 -11.13
CA ARG A 1012 -20.52 -12.37 -12.34
C ARG A 1012 -21.32 -12.94 -13.53
N THR A 1013 -22.33 -13.77 -13.30
CA THR A 1013 -23.23 -14.29 -14.35
C THR A 1013 -24.63 -13.70 -14.22
N TRP A 1014 -24.99 -12.82 -15.15
CA TRP A 1014 -26.35 -12.30 -15.28
C TRP A 1014 -27.25 -13.24 -16.10
N PRO A 1015 -28.57 -13.20 -15.86
CA PRO A 1015 -29.54 -13.73 -16.82
C PRO A 1015 -29.29 -13.16 -18.22
N PHE A 1016 -29.39 -14.00 -19.25
CA PHE A 1016 -29.10 -13.63 -20.65
C PHE A 1016 -29.81 -12.34 -21.11
N ASP A 1017 -31.06 -12.15 -20.70
CA ASP A 1017 -31.85 -10.96 -21.03
C ASP A 1017 -31.27 -9.69 -20.40
N LYS A 1018 -30.74 -9.77 -19.16
CA LYS A 1018 -30.03 -8.67 -18.51
C LYS A 1018 -28.71 -8.37 -19.24
N SER A 1019 -27.94 -9.39 -19.63
CA SER A 1019 -26.71 -9.20 -20.42
C SER A 1019 -26.97 -8.52 -21.76
N LEU A 1020 -28.03 -8.91 -22.48
CA LEU A 1020 -28.42 -8.28 -23.74
C LEU A 1020 -28.83 -6.81 -23.54
N ARG A 1021 -29.64 -6.52 -22.51
CA ARG A 1021 -30.04 -5.14 -22.16
C ARG A 1021 -28.83 -4.29 -21.81
N MET A 1022 -27.92 -4.79 -20.97
CA MET A 1022 -26.70 -4.08 -20.61
C MET A 1022 -25.79 -3.86 -21.83
N GLY A 1023 -25.65 -4.88 -22.68
CA GLY A 1023 -24.88 -4.78 -23.93
C GLY A 1023 -25.40 -3.73 -24.90
N ALA A 1024 -26.72 -3.56 -24.98
CA ALA A 1024 -27.33 -2.47 -25.73
C ALA A 1024 -27.09 -1.11 -25.07
N HIS A 1025 -27.19 -1.05 -23.74
CA HIS A 1025 -27.01 0.19 -22.96
C HIS A 1025 -25.59 0.73 -23.04
N VAL A 1026 -24.58 -0.10 -22.80
CA VAL A 1026 -23.16 0.26 -22.94
C VAL A 1026 -22.87 0.76 -24.34
N ARG A 1027 -23.30 0.03 -25.37
CA ARG A 1027 -23.08 0.44 -26.77
C ARG A 1027 -23.68 1.80 -27.07
N ARG A 1028 -24.92 2.04 -26.65
CA ARG A 1028 -25.59 3.33 -26.83
C ARG A 1028 -24.82 4.43 -26.12
N TYR A 1029 -24.49 4.24 -24.84
CA TYR A 1029 -23.68 5.19 -24.08
C TYR A 1029 -22.36 5.52 -24.78
N MET A 1030 -21.60 4.50 -25.22
CA MET A 1030 -20.31 4.70 -25.88
C MET A 1030 -20.43 5.53 -27.17
N VAL A 1031 -21.44 5.24 -28.01
CA VAL A 1031 -21.68 5.98 -29.25
C VAL A 1031 -22.15 7.40 -28.96
N ASP A 1032 -23.13 7.56 -28.07
CA ASP A 1032 -23.70 8.87 -27.73
C ASP A 1032 -22.64 9.78 -27.09
N THR A 1033 -21.82 9.25 -26.16
CA THR A 1033 -20.70 9.99 -25.54
C THR A 1033 -19.64 10.38 -26.58
N TYR A 1034 -19.25 9.45 -27.46
CA TYR A 1034 -18.28 9.75 -28.52
C TYR A 1034 -18.76 10.90 -29.42
N GLN A 1035 -20.04 10.87 -29.82
CA GLN A 1035 -20.65 11.93 -30.61
C GLN A 1035 -20.65 13.27 -29.86
N ARG A 1036 -21.01 13.29 -28.57
CA ARG A 1036 -20.97 14.51 -27.74
C ARG A 1036 -19.58 15.09 -27.60
N ILE A 1037 -18.55 14.25 -27.41
CA ILE A 1037 -17.14 14.71 -27.41
C ILE A 1037 -16.82 15.37 -28.75
N GLN A 1038 -17.18 14.74 -29.87
CA GLN A 1038 -16.94 15.29 -31.21
C GLN A 1038 -17.68 16.63 -31.44
N GLU A 1039 -18.93 16.74 -30.99
CA GLU A 1039 -19.74 17.95 -31.05
C GLU A 1039 -19.15 19.07 -30.18
N GLY A 1040 -18.77 18.78 -28.94
CA GLY A 1040 -18.17 19.73 -28.01
C GLY A 1040 -16.85 20.31 -28.54
N LEU A 1041 -16.00 19.45 -29.11
CA LEU A 1041 -14.76 19.87 -29.77
C LEU A 1041 -15.01 20.69 -31.05
N SER A 1042 -16.18 20.54 -31.69
CA SER A 1042 -16.55 21.29 -32.89
C SER A 1042 -17.21 22.63 -32.56
N ALA A 1043 -17.97 22.72 -31.47
CA ALA A 1043 -18.59 23.95 -30.97
C ALA A 1043 -17.57 24.95 -30.41
N GLY A 1044 -16.49 24.47 -29.79
CA GLY A 1044 -15.38 25.30 -29.29
C GLY A 1044 -14.45 25.89 -30.37
N ARG A 1045 -14.61 25.52 -31.64
CA ARG A 1045 -13.73 25.91 -32.76
C ARG A 1045 -14.02 27.29 -33.37
N ARG A 1046 -14.93 28.09 -32.80
CA ARG A 1046 -15.26 29.40 -33.39
C ARG A 1046 -14.24 30.51 -33.14
N ASP A 1047 -13.19 30.33 -32.33
CA ASP A 1047 -12.35 31.50 -31.98
C ASP A 1047 -10.82 31.38 -31.83
N LYS A 1048 -10.15 30.24 -32.05
CA LYS A 1048 -8.66 30.22 -32.11
C LYS A 1048 -8.13 29.23 -33.15
N GLY A 1049 -7.06 29.64 -33.83
CA GLY A 1049 -6.52 29.07 -35.07
C GLY A 1049 -6.34 27.56 -35.10
N ARG A 1050 -6.35 27.02 -36.32
CA ARG A 1050 -6.24 25.59 -36.67
C ARG A 1050 -5.01 24.92 -36.02
N THR A 1051 -5.15 24.37 -34.82
CA THR A 1051 -4.24 23.32 -34.35
C THR A 1051 -4.73 22.00 -34.94
N ARG A 1052 -4.16 21.60 -36.09
CA ARG A 1052 -4.36 20.25 -36.66
C ARG A 1052 -3.84 19.22 -35.65
N ALA A 1053 -4.70 18.30 -35.24
CA ALA A 1053 -4.28 17.10 -34.51
C ALA A 1053 -3.27 16.30 -35.33
N LEU A 1054 -2.14 15.92 -34.73
CA LEU A 1054 -1.12 15.00 -35.26
C LEU A 1054 -1.55 13.52 -35.07
N ILE A 1055 -2.85 13.19 -35.11
CA ILE A 1055 -3.21 11.76 -35.14
C ILE A 1055 -2.87 11.29 -36.55
N ASN A 1056 -2.03 10.26 -36.65
CA ASN A 1056 -1.71 9.62 -37.92
C ASN A 1056 -3.03 9.24 -38.64
N PRO A 1057 -3.25 9.69 -39.89
CA PRO A 1057 -4.44 9.32 -40.66
C PRO A 1057 -4.67 7.80 -40.75
N GLU A 1058 -3.58 7.02 -40.70
CA GLU A 1058 -3.65 5.56 -40.66
C GLU A 1058 -4.28 5.06 -39.35
N ASP A 1059 -3.87 5.57 -38.19
CA ASP A 1059 -4.40 5.17 -36.88
C ASP A 1059 -5.91 5.49 -36.77
N LEU A 1060 -6.32 6.65 -37.29
CA LEU A 1060 -7.73 7.01 -37.39
C LEU A 1060 -8.52 6.02 -38.26
N THR A 1061 -7.94 5.59 -39.37
CA THR A 1061 -8.57 4.65 -40.31
C THR A 1061 -8.69 3.26 -39.69
N ARG A 1062 -7.60 2.75 -39.09
CA ARG A 1062 -7.54 1.45 -38.39
C ARG A 1062 -8.56 1.39 -37.25
N MET A 1063 -8.53 2.35 -36.33
CA MET A 1063 -9.46 2.43 -35.20
C MET A 1063 -10.91 2.64 -35.66
N GLY A 1064 -11.14 3.55 -36.61
CA GLY A 1064 -12.47 3.86 -37.13
C GLY A 1064 -13.15 2.66 -37.78
N ARG A 1065 -12.42 1.91 -38.61
CA ARG A 1065 -12.94 0.67 -39.23
C ARG A 1065 -13.19 -0.43 -38.20
N ARG A 1066 -12.30 -0.60 -37.20
CA ARG A 1066 -12.51 -1.56 -36.10
C ARG A 1066 -13.76 -1.25 -35.28
N ILE A 1067 -14.00 0.04 -34.99
CA ILE A 1067 -15.20 0.53 -34.31
C ILE A 1067 -16.43 0.26 -35.18
N ALA A 1068 -16.39 0.61 -36.46
CA ALA A 1068 -17.50 0.36 -37.39
C ALA A 1068 -17.83 -1.14 -37.50
N ALA A 1069 -16.82 -2.00 -37.60
CA ALA A 1069 -16.97 -3.45 -37.67
C ALA A 1069 -17.70 -4.03 -36.45
N ASN A 1070 -17.50 -3.46 -35.26
CA ASN A 1070 -18.14 -3.97 -34.03
C ASN A 1070 -19.47 -3.29 -33.69
N PHE A 1071 -19.63 -2.00 -34.00
CA PHE A 1071 -20.76 -1.21 -33.51
C PHE A 1071 -21.73 -0.75 -34.61
N ALA A 1072 -21.29 -0.60 -35.87
CA ALA A 1072 -22.14 -0.12 -36.95
C ALA A 1072 -23.09 -1.22 -37.46
N ARG A 1073 -24.34 -0.84 -37.72
CA ARG A 1073 -25.34 -1.71 -38.35
C ARG A 1073 -25.18 -1.65 -39.87
N LYS A 1074 -25.07 -2.82 -40.52
CA LYS A 1074 -25.09 -2.98 -41.99
C LYS A 1074 -26.20 -3.98 -42.36
N ASN A 1075 -26.72 -3.89 -43.58
CA ASN A 1075 -27.68 -4.87 -44.08
C ASN A 1075 -27.07 -6.29 -44.08
N HIS A 1076 -27.85 -7.29 -43.65
CA HIS A 1076 -27.44 -8.70 -43.55
C HIS A 1076 -26.28 -9.02 -42.58
N LYS A 1077 -25.70 -8.03 -41.92
CA LYS A 1077 -24.65 -8.22 -40.92
C LYS A 1077 -25.20 -8.96 -39.70
N ILE A 1078 -24.47 -9.97 -39.26
CA ILE A 1078 -24.69 -10.62 -37.98
C ILE A 1078 -24.14 -9.69 -36.90
N MET A 1079 -25.03 -8.98 -36.22
CA MET A 1079 -24.61 -8.12 -35.13
C MET A 1079 -24.10 -8.95 -33.97
N ARG A 1080 -22.88 -8.65 -33.55
CA ARG A 1080 -22.37 -9.11 -32.27
C ARG A 1080 -23.16 -8.42 -31.16
N VAL A 1081 -23.49 -9.20 -30.14
CA VAL A 1081 -23.96 -8.74 -28.86
C VAL A 1081 -22.71 -8.53 -28.02
N PRO A 1082 -22.24 -7.28 -27.91
CA PRO A 1082 -21.10 -7.03 -27.07
C PRO A 1082 -21.45 -7.36 -25.61
N PHE A 1083 -20.46 -7.89 -24.87
CA PHE A 1083 -20.50 -8.05 -23.40
C PHE A 1083 -21.41 -9.18 -22.90
N MET A 1084 -21.58 -10.23 -23.72
CA MET A 1084 -22.22 -11.46 -23.30
C MET A 1084 -21.18 -12.39 -22.66
N ASP A 1085 -21.22 -12.56 -21.34
CA ASP A 1085 -20.44 -13.57 -20.62
C ASP A 1085 -21.09 -14.96 -20.81
N THR A 1086 -21.08 -15.45 -22.04
CA THR A 1086 -21.16 -16.88 -22.28
C THR A 1086 -19.76 -17.40 -22.01
N ARG A 1087 -19.48 -17.84 -20.77
CA ARG A 1087 -18.26 -18.59 -20.39
C ARG A 1087 -17.77 -19.44 -21.56
N GLU A 1088 -16.46 -19.67 -21.69
CA GLU A 1088 -15.76 -20.35 -22.80
C GLU A 1088 -16.43 -21.58 -23.45
N ASN A 1089 -17.44 -22.17 -22.80
CA ASN A 1089 -18.22 -23.33 -23.22
C ASN A 1089 -19.63 -23.05 -23.79
N GLY A 1090 -20.05 -21.80 -24.03
CA GLY A 1090 -21.38 -21.46 -24.59
C GLY A 1090 -22.55 -21.94 -23.72
N PHE A 1091 -23.75 -22.09 -24.31
CA PHE A 1091 -24.91 -22.70 -23.63
C PHE A 1091 -24.82 -24.24 -23.66
N PRO A 1092 -24.92 -24.93 -22.51
CA PRO A 1092 -24.82 -26.40 -22.47
C PRO A 1092 -25.94 -27.13 -23.21
N LEU A 1093 -27.13 -26.54 -23.31
CA LEU A 1093 -28.28 -27.04 -24.05
C LEU A 1093 -28.84 -25.94 -24.96
N LEU A 1094 -29.13 -26.28 -26.21
CA LEU A 1094 -29.82 -25.44 -27.19
C LEU A 1094 -30.99 -26.21 -27.81
N HIS A 1095 -32.19 -25.67 -27.67
CA HIS A 1095 -33.44 -26.24 -28.20
C HIS A 1095 -33.96 -25.39 -29.36
N PHE A 1096 -34.17 -26.02 -30.51
CA PHE A 1096 -34.67 -25.39 -31.72
C PHE A 1096 -36.14 -25.72 -31.97
N SER A 1097 -36.91 -24.72 -32.35
CA SER A 1097 -38.35 -24.83 -32.61
C SER A 1097 -38.71 -23.99 -33.82
N ALA A 1098 -39.77 -24.37 -34.53
CA ALA A 1098 -40.31 -23.64 -35.66
C ALA A 1098 -41.82 -23.55 -35.53
N GLU A 1099 -42.34 -22.33 -35.66
CA GLU A 1099 -43.78 -22.03 -35.58
C GLU A 1099 -44.25 -21.43 -36.91
N LYS A 1100 -45.30 -22.01 -37.50
CA LYS A 1100 -45.93 -21.53 -38.73
C LYS A 1100 -47.39 -21.19 -38.47
N ALA A 1101 -47.68 -19.90 -38.31
CA ALA A 1101 -49.05 -19.41 -38.22
C ALA A 1101 -49.68 -19.27 -39.62
N THR A 1102 -50.98 -19.50 -39.73
CA THR A 1102 -51.73 -19.42 -40.99
C THR A 1102 -51.52 -18.04 -41.64
N GLY A 1103 -51.04 -18.01 -42.89
CA GLY A 1103 -50.76 -16.78 -43.64
C GLY A 1103 -49.49 -16.01 -43.25
N LYS A 1104 -48.69 -16.50 -42.29
CA LYS A 1104 -47.41 -15.87 -41.88
C LYS A 1104 -46.21 -16.75 -42.23
N PRO A 1105 -45.02 -16.16 -42.48
CA PRO A 1105 -43.80 -16.93 -42.67
C PRO A 1105 -43.43 -17.70 -41.41
N THR A 1106 -42.81 -18.88 -41.56
CA THR A 1106 -42.31 -19.69 -40.45
C THR A 1106 -41.29 -18.90 -39.63
N VAL A 1107 -41.46 -18.86 -38.31
CA VAL A 1107 -40.52 -18.22 -37.38
C VAL A 1107 -39.74 -19.31 -36.65
N TRP A 1108 -38.42 -19.21 -36.69
CA TRP A 1108 -37.50 -20.09 -35.99
C TRP A 1108 -37.10 -19.50 -34.66
N THR A 1109 -37.07 -20.34 -33.64
CA THR A 1109 -36.80 -19.98 -32.25
C THR A 1109 -35.72 -20.90 -31.69
N VAL A 1110 -34.72 -20.30 -31.03
CA VAL A 1110 -33.74 -21.04 -30.24
C VAL A 1110 -33.82 -20.64 -28.78
N ARG A 1111 -33.86 -21.66 -27.91
CA ARG A 1111 -33.90 -21.52 -26.47
C ARG A 1111 -32.69 -22.19 -25.84
N GLY A 1112 -32.14 -21.61 -24.77
CA GLY A 1112 -30.97 -22.08 -24.05
C GLY A 1112 -31.31 -22.59 -22.67
N GLY A 1113 -30.56 -23.58 -22.19
CA GLY A 1113 -30.67 -24.07 -20.83
C GLY A 1113 -29.44 -24.83 -20.35
N THR A 1114 -29.54 -25.41 -19.17
CA THR A 1114 -28.54 -26.34 -18.62
C THR A 1114 -28.82 -27.77 -19.09
N ARG A 1115 -27.83 -28.66 -18.99
CA ARG A 1115 -28.02 -30.09 -19.33
C ARG A 1115 -29.08 -30.78 -18.48
N VAL A 1116 -29.29 -30.33 -17.23
CA VAL A 1116 -30.32 -30.88 -16.33
C VAL A 1116 -31.73 -30.56 -16.85
N GLN A 1117 -31.90 -29.42 -17.51
CA GLN A 1117 -33.19 -28.97 -18.05
C GLN A 1117 -33.55 -29.63 -19.39
N ALA A 1118 -32.70 -30.52 -19.93
CA ALA A 1118 -32.94 -31.18 -21.22
C ALA A 1118 -34.21 -32.07 -21.26
N LYS A 1119 -34.79 -32.40 -20.09
CA LYS A 1119 -36.05 -33.15 -19.98
C LYS A 1119 -37.28 -32.25 -19.78
N GLN A 1120 -37.11 -30.94 -19.60
CA GLN A 1120 -38.20 -29.99 -19.40
C GLN A 1120 -38.83 -29.62 -20.75
N ALA A 1121 -40.10 -29.19 -20.73
CA ALA A 1121 -40.73 -28.63 -21.92
C ALA A 1121 -39.94 -27.40 -22.42
N ALA A 1122 -39.83 -27.25 -23.74
CA ALA A 1122 -39.02 -26.20 -24.37
C ALA A 1122 -39.41 -24.79 -23.93
N GLU A 1123 -40.67 -24.56 -23.57
CA GLU A 1123 -41.19 -23.28 -23.06
C GLU A 1123 -40.55 -22.83 -21.74
N HIS A 1124 -40.03 -23.76 -20.94
CA HIS A 1124 -39.31 -23.47 -19.70
C HIS A 1124 -37.84 -23.12 -19.92
N LEU A 1125 -37.34 -23.28 -21.15
CA LEU A 1125 -35.98 -22.88 -21.52
C LEU A 1125 -35.94 -21.39 -21.90
N GLN A 1126 -34.79 -20.75 -21.68
CA GLN A 1126 -34.63 -19.32 -21.90
C GLN A 1126 -34.64 -18.98 -23.40
N LEU A 1127 -35.54 -18.10 -23.84
CA LEU A 1127 -35.54 -17.63 -25.22
C LEU A 1127 -34.27 -16.81 -25.53
N LEU A 1128 -33.48 -17.29 -26.50
CA LEU A 1128 -32.23 -16.61 -26.90
C LEU A 1128 -32.44 -15.75 -28.15
N HIS A 1129 -33.06 -16.30 -29.19
CA HIS A 1129 -33.28 -15.55 -30.45
C HIS A 1129 -34.47 -16.08 -31.27
N ARG A 1130 -35.01 -15.19 -32.13
CA ARG A 1130 -36.07 -15.48 -33.10
C ARG A 1130 -35.71 -14.93 -34.47
N ASN A 1131 -35.86 -15.72 -35.53
CA ASN A 1131 -35.61 -15.27 -36.90
C ASN A 1131 -36.47 -16.02 -37.93
N GLN A 1132 -36.81 -15.40 -39.05
CA GLN A 1132 -37.52 -16.07 -40.15
C GLN A 1132 -36.59 -16.99 -40.97
N PHE A 1133 -35.28 -16.74 -40.94
CA PHE A 1133 -34.26 -17.52 -41.63
C PHE A 1133 -33.43 -18.33 -40.62
N PRO A 1134 -33.51 -19.67 -40.65
CA PRO A 1134 -32.84 -20.50 -39.64
C PRO A 1134 -31.31 -20.34 -39.69
N VAL A 1135 -30.73 -20.23 -40.89
CA VAL A 1135 -29.27 -20.06 -41.06
C VAL A 1135 -28.77 -18.74 -40.46
N HIS A 1136 -29.57 -17.67 -40.49
CA HIS A 1136 -29.19 -16.41 -39.84
C HIS A 1136 -29.13 -16.56 -38.32
N LEU A 1137 -30.08 -17.31 -37.76
CA LEU A 1137 -30.09 -17.66 -36.34
C LEU A 1137 -28.84 -18.51 -35.97
N LEU A 1138 -28.45 -19.49 -36.80
CA LEU A 1138 -27.23 -20.28 -36.58
C LEU A 1138 -25.96 -19.43 -36.62
N ALA A 1139 -25.84 -18.56 -37.62
CA ALA A 1139 -24.73 -17.61 -37.75
C ALA A 1139 -24.64 -16.69 -36.52
N TRP A 1140 -25.78 -16.24 -36.00
CA TRP A 1140 -25.84 -15.43 -34.80
C TRP A 1140 -25.41 -16.19 -33.54
N LEU A 1141 -25.78 -17.47 -33.39
CA LEU A 1141 -25.30 -18.30 -32.27
C LEU A 1141 -23.78 -18.46 -32.29
N LEU A 1142 -23.20 -18.61 -33.48
CA LEU A 1142 -21.75 -18.75 -33.68
C LEU A 1142 -21.00 -17.44 -33.41
N ALA A 1143 -21.43 -16.33 -34.04
CA ALA A 1143 -20.78 -15.02 -33.92
C ALA A 1143 -20.75 -14.49 -32.47
N ASN A 1144 -21.68 -14.96 -31.63
CA ASN A 1144 -21.82 -14.55 -30.24
C ASN A 1144 -21.32 -15.59 -29.23
N ARG A 1145 -20.62 -16.65 -29.68
CA ARG A 1145 -20.12 -17.76 -28.82
C ARG A 1145 -21.20 -18.41 -27.94
N ILE A 1146 -22.46 -18.38 -28.38
CA ILE A 1146 -23.59 -19.02 -27.68
C ILE A 1146 -23.59 -20.53 -27.91
N PHE A 1147 -23.12 -20.97 -29.08
CA PHE A 1147 -22.90 -22.38 -29.41
C PHE A 1147 -21.45 -22.79 -29.13
N HIS A 1148 -21.27 -23.99 -28.56
CA HIS A 1148 -19.99 -24.67 -28.45
C HIS A 1148 -20.13 -26.11 -28.97
N PRO A 1149 -19.09 -26.77 -29.53
CA PRO A 1149 -19.18 -28.16 -29.99
C PRO A 1149 -19.67 -29.17 -28.95
N LYS A 1150 -19.49 -28.86 -27.65
CA LYS A 1150 -19.97 -29.67 -26.51
C LYS A 1150 -21.44 -29.39 -26.11
N SER A 1151 -22.11 -28.43 -26.75
CA SER A 1151 -23.52 -28.11 -26.49
C SER A 1151 -24.44 -29.25 -26.94
N LEU A 1152 -25.38 -29.64 -26.10
CA LEU A 1152 -26.43 -30.58 -26.46
C LEU A 1152 -27.48 -29.85 -27.32
N LEU A 1153 -27.76 -30.36 -28.54
CA LEU A 1153 -28.79 -29.80 -29.41
C LEU A 1153 -30.06 -30.65 -29.34
N GLN A 1154 -31.22 -30.00 -29.14
CA GLN A 1154 -32.56 -30.60 -29.19
C GLN A 1154 -33.43 -29.83 -30.19
N ALA A 1155 -34.48 -30.47 -30.70
CA ALA A 1155 -35.44 -29.80 -31.56
C ALA A 1155 -36.84 -30.42 -31.52
N ASP A 1156 -37.87 -29.61 -31.79
CA ASP A 1156 -39.27 -30.07 -31.89
C ASP A 1156 -39.52 -30.88 -33.16
N ARG A 1157 -40.51 -31.77 -33.16
CA ARG A 1157 -40.91 -32.51 -34.38
C ARG A 1157 -41.38 -31.58 -35.52
N SER A 1158 -41.75 -30.34 -35.20
CA SER A 1158 -42.21 -29.31 -36.15
C SER A 1158 -41.09 -28.68 -36.99
N ILE A 1159 -39.80 -28.96 -36.71
CA ILE A 1159 -38.69 -28.36 -37.47
C ILE A 1159 -38.52 -28.94 -38.88
N ALA A 1160 -39.36 -29.89 -39.31
CA ALA A 1160 -39.39 -30.38 -40.69
C ALA A 1160 -39.50 -29.19 -41.68
N PRO A 1161 -38.64 -29.09 -42.71
CA PRO A 1161 -37.81 -30.15 -43.29
C PRO A 1161 -36.38 -30.30 -42.72
N ILE A 1162 -35.99 -29.54 -41.68
CA ILE A 1162 -34.66 -29.67 -41.05
C ILE A 1162 -34.65 -30.89 -40.13
N ALA A 1163 -33.63 -31.75 -40.25
CA ALA A 1163 -33.40 -32.81 -39.26
C ALA A 1163 -32.35 -32.38 -38.23
N LEU A 1164 -32.53 -32.81 -36.98
CA LEU A 1164 -31.62 -32.52 -35.87
C LEU A 1164 -30.17 -32.98 -36.17
N ALA A 1165 -29.99 -34.13 -36.81
CA ALA A 1165 -28.67 -34.65 -37.18
C ALA A 1165 -27.94 -33.76 -38.20
N ASP A 1166 -28.68 -33.15 -39.14
CA ASP A 1166 -28.10 -32.20 -40.10
C ASP A 1166 -27.77 -30.87 -39.43
N LEU A 1167 -28.62 -30.42 -38.49
CA LEU A 1167 -28.35 -29.24 -37.67
C LEU A 1167 -27.07 -29.40 -36.83
N GLN A 1168 -26.89 -30.55 -36.18
CA GLN A 1168 -25.67 -30.88 -35.40
C GLN A 1168 -24.41 -30.83 -36.26
N LYS A 1169 -24.43 -31.47 -37.44
CA LYS A 1169 -23.29 -31.48 -38.37
C LYS A 1169 -23.01 -30.10 -38.94
N LEU A 1170 -24.04 -29.34 -39.30
CA LEU A 1170 -23.89 -27.99 -39.81
C LEU A 1170 -23.26 -27.07 -38.76
N MET A 1171 -23.75 -27.10 -37.51
CA MET A 1171 -23.21 -26.25 -36.45
C MET A 1171 -21.73 -26.57 -36.15
N ALA A 1172 -21.34 -27.85 -36.16
CA ALA A 1172 -19.94 -28.25 -36.04
C ALA A 1172 -19.10 -27.73 -37.23
N ALA A 1173 -19.57 -27.93 -38.47
CA ALA A 1173 -18.86 -27.46 -39.66
C ALA A 1173 -18.73 -25.92 -39.71
N LEU A 1174 -19.76 -25.20 -39.25
CA LEU A 1174 -19.72 -23.74 -39.15
C LEU A 1174 -18.73 -23.27 -38.09
N HIS A 1175 -18.64 -23.96 -36.95
CA HIS A 1175 -17.65 -23.67 -35.91
C HIS A 1175 -16.21 -23.79 -36.44
N ASP A 1176 -15.93 -24.86 -37.19
CA ASP A 1176 -14.61 -25.10 -37.77
C ASP A 1176 -14.31 -24.10 -38.92
N ALA A 1177 -15.31 -23.75 -39.72
CA ALA A 1177 -15.16 -22.83 -40.85
C ALA A 1177 -14.88 -21.38 -40.42
N PHE A 1178 -15.43 -20.95 -39.27
CA PHE A 1178 -15.25 -19.61 -38.72
C PHE A 1178 -14.63 -19.66 -37.31
N PRO A 1179 -13.34 -20.00 -37.17
CA PRO A 1179 -12.63 -19.89 -35.90
C PRO A 1179 -12.74 -18.46 -35.38
N PHE A 1180 -13.12 -18.30 -34.12
CA PHE A 1180 -13.52 -16.98 -33.62
C PHE A 1180 -12.38 -15.95 -33.69
N ALA A 1181 -11.17 -16.30 -33.23
CA ALA A 1181 -10.03 -15.38 -33.21
C ALA A 1181 -9.70 -14.87 -34.63
N GLU A 1182 -9.60 -15.79 -35.59
CA GLU A 1182 -9.34 -15.46 -36.99
C GLU A 1182 -10.49 -14.69 -37.67
N THR A 1183 -11.73 -14.85 -37.20
CA THR A 1183 -12.93 -14.26 -37.82
C THR A 1183 -13.29 -12.90 -37.25
N PHE A 1184 -13.11 -12.69 -35.95
CA PHE A 1184 -13.61 -11.51 -35.23
C PHE A 1184 -12.52 -10.73 -34.47
N GLU A 1185 -11.32 -11.29 -34.36
CA GLU A 1185 -10.14 -10.64 -33.78
C GLU A 1185 -8.98 -10.55 -34.78
N PRO A 1186 -9.21 -10.10 -36.04
CA PRO A 1186 -8.11 -9.88 -36.96
C PRO A 1186 -7.20 -8.76 -36.47
N ASP A 1187 -5.95 -8.78 -36.93
CA ASP A 1187 -4.97 -7.71 -36.75
C ASP A 1187 -5.61 -6.35 -37.12
N ILE A 1188 -5.42 -5.35 -36.27
CA ILE A 1188 -5.98 -4.01 -36.48
C ILE A 1188 -5.49 -3.37 -37.79
N ASN A 1189 -4.32 -3.80 -38.28
CA ASN A 1189 -3.69 -3.36 -39.53
C ASN A 1189 -4.44 -3.84 -40.78
N GLU A 1190 -5.22 -4.93 -40.70
CA GLU A 1190 -6.14 -5.32 -41.78
C GLU A 1190 -7.16 -4.21 -42.07
N GLY A 1191 -7.44 -3.37 -41.08
CA GLY A 1191 -8.22 -2.16 -41.24
C GLY A 1191 -7.61 -1.14 -42.20
N LEU A 1192 -6.35 -1.21 -42.61
CA LEU A 1192 -5.82 -0.35 -43.68
C LEU A 1192 -6.19 -0.84 -45.08
N ARG A 1193 -6.29 -2.16 -45.26
CA ARG A 1193 -6.65 -2.77 -46.53
C ARG A 1193 -8.13 -2.55 -46.83
N ALA A 1194 -8.49 -2.64 -48.12
CA ALA A 1194 -9.88 -2.63 -48.54
C ALA A 1194 -10.64 -3.82 -47.93
N GLU A 1195 -11.96 -3.68 -47.77
CA GLU A 1195 -12.82 -4.74 -47.25
C GLU A 1195 -12.90 -5.89 -48.28
N GLU A 1196 -12.43 -7.06 -47.90
CA GLU A 1196 -12.42 -8.28 -48.73
C GLU A 1196 -13.06 -9.43 -47.96
N ILE A 1197 -13.72 -10.35 -48.67
CA ILE A 1197 -14.27 -11.58 -48.10
C ILE A 1197 -13.11 -12.56 -47.86
N SER A 1198 -12.90 -12.93 -46.60
CA SER A 1198 -11.85 -13.86 -46.16
C SER A 1198 -12.34 -15.30 -46.09
N ARG A 1199 -13.63 -15.52 -45.78
CA ARG A 1199 -14.23 -16.85 -45.65
C ARG A 1199 -15.68 -16.81 -46.08
N ALA A 1200 -16.17 -17.89 -46.68
CA ALA A 1200 -17.59 -18.05 -46.97
C ALA A 1200 -18.03 -19.51 -46.85
N PHE A 1201 -19.24 -19.72 -46.36
CA PHE A 1201 -19.82 -21.04 -46.13
C PHE A 1201 -21.24 -21.08 -46.69
N PHE A 1202 -21.43 -21.91 -47.72
CA PHE A 1202 -22.69 -22.05 -48.43
C PHE A 1202 -23.53 -23.17 -47.83
N ILE A 1203 -24.82 -22.91 -47.63
CA ILE A 1203 -25.77 -23.82 -47.03
C ILE A 1203 -26.93 -23.99 -48.00
N VAL A 1204 -26.99 -25.16 -48.63
CA VAL A 1204 -27.89 -25.45 -49.75
C VAL A 1204 -29.14 -26.16 -49.25
N ASN A 1205 -30.32 -25.65 -49.62
CA ASN A 1205 -31.64 -26.26 -49.37
C ASN A 1205 -31.92 -26.68 -47.91
N MET A 1206 -31.31 -26.03 -46.92
CA MET A 1206 -31.47 -26.41 -45.51
C MET A 1206 -32.93 -26.43 -45.04
N ALA A 1207 -33.71 -25.41 -45.38
CA ALA A 1207 -35.12 -25.28 -45.01
C ALA A 1207 -36.08 -25.57 -46.18
N VAL A 1208 -35.67 -26.47 -47.08
CA VAL A 1208 -36.42 -26.93 -48.27
C VAL A 1208 -36.68 -28.43 -48.12
N PRO A 1209 -37.85 -28.97 -48.54
CA PRO A 1209 -38.11 -30.41 -48.55
C PRO A 1209 -37.01 -31.19 -49.29
N ARG A 1210 -36.68 -32.40 -48.81
CA ARG A 1210 -35.54 -33.20 -49.30
C ARG A 1210 -35.73 -33.70 -50.72
N GLU A 1211 -36.99 -33.80 -51.15
CA GLU A 1211 -37.45 -34.25 -52.46
C GLU A 1211 -37.22 -33.19 -53.55
N ALA A 1212 -36.88 -31.95 -53.18
CA ALA A 1212 -36.59 -30.90 -54.14
C ALA A 1212 -35.30 -31.23 -54.94
N SER A 1213 -35.47 -31.50 -56.24
CA SER A 1213 -34.37 -31.82 -57.17
C SER A 1213 -33.57 -30.59 -57.64
N ARG A 1214 -34.09 -29.38 -57.41
CA ARG A 1214 -33.44 -28.11 -57.76
C ARG A 1214 -32.87 -27.42 -56.52
N ILE A 1215 -31.84 -26.61 -56.70
CA ILE A 1215 -31.34 -25.70 -55.66
C ILE A 1215 -32.30 -24.51 -55.58
N GLU A 1216 -33.23 -24.56 -54.64
CA GLU A 1216 -34.24 -23.51 -54.45
C GLU A 1216 -33.74 -22.39 -53.54
N ARG A 1217 -32.87 -22.72 -52.58
CA ARG A 1217 -32.38 -21.77 -51.59
C ARG A 1217 -30.92 -22.03 -51.25
N VAL A 1218 -30.12 -20.98 -51.27
CA VAL A 1218 -28.74 -20.99 -50.78
C VAL A 1218 -28.56 -19.86 -49.79
N SER A 1219 -28.24 -20.21 -48.55
CA SER A 1219 -27.80 -19.24 -47.55
C SER A 1219 -26.28 -19.24 -47.52
N VAL A 1220 -25.66 -18.07 -47.60
CA VAL A 1220 -24.21 -17.91 -47.42
C VAL A 1220 -23.95 -17.16 -46.12
N ILE A 1221 -23.09 -17.72 -45.30
CA ILE A 1221 -22.45 -17.03 -44.19
C ILE A 1221 -21.07 -16.64 -44.67
N TYR A 1222 -20.64 -15.40 -44.52
CA TYR A 1222 -19.30 -14.97 -44.92
C TYR A 1222 -18.70 -13.98 -43.93
N SER A 1223 -17.37 -13.95 -43.86
CA SER A 1223 -16.63 -13.00 -43.03
C SER A 1223 -15.68 -12.15 -43.86
N THR A 1224 -15.37 -10.95 -43.38
CA THR A 1224 -14.44 -10.02 -44.03
C THR A 1224 -13.12 -9.94 -43.26
N ASN A 1225 -12.06 -9.45 -43.91
CA ASN A 1225 -10.77 -9.15 -43.26
C ASN A 1225 -10.87 -8.08 -42.16
N TRP A 1226 -11.94 -7.26 -42.15
CA TRP A 1226 -12.22 -6.30 -41.08
C TRP A 1226 -12.86 -6.93 -39.83
N GLY A 1227 -13.15 -8.23 -39.86
CA GLY A 1227 -13.70 -8.96 -38.72
C GLY A 1227 -15.22 -8.88 -38.60
N GLU A 1228 -15.92 -8.69 -39.72
CA GLU A 1228 -17.39 -8.70 -39.77
C GLU A 1228 -17.90 -10.05 -40.27
N MET A 1229 -19.11 -10.44 -39.85
CA MET A 1229 -19.81 -11.61 -40.37
C MET A 1229 -21.18 -11.21 -40.90
N PHE A 1230 -21.56 -11.79 -42.04
CA PHE A 1230 -22.82 -11.55 -42.73
C PHE A 1230 -23.52 -12.87 -43.02
N CYS A 1231 -24.85 -12.84 -43.09
CA CYS A 1231 -25.65 -13.96 -43.52
C CYS A 1231 -26.72 -13.51 -44.51
N ARG A 1232 -26.62 -13.99 -45.75
CA ARG A 1232 -27.55 -13.66 -46.83
C ARG A 1232 -28.16 -14.93 -47.40
N THR A 1233 -29.45 -14.88 -47.71
CA THR A 1233 -30.17 -16.00 -48.33
C THR A 1233 -30.62 -15.60 -49.72
N PHE A 1234 -30.24 -16.41 -50.70
CA PHE A 1234 -30.62 -16.26 -52.10
C PHE A 1234 -31.68 -17.31 -52.44
N LEU A 1235 -32.77 -16.86 -53.06
CA LEU A 1235 -33.81 -17.72 -53.62
C LEU A 1235 -33.47 -17.95 -55.09
N GLN A 1236 -33.52 -19.20 -55.55
CA GLN A 1236 -33.21 -19.60 -56.93
C GLN A 1236 -31.88 -18.99 -57.43
N PRO A 1237 -30.73 -19.37 -56.84
CA PRO A 1237 -29.44 -18.74 -57.14
C PRO A 1237 -29.00 -18.89 -58.61
N GLY A 1238 -29.59 -19.83 -59.34
CA GLY A 1238 -29.38 -20.02 -60.77
C GLY A 1238 -28.08 -20.74 -61.11
N PRO A 1239 -27.79 -20.90 -62.42
CA PRO A 1239 -26.69 -21.74 -62.90
C PRO A 1239 -25.30 -21.20 -62.59
N LEU A 1240 -25.15 -19.90 -62.29
CA LEU A 1240 -23.87 -19.31 -61.91
C LEU A 1240 -23.35 -19.92 -60.60
N PHE A 1241 -24.21 -20.07 -59.59
CA PHE A 1241 -23.84 -20.74 -58.34
C PHE A 1241 -23.47 -22.21 -58.57
N GLU A 1242 -24.17 -22.90 -59.47
CA GLU A 1242 -23.89 -24.31 -59.73
C GLU A 1242 -22.54 -24.56 -60.42
N ARG A 1243 -22.05 -23.57 -61.19
CA ARG A 1243 -20.78 -23.66 -61.93
C ARG A 1243 -19.60 -23.08 -61.16
N ASP A 1244 -19.82 -21.94 -60.51
CA ASP A 1244 -18.76 -21.17 -59.86
C ASP A 1244 -19.33 -20.42 -58.62
N PRO A 1245 -19.40 -21.10 -57.47
CA PRO A 1245 -19.86 -20.51 -56.20
C PRO A 1245 -19.06 -19.28 -55.78
N ALA A 1246 -17.75 -19.23 -56.08
CA ALA A 1246 -16.88 -18.12 -55.72
C ALA A 1246 -17.27 -16.87 -56.53
N ARG A 1247 -17.33 -16.99 -57.85
CA ARG A 1247 -17.77 -15.88 -58.72
C ARG A 1247 -19.20 -15.46 -58.44
N PHE A 1248 -20.10 -16.43 -58.16
CA PHE A 1248 -21.46 -16.12 -57.71
C PHE A 1248 -21.46 -15.23 -56.47
N LEU A 1249 -20.61 -15.53 -55.48
CA LEU A 1249 -20.51 -14.75 -54.26
C LEU A 1249 -20.02 -13.33 -54.55
N ALA A 1250 -18.92 -13.18 -55.30
CA ALA A 1250 -18.37 -11.88 -55.66
C ALA A 1250 -19.39 -11.00 -56.40
N GLU A 1251 -20.08 -11.55 -57.41
CA GLU A 1251 -21.08 -10.80 -58.20
C GLU A 1251 -22.34 -10.46 -57.41
N LYS A 1252 -22.84 -11.37 -56.56
CA LYS A 1252 -24.10 -11.15 -55.84
C LYS A 1252 -23.94 -10.33 -54.56
N VAL A 1253 -22.80 -10.40 -53.89
CA VAL A 1253 -22.50 -9.61 -52.70
C VAL A 1253 -21.91 -8.24 -53.06
N GLY A 1254 -21.18 -8.13 -54.18
CA GLY A 1254 -20.54 -6.89 -54.59
C GLY A 1254 -19.30 -6.54 -53.76
N GLN A 1255 -18.63 -7.55 -53.21
CA GLN A 1255 -17.38 -7.42 -52.45
C GLN A 1255 -16.32 -8.32 -53.07
N THR A 1256 -15.06 -7.87 -53.06
CA THR A 1256 -13.90 -8.61 -53.57
C THR A 1256 -13.59 -9.81 -52.68
N LEU A 1257 -13.17 -10.92 -53.29
CA LEU A 1257 -12.70 -12.12 -52.58
C LEU A 1257 -11.20 -11.99 -52.32
N SER A 1258 -10.75 -12.38 -51.13
CA SER A 1258 -9.33 -12.56 -50.85
C SER A 1258 -8.74 -13.66 -51.76
N GLU A 1259 -7.47 -13.51 -52.14
CA GLU A 1259 -6.72 -14.54 -52.87
C GLU A 1259 -6.66 -15.89 -52.12
N THR A 1260 -6.80 -15.85 -50.79
CA THR A 1260 -6.77 -17.02 -49.90
C THR A 1260 -8.14 -17.36 -49.31
N VAL A 1261 -9.23 -16.97 -49.98
CA VAL A 1261 -10.59 -17.16 -49.47
C VAL A 1261 -10.88 -18.64 -49.14
N LYS A 1262 -11.32 -18.91 -47.92
CA LYS A 1262 -11.71 -20.27 -47.50
C LYS A 1262 -13.20 -20.48 -47.79
N LEU A 1263 -13.51 -21.42 -48.68
CA LEU A 1263 -14.89 -21.76 -49.03
C LEU A 1263 -15.31 -23.09 -48.37
N GLY A 1264 -16.49 -23.10 -47.77
CA GLY A 1264 -17.14 -24.31 -47.26
C GLY A 1264 -18.55 -24.48 -47.82
N LEU A 1265 -19.04 -25.71 -47.83
CA LEU A 1265 -20.36 -26.06 -48.35
C LEU A 1265 -21.01 -27.12 -47.45
N PHE A 1266 -22.28 -26.93 -47.15
CA PHE A 1266 -23.11 -27.94 -46.49
C PHE A 1266 -24.41 -28.16 -47.24
N THR A 1267 -24.74 -29.45 -47.42
CA THR A 1267 -26.02 -29.91 -47.98
C THR A 1267 -26.61 -30.96 -47.02
N PRO A 1268 -27.88 -30.84 -46.60
CA PRO A 1268 -28.52 -31.81 -45.71
C PRO A 1268 -28.44 -33.24 -46.24
N LYS A 1269 -28.26 -34.21 -45.35
CA LYS A 1269 -28.16 -35.63 -45.71
C LYS A 1269 -29.46 -36.10 -46.37
N GLY A 1270 -29.35 -36.66 -47.57
CA GLY A 1270 -30.51 -37.15 -48.34
C GLY A 1270 -31.23 -36.10 -49.17
N SER A 1271 -30.67 -34.88 -49.32
CA SER A 1271 -31.13 -33.92 -50.32
C SER A 1271 -30.95 -34.47 -51.74
N GLN A 1272 -31.98 -34.35 -52.59
CA GLN A 1272 -31.95 -34.79 -53.99
C GLN A 1272 -31.45 -33.71 -54.97
N CYS A 1273 -31.11 -32.50 -54.49
CA CYS A 1273 -30.57 -31.45 -55.34
C CYS A 1273 -29.16 -31.77 -55.84
N ARG A 1274 -28.77 -31.15 -56.96
CA ARG A 1274 -27.42 -31.28 -57.53
C ARG A 1274 -26.35 -31.00 -56.48
N ARG A 1275 -25.37 -31.91 -56.34
CA ARG A 1275 -24.21 -31.70 -55.47
C ARG A 1275 -23.26 -30.70 -56.11
N ILE A 1276 -22.82 -29.72 -55.33
CA ILE A 1276 -21.85 -28.70 -55.73
C ILE A 1276 -20.49 -29.11 -55.20
N THR A 1277 -19.46 -28.96 -56.02
CA THR A 1277 -18.06 -29.12 -55.61
C THR A 1277 -17.44 -27.73 -55.56
N LEU A 1278 -16.83 -27.38 -54.43
CA LEU A 1278 -15.99 -26.19 -54.33
C LEU A 1278 -14.61 -26.55 -54.90
N ILE A 1279 -14.14 -25.78 -55.88
CA ILE A 1279 -12.78 -25.90 -56.43
C ILE A 1279 -11.91 -24.87 -55.73
#